data_AF-C1GWI3-F1
#
_entry.id   AF-C1GWI3-F1
#
_cell.length_a   1.000
_cell.length_b   1.000
_cell.length_c   1.000
_cell.angle_alpha   90.00
_cell.angle_beta   90.00
_cell.angle_gamma   90.00
#
_symmetry.space_group_name_H-M   'P 1'
#
loop_
_entity.id
_entity.type
_entity.pdbx_description
1 polymer ?
#
loop_
_entity_poly.entity_id
_entity_poly.type
_entity_poly.pdbx_seq_one_letter_code
_entity_poly.pdbx_strand_id
1 'polypeptide(L)'
;MLKIYKETKVDFRSTAPSSIINIPIPSSSQGLGNPPHRRTKFSLLPSITPSSHLDYVAKDENAFAKRYLATQGSVYFRQRKTYPRNFLWRVVGGDEDGDDDRFLEIRPVDLTKGGNEVTTSTTANNHLQEANLLLRLEFQERITPHGVAMADSEGHEALSLFVVTRDRQLYTISLRPEFFRRVAAIDENVADWCKMSCPAPLSFAHPHRLHASNPQELFISLDSGALLRLTRKAGDDGSHWSAITFDEKPWGSSFRGLVKWNGHQQIRYDGRALDPNTSNAIATTSDQTFVFVVGLNHTLKIWNLASHKLVASRDLLNRTAEQQDAAPTTLNPTESAFLRVFNAERAMDGETYYAVTYSPLDDGQFKFWAVKGALTSDLEVEDLFPDCRLKPADPDPSGSVFWNIADFQIKSMEEGRRMVLWVLWRNNSLYQIYSLHFDLDNLESAWRHNWTGMALETTGEELPPSFLSSDIADPTEKWLEYLFFPGKYSREVLATSLAIYQDAMKIKPASGFNKKSIPLQQQLCSTILESVSLRKFSEAGVDYSKYRRETDTKWRQFWQIADDLNRRRREAISLSYDAFTDLPWLLFSDGCCLIRECSSTELLVHNDGHALKQHRRTLEDSFHHRNLDQELRDRPDLLARLIEAASSFRKKFTPELNHACAMALNAELYTEPSLSAPERVAAFHSRSKFAELITDDMFDKMFAGIETSIGLETLTSELFLSIIDTMPLEFPGKDSELLSTDFGRAVTVQGVLETIRLNREVLYDLLLLTVFVETELTQEDGVLFDGMDLFASLIELLKEYEMMVWLGSNVRPLPGNSSHGSTSNAMSPVLSKEKGPNKQEHRLSTLLEDLFAFHIKPRPTFGVPQTFTLTQQVRDVVSWITRQGEVSFPNVLVFIQCALLASDNIDLASDFLRFQPNTAWSTYVKGRFYVAKSMFDVAAIYFQKAAYILSQGKAVGNLHEMSSNLLDIISVNSFNNGLPRYFQHILSLFEKARAFAHVADFARHALQALESDPKRNDPESDYIYMRTDLLSRLFHASLKTCRFDEAYSALSRYTDSALQKSALTSLITTILAASGPGTAGLQKILRFPISLQPNLASHIDEVLLSLAKKQAAHGRSLGQSLPSATPWQGKGDIPDYQRVLQAYRIARNDIRGAAEVNYQAVQRLREARDRSFYSTRILKIRRNACEEVAPPKFQEVDDDDVESKNLRNELLSLINLLACMDKSEAYILVETEDPSNSFRPRSSSVVGNAGPVEDSSVILDSTSSTTSTISHRASISLPTSVKGHSYSPRSSLGTGERKFSTGSQHSTGQRQQLPQAKFPKRVIVTLEDLRREYQAELDRVSRIENGDWEFGFVAGPEENMDIDMNDDNVNNTEVMDTL
;
A
#
# COMPACT_ATOMS: atom_id res chain seq x y z
N MET A 1 -13.53 -5.88 -43.83
CA MET A 1 -14.15 -6.55 -42.67
C MET A 1 -14.10 -5.60 -41.48
N LEU A 2 -15.20 -5.41 -40.75
CA LEU A 2 -15.22 -4.52 -39.57
C LEU A 2 -14.66 -5.22 -38.33
N LYS A 3 -13.85 -4.53 -37.52
CA LYS A 3 -13.42 -4.91 -36.17
C LYS A 3 -14.38 -4.36 -35.13
N ILE A 4 -15.30 -5.19 -34.66
CA ILE A 4 -16.38 -4.77 -33.76
C ILE A 4 -16.19 -5.26 -32.32
N TYR A 5 -15.34 -6.26 -32.14
CA TYR A 5 -14.97 -6.80 -30.84
C TYR A 5 -13.55 -6.39 -30.47
N LYS A 6 -13.28 -6.32 -29.16
CA LYS A 6 -12.00 -5.99 -28.57
C LYS A 6 -11.61 -7.06 -27.56
N GLU A 7 -10.36 -7.47 -27.64
CA GLU A 7 -9.80 -8.46 -26.74
C GLU A 7 -9.36 -7.81 -25.42
N THR A 8 -9.49 -8.49 -24.29
CA THR A 8 -8.99 -8.03 -22.98
C THR A 8 -8.23 -9.18 -22.32
N LYS A 9 -6.90 -9.11 -22.39
CA LYS A 9 -6.01 -10.15 -21.85
C LYS A 9 -5.83 -10.00 -20.35
N VAL A 10 -5.73 -11.14 -19.68
CA VAL A 10 -5.44 -11.24 -18.26
C VAL A 10 -4.59 -12.47 -17.98
N ASP A 11 -3.57 -12.29 -17.13
CA ASP A 11 -2.74 -13.39 -16.67
C ASP A 11 -3.47 -14.21 -15.59
N PHE A 12 -3.38 -15.54 -15.66
CA PHE A 12 -4.08 -16.44 -14.73
C PHE A 12 -3.46 -16.53 -13.34
N ARG A 13 -2.17 -16.17 -13.25
CA ARG A 13 -1.33 -16.58 -12.12
C ARG A 13 -1.84 -15.96 -10.85
N SER A 14 -1.88 -16.77 -9.80
CA SER A 14 -2.17 -16.20 -8.49
C SER A 14 -1.05 -15.24 -8.11
N THR A 15 -1.43 -14.04 -7.71
CA THR A 15 -0.52 -13.05 -7.14
C THR A 15 0.02 -13.47 -5.78
N ALA A 16 -0.61 -14.44 -5.12
CA ALA A 16 -0.18 -14.98 -3.84
C ALA A 16 0.13 -16.49 -3.96
N PRO A 17 1.40 -16.92 -3.78
CA PRO A 17 1.77 -18.33 -3.77
C PRO A 17 0.93 -19.16 -2.78
N SER A 18 0.44 -18.52 -1.72
CA SER A 18 -0.43 -19.11 -0.70
C SER A 18 -1.79 -19.57 -1.21
N SER A 19 -2.18 -19.25 -2.45
CA SER A 19 -3.43 -19.75 -3.03
C SER A 19 -3.25 -20.92 -4.00
N ILE A 20 -2.01 -21.35 -4.29
CA ILE A 20 -1.73 -22.54 -5.09
C ILE A 20 -1.61 -23.74 -4.15
N ILE A 21 -2.41 -24.77 -4.39
CA ILE A 21 -2.48 -25.97 -3.57
C ILE A 21 -2.05 -27.16 -4.44
N ASN A 22 -0.88 -27.72 -4.11
CA ASN A 22 -0.40 -28.92 -4.79
C ASN A 22 -0.99 -30.17 -4.12
N ILE A 23 -1.66 -30.99 -4.91
CA ILE A 23 -2.36 -32.19 -4.46
C ILE A 23 -1.81 -33.41 -5.22
N PRO A 24 -0.96 -34.24 -4.58
CA PRO A 24 -0.48 -35.46 -5.18
C PRO A 24 -1.59 -36.51 -5.26
N ILE A 25 -1.83 -37.04 -6.47
CA ILE A 25 -2.83 -38.08 -6.72
C ILE A 25 -2.17 -39.47 -6.60
N PRO A 26 -2.68 -40.37 -5.74
CA PRO A 26 -2.10 -41.70 -5.53
C PRO A 26 -2.29 -42.66 -6.72
N SER A 27 -1.41 -43.65 -6.84
CA SER A 27 -1.37 -44.67 -7.91
C SER A 27 -1.92 -46.04 -7.50
N SER A 28 -2.24 -46.88 -8.50
CA SER A 28 -2.66 -48.28 -8.28
C SER A 28 -1.55 -49.19 -7.74
N SER A 29 -0.28 -48.82 -7.99
CA SER A 29 0.89 -49.60 -7.56
C SER A 29 1.08 -49.65 -6.04
N GLN A 30 0.42 -48.76 -5.29
CA GLN A 30 0.24 -48.97 -3.85
C GLN A 30 -0.92 -49.96 -3.67
N GLY A 31 -0.57 -51.25 -3.71
CA GLY A 31 -1.52 -52.34 -3.85
C GLY A 31 -2.70 -52.33 -2.88
N LEU A 32 -3.74 -53.08 -3.26
CA LEU A 32 -4.99 -53.36 -2.53
C LEU A 32 -4.86 -53.79 -1.05
N GLY A 33 -3.65 -53.89 -0.49
CA GLY A 33 -3.49 -53.97 0.95
C GLY A 33 -3.79 -52.60 1.54
N ASN A 34 -5.02 -52.41 2.07
CA ASN A 34 -5.46 -51.30 2.93
C ASN A 34 -4.32 -50.29 3.17
N PRO A 35 -4.15 -49.24 2.32
CA PRO A 35 -3.12 -48.26 2.59
C PRO A 35 -3.45 -47.70 3.97
N PRO A 36 -2.54 -47.79 4.97
CA PRO A 36 -2.84 -47.30 6.30
C PRO A 36 -3.05 -45.80 6.18
N HIS A 37 -4.33 -45.37 6.07
CA HIS A 37 -4.86 -44.01 5.89
C HIS A 37 -3.77 -42.95 5.84
N ARG A 38 -2.98 -42.95 4.75
CA ARG A 38 -1.76 -42.17 4.70
C ARG A 38 -2.19 -40.77 4.29
N ARG A 39 -2.40 -39.92 5.28
CA ARG A 39 -2.72 -38.50 5.10
C ARG A 39 -1.77 -37.90 4.08
N THR A 40 -2.27 -37.56 2.90
CA THR A 40 -1.54 -36.76 1.93
C THR A 40 -1.35 -35.38 2.54
N LYS A 41 -0.12 -35.04 2.89
CA LYS A 41 0.20 -33.67 3.30
C LYS A 41 0.11 -32.80 2.06
N PHE A 42 -0.98 -32.03 1.95
CA PHE A 42 -1.05 -30.96 0.97
C PHE A 42 0.09 -29.99 1.24
N SER A 43 0.94 -29.80 0.24
CA SER A 43 1.84 -28.66 0.28
C SER A 43 1.03 -27.48 -0.26
N LEU A 44 0.60 -26.60 0.65
CA LEU A 44 0.59 -25.19 0.27
C LEU A 44 1.99 -24.88 -0.28
N LEU A 45 2.10 -24.11 -1.37
CA LEU A 45 3.42 -23.53 -1.66
C LEU A 45 3.83 -22.77 -0.38
N PRO A 46 4.86 -23.22 0.36
CA PRO A 46 4.98 -22.82 1.76
C PRO A 46 5.41 -21.35 1.84
N SER A 47 4.75 -20.55 2.68
CA SER A 47 5.46 -19.43 3.32
C SER A 47 6.46 -19.94 4.37
N ILE A 48 6.38 -21.22 4.78
CA ILE A 48 7.03 -21.75 5.99
C ILE A 48 8.38 -22.45 5.72
N THR A 49 8.86 -22.55 4.47
CA THR A 49 10.29 -22.79 4.19
C THR A 49 10.70 -22.05 2.92
N PRO A 50 11.25 -20.83 3.00
CA PRO A 50 11.61 -20.03 1.83
C PRO A 50 12.92 -20.53 1.18
N SER A 51 13.04 -21.83 0.86
CA SER A 51 14.31 -22.40 0.40
C SER A 51 14.27 -23.21 -0.90
N SER A 52 13.13 -23.42 -1.57
CA SER A 52 13.18 -24.13 -2.86
C SER A 52 12.24 -23.66 -3.97
N HIS A 53 10.97 -23.32 -3.71
CA HIS A 53 10.03 -23.10 -4.84
C HIS A 53 9.81 -21.65 -5.27
N LEU A 54 9.80 -20.66 -4.36
CA LEU A 54 9.63 -19.25 -4.75
C LEU A 54 10.89 -18.66 -5.38
N ASP A 55 12.06 -19.16 -4.97
CA ASP A 55 13.37 -18.77 -5.52
C ASP A 55 13.77 -19.61 -6.74
N TYR A 56 12.91 -20.54 -7.17
CA TYR A 56 13.16 -21.30 -8.38
C TYR A 56 12.97 -20.39 -9.60
N VAL A 57 14.08 -19.95 -10.16
CA VAL A 57 14.16 -19.26 -11.44
C VAL A 57 14.47 -20.31 -12.51
N ALA A 58 13.60 -20.42 -13.52
CA ALA A 58 13.87 -21.28 -14.66
C ALA A 58 15.18 -20.83 -15.34
N LYS A 59 16.09 -21.78 -15.55
CA LYS A 59 17.44 -21.47 -16.04
C LYS A 59 17.47 -21.19 -17.54
N ASP A 60 16.58 -21.83 -18.27
CA ASP A 60 16.48 -21.75 -19.72
C ASP A 60 15.02 -21.72 -20.20
N GLU A 61 14.88 -21.61 -21.52
CA GLU A 61 13.60 -21.53 -22.20
C GLU A 61 12.76 -22.82 -22.08
N ASN A 62 13.41 -23.99 -22.06
CA ASN A 62 12.72 -25.29 -21.97
C ASN A 62 12.17 -25.53 -20.56
N ALA A 63 12.94 -25.19 -19.54
CA ALA A 63 12.54 -25.18 -18.15
C ALA A 63 11.35 -24.24 -17.93
N PHE A 64 11.39 -23.05 -18.56
CA PHE A 64 10.27 -22.11 -18.52
C PHE A 64 9.02 -22.72 -19.16
N ALA A 65 9.15 -23.26 -20.38
CA ALA A 65 8.04 -23.86 -21.10
C ALA A 65 7.37 -24.98 -20.29
N LYS A 66 8.14 -25.94 -19.78
CA LYS A 66 7.63 -27.06 -18.99
C LYS A 66 6.91 -26.62 -17.72
N ARG A 67 7.44 -25.60 -17.03
CA ARG A 67 6.90 -25.15 -15.75
C ARG A 67 5.66 -24.30 -15.86
N TYR A 68 5.59 -23.51 -16.92
CA TYR A 68 4.69 -22.36 -16.98
C TYR A 68 3.73 -22.36 -18.16
N LEU A 69 4.08 -22.99 -19.28
CA LEU A 69 3.26 -22.97 -20.48
C LEU A 69 2.37 -24.20 -20.50
N ALA A 70 1.08 -23.97 -20.63
CA ALA A 70 0.11 -25.05 -20.80
C ALA A 70 0.19 -25.65 -22.21
N THR A 71 0.05 -26.97 -22.28
CA THR A 71 -0.07 -27.71 -23.55
C THR A 71 -1.52 -27.95 -23.93
N GLN A 72 -2.42 -27.96 -22.93
CA GLN A 72 -3.86 -28.15 -23.09
C GLN A 72 -4.60 -27.32 -22.06
N GLY A 73 -5.83 -26.94 -22.37
CA GLY A 73 -6.70 -26.25 -21.43
C GLY A 73 -7.97 -25.76 -22.09
N SER A 74 -8.95 -25.42 -21.26
CA SER A 74 -10.21 -24.81 -21.70
C SER A 74 -10.89 -24.12 -20.51
N VAL A 75 -12.02 -23.46 -20.76
CA VAL A 75 -12.89 -22.92 -19.72
C VAL A 75 -14.19 -23.71 -19.71
N TYR A 76 -14.48 -24.35 -18.57
CA TYR A 76 -15.73 -25.04 -18.34
C TYR A 76 -16.76 -24.11 -17.70
N PHE A 77 -17.92 -23.99 -18.34
CA PHE A 77 -19.05 -23.23 -17.83
C PHE A 77 -20.08 -24.19 -17.21
N ARG A 78 -20.27 -24.10 -15.89
CA ARG A 78 -21.22 -24.97 -15.20
C ARG A 78 -22.65 -24.76 -15.67
N GLN A 79 -23.42 -25.85 -15.72
CA GLN A 79 -24.87 -25.83 -15.89
C GLN A 79 -25.55 -25.11 -14.71
N ARG A 80 -25.00 -25.30 -13.51
CA ARG A 80 -25.45 -24.58 -12.31
C ARG A 80 -25.12 -23.09 -12.42
N LYS A 81 -26.14 -22.24 -12.28
CA LYS A 81 -26.06 -20.77 -12.46
C LYS A 81 -25.63 -20.01 -11.20
N THR A 82 -24.89 -20.64 -10.28
CA THR A 82 -24.47 -20.05 -9.00
C THR A 82 -22.96 -19.97 -8.89
N TYR A 83 -22.44 -18.94 -8.23
CA TYR A 83 -21.00 -18.75 -8.00
C TYR A 83 -20.39 -19.84 -7.08
N PRO A 84 -19.18 -20.36 -7.38
CA PRO A 84 -18.42 -20.22 -8.63
C PRO A 84 -18.98 -21.08 -9.76
N ARG A 85 -19.07 -20.50 -10.96
CA ARG A 85 -19.64 -21.11 -12.16
C ARG A 85 -18.59 -21.39 -13.24
N ASN A 86 -17.62 -20.51 -13.42
CA ASN A 86 -16.68 -20.58 -14.54
C ASN A 86 -15.35 -21.15 -14.05
N PHE A 87 -14.91 -22.28 -14.60
CA PHE A 87 -13.69 -22.97 -14.19
C PHE A 87 -12.70 -23.06 -15.33
N LEU A 88 -11.57 -22.39 -15.17
CA LEU A 88 -10.44 -22.55 -16.07
C LEU A 88 -9.63 -23.77 -15.64
N TRP A 89 -9.30 -24.63 -16.60
CA TRP A 89 -8.38 -25.73 -16.37
C TRP A 89 -7.27 -25.76 -17.42
N ARG A 90 -6.08 -26.21 -17.02
CA ARG A 90 -4.92 -26.34 -17.92
C ARG A 90 -3.96 -27.44 -17.50
N VAL A 91 -3.29 -28.05 -18.46
CA VAL A 91 -2.29 -29.10 -18.26
C VAL A 91 -0.89 -28.53 -18.46
N VAL A 92 0.00 -28.74 -17.49
CA VAL A 92 1.39 -28.25 -17.47
C VAL A 92 2.36 -29.37 -17.06
N GLY A 93 3.64 -29.27 -17.45
CA GLY A 93 4.66 -30.30 -17.22
C GLY A 93 5.23 -30.32 -15.81
N GLY A 94 5.64 -29.16 -15.28
CA GLY A 94 6.09 -28.99 -13.90
C GLY A 94 7.57 -28.62 -13.72
N ASP A 95 8.41 -29.56 -13.26
CA ASP A 95 9.82 -29.31 -12.90
C ASP A 95 10.78 -29.63 -14.06
N GLU A 96 12.00 -29.07 -14.03
CA GLU A 96 13.07 -29.25 -15.04
C GLU A 96 13.27 -30.73 -15.44
N ASP A 97 13.31 -31.60 -14.44
CA ASP A 97 13.54 -33.05 -14.57
C ASP A 97 12.25 -33.87 -14.83
N GLY A 98 11.09 -33.21 -14.85
CA GLY A 98 9.79 -33.89 -14.99
C GLY A 98 9.45 -34.28 -16.43
N ASP A 99 8.72 -35.39 -16.55
CA ASP A 99 7.96 -35.73 -17.78
C ASP A 99 6.91 -34.67 -18.09
N ASP A 100 6.66 -34.47 -19.38
CA ASP A 100 5.69 -33.50 -19.89
C ASP A 100 4.25 -33.86 -19.47
N ASP A 101 3.42 -32.85 -19.19
CA ASP A 101 1.96 -32.91 -18.98
C ASP A 101 1.43 -33.78 -17.82
N ARG A 102 2.05 -33.70 -16.63
CA ARG A 102 1.60 -34.44 -15.43
C ARG A 102 0.75 -33.65 -14.44
N PHE A 103 0.70 -32.32 -14.56
CA PHE A 103 -0.05 -31.48 -13.65
C PHE A 103 -1.30 -30.93 -14.31
N LEU A 104 -2.42 -30.99 -13.62
CA LEU A 104 -3.67 -30.33 -14.00
C LEU A 104 -3.99 -29.23 -13.00
N GLU A 105 -4.01 -27.98 -13.48
CA GLU A 105 -4.38 -26.82 -12.70
C GLU A 105 -5.84 -26.45 -12.96
N ILE A 106 -6.60 -26.15 -11.90
CA ILE A 106 -8.03 -25.77 -11.97
C ILE A 106 -8.28 -24.58 -11.06
N ARG A 107 -8.95 -23.56 -11.59
CA ARG A 107 -9.26 -22.32 -10.86
C ARG A 107 -10.62 -21.73 -11.26
N PRO A 108 -11.40 -21.17 -10.33
CA PRO A 108 -12.55 -20.34 -10.66
C PRO A 108 -12.14 -19.01 -11.32
N VAL A 109 -12.87 -18.60 -12.35
CA VAL A 109 -12.61 -17.39 -13.15
C VAL A 109 -13.89 -16.58 -13.41
N ASP A 110 -14.90 -16.70 -12.54
CA ASP A 110 -16.09 -15.85 -12.60
C ASP A 110 -15.70 -14.36 -12.52
N LEU A 111 -16.43 -13.50 -13.24
CA LEU A 111 -16.19 -12.05 -13.27
C LEU A 111 -16.89 -11.33 -12.10
N THR A 112 -18.04 -11.83 -11.68
CA THR A 112 -18.90 -11.18 -10.69
C THR A 112 -19.43 -12.20 -9.68
N LYS A 113 -19.81 -11.72 -8.50
CA LYS A 113 -20.46 -12.50 -7.44
C LYS A 113 -21.61 -11.70 -6.82
N GLY A 114 -22.60 -12.39 -6.26
CA GLY A 114 -23.75 -11.74 -5.63
C GLY A 114 -23.38 -11.10 -4.29
N GLY A 115 -23.84 -9.87 -4.04
CA GLY A 115 -23.66 -9.20 -2.76
C GLY A 115 -24.48 -9.82 -1.63
N ASN A 116 -25.65 -10.43 -1.91
CA ASN A 116 -26.49 -11.03 -0.87
C ASN A 116 -25.94 -12.35 -0.30
N GLU A 117 -24.95 -12.97 -0.96
CA GLU A 117 -24.14 -14.01 -0.30
C GLU A 117 -23.37 -13.45 0.91
N VAL A 118 -23.29 -12.11 1.07
CA VAL A 118 -22.77 -11.42 2.27
C VAL A 118 -23.82 -11.23 3.37
N THR A 119 -25.11 -11.12 3.07
CA THR A 119 -26.10 -10.63 4.05
C THR A 119 -27.20 -11.59 4.47
N THR A 120 -27.48 -12.67 3.71
CA THR A 120 -28.68 -13.49 4.00
C THR A 120 -28.46 -14.78 4.79
N SER A 121 -27.23 -15.10 5.22
CA SER A 121 -27.03 -16.12 6.26
C SER A 121 -26.55 -15.45 7.55
N THR A 122 -27.49 -15.21 8.47
CA THR A 122 -27.25 -14.79 9.86
C THR A 122 -26.53 -15.87 10.71
N THR A 123 -26.00 -16.91 10.07
CA THR A 123 -25.21 -17.96 10.70
C THR A 123 -23.74 -17.83 10.30
N ALA A 124 -23.01 -17.11 11.15
CA ALA A 124 -21.59 -17.31 11.42
C ALA A 124 -20.61 -17.18 10.23
N ASN A 125 -20.16 -15.95 9.92
CA ASN A 125 -18.80 -15.52 9.52
C ASN A 125 -17.92 -16.33 8.53
N ASN A 126 -18.36 -17.46 7.96
CA ASN A 126 -17.48 -18.42 7.31
C ASN A 126 -17.82 -18.72 5.83
N HIS A 127 -18.99 -18.32 5.32
CA HIS A 127 -19.36 -18.52 3.91
C HIS A 127 -18.87 -17.42 2.95
N LEU A 128 -18.12 -16.45 3.46
CA LEU A 128 -17.85 -15.16 2.80
C LEU A 128 -16.50 -15.06 2.07
N GLN A 129 -15.74 -16.15 2.04
CA GLN A 129 -14.44 -16.16 1.38
C GLN A 129 -14.60 -16.39 -0.12
N GLU A 130 -13.91 -15.57 -0.90
CA GLU A 130 -13.89 -15.68 -2.35
C GLU A 130 -13.22 -16.98 -2.80
N ALA A 131 -13.77 -17.60 -3.84
CA ALA A 131 -13.24 -18.83 -4.42
C ALA A 131 -12.03 -18.51 -5.32
N ASN A 132 -10.87 -18.30 -4.71
CA ASN A 132 -9.62 -17.86 -5.39
C ASN A 132 -8.46 -18.86 -5.29
N LEU A 133 -8.68 -20.04 -4.73
CA LEU A 133 -7.66 -21.07 -4.65
C LEU A 133 -7.50 -21.76 -6.02
N LEU A 134 -6.26 -22.00 -6.41
CA LEU A 134 -5.87 -22.79 -7.56
C LEU A 134 -5.51 -24.19 -7.07
N LEU A 135 -6.21 -25.20 -7.57
CA LEU A 135 -5.92 -26.60 -7.28
C LEU A 135 -5.00 -27.14 -8.36
N ARG A 136 -3.81 -27.62 -7.97
CA ARG A 136 -2.85 -28.25 -8.87
C ARG A 136 -2.75 -29.73 -8.55
N LEU A 137 -3.38 -30.56 -9.35
CA LEU A 137 -3.41 -32.01 -9.21
C LEU A 137 -2.19 -32.60 -9.90
N GLU A 138 -1.38 -33.36 -9.16
CA GLU A 138 -0.17 -34.01 -9.67
C GLU A 138 -0.45 -35.50 -9.91
N PHE A 139 -0.40 -35.91 -11.17
CA PHE A 139 -0.53 -37.31 -11.58
C PHE A 139 0.85 -37.95 -11.73
N GLN A 140 0.97 -39.25 -11.42
CA GLN A 140 2.26 -39.95 -11.58
C GLN A 140 2.62 -40.17 -13.06
N GLU A 141 1.62 -40.38 -13.90
CA GLU A 141 1.74 -40.64 -15.33
C GLU A 141 1.19 -39.45 -16.14
N ARG A 142 1.72 -39.27 -17.36
CA ARG A 142 1.30 -38.19 -18.27
C ARG A 142 -0.21 -38.25 -18.55
N ILE A 143 -0.84 -37.09 -18.51
CA ILE A 143 -2.23 -36.92 -18.93
C ILE A 143 -2.30 -37.06 -20.45
N THR A 144 -3.21 -37.91 -20.94
CA THR A 144 -3.37 -38.13 -22.38
C THR A 144 -3.84 -36.83 -23.05
N PRO A 145 -3.36 -36.46 -24.25
CA PRO A 145 -3.92 -35.37 -25.03
C PRO A 145 -5.44 -35.49 -25.19
N HIS A 146 -6.18 -34.42 -24.91
CA HIS A 146 -7.65 -34.40 -24.90
C HIS A 146 -8.25 -35.45 -23.94
N GLY A 147 -7.52 -35.78 -22.87
CA GLY A 147 -7.88 -36.76 -21.84
C GLY A 147 -8.48 -36.13 -20.58
N VAL A 148 -8.82 -34.84 -20.59
CA VAL A 148 -9.46 -34.13 -19.48
C VAL A 148 -10.86 -33.68 -19.90
N ALA A 149 -11.86 -33.98 -19.07
CA ALA A 149 -13.22 -33.52 -19.29
C ALA A 149 -13.88 -33.15 -17.96
N MET A 150 -14.78 -32.19 -17.99
CA MET A 150 -15.53 -31.73 -16.82
C MET A 150 -17.02 -31.80 -17.11
N ALA A 151 -17.80 -32.15 -16.10
CA ALA A 151 -19.25 -32.16 -16.18
C ALA A 151 -19.87 -31.83 -14.82
N ASP A 152 -21.02 -31.18 -14.83
CA ASP A 152 -21.87 -31.02 -13.67
C ASP A 152 -23.34 -31.23 -14.02
N SER A 153 -24.20 -31.12 -13.02
CA SER A 153 -25.66 -31.11 -13.20
C SER A 153 -26.20 -29.92 -12.43
N GLU A 154 -27.26 -29.29 -12.96
CA GLU A 154 -27.83 -28.08 -12.36
C GLU A 154 -28.19 -28.25 -10.86
N GLY A 155 -28.66 -29.44 -10.47
CA GLY A 155 -29.07 -29.75 -9.10
C GLY A 155 -27.96 -30.12 -8.11
N HIS A 156 -26.72 -30.40 -8.56
CA HIS A 156 -25.63 -30.86 -7.68
C HIS A 156 -24.55 -29.79 -7.49
N GLU A 157 -24.02 -29.68 -6.27
CA GLU A 157 -22.99 -28.68 -5.96
C GLU A 157 -21.61 -29.05 -6.48
N ALA A 158 -21.28 -30.34 -6.51
CA ALA A 158 -19.97 -30.83 -6.90
C ALA A 158 -19.75 -30.75 -8.41
N LEU A 159 -18.54 -30.37 -8.78
CA LEU A 159 -18.02 -30.38 -10.15
C LEU A 159 -17.31 -31.70 -10.39
N SER A 160 -17.77 -32.48 -11.36
CA SER A 160 -17.12 -33.75 -11.71
C SER A 160 -16.03 -33.50 -12.75
N LEU A 161 -14.84 -34.01 -12.46
CA LEU A 161 -13.66 -33.95 -13.29
C LEU A 161 -13.23 -35.38 -13.64
N PHE A 162 -12.92 -35.60 -14.91
CA PHE A 162 -12.49 -36.88 -15.43
C PHE A 162 -11.13 -36.72 -16.11
N VAL A 163 -10.18 -37.58 -15.76
CA VAL A 163 -8.81 -37.54 -16.31
C VAL A 163 -8.39 -38.92 -16.75
N VAL A 164 -7.87 -39.03 -17.97
CA VAL A 164 -7.33 -40.26 -18.53
C VAL A 164 -5.83 -40.13 -18.73
N THR A 165 -5.08 -40.98 -18.06
CA THR A 165 -3.60 -41.01 -18.10
C THR A 165 -3.09 -42.05 -19.08
N ARG A 166 -1.81 -41.93 -19.47
CA ARG A 166 -1.17 -42.77 -20.49
C ARG A 166 -1.09 -44.26 -20.12
N ASP A 167 -1.09 -44.58 -18.83
CA ASP A 167 -1.19 -45.93 -18.26
C ASP A 167 -2.61 -46.52 -18.31
N ARG A 168 -3.53 -45.85 -19.02
CA ARG A 168 -4.91 -46.28 -19.30
C ARG A 168 -5.82 -46.29 -18.06
N GLN A 169 -5.51 -45.46 -17.06
CA GLN A 169 -6.38 -45.25 -15.91
C GLN A 169 -7.38 -44.11 -16.15
N LEU A 170 -8.59 -44.29 -15.64
CA LEU A 170 -9.62 -43.25 -15.58
C LEU A 170 -9.77 -42.79 -14.13
N TYR A 171 -9.43 -41.53 -13.89
CA TYR A 171 -9.67 -40.84 -12.63
C TYR A 171 -11.03 -40.13 -12.69
N THR A 172 -11.84 -40.32 -11.66
CA THR A 172 -13.10 -39.62 -11.42
C THR A 172 -12.96 -38.81 -10.15
N ILE A 173 -13.05 -37.48 -10.27
CA ILE A 173 -12.73 -36.52 -9.22
C ILE A 173 -13.95 -35.63 -8.97
N SER A 174 -14.38 -35.53 -7.71
CA SER A 174 -15.54 -34.75 -7.29
C SER A 174 -15.08 -33.52 -6.50
N LEU A 175 -15.05 -32.35 -7.16
CA LEU A 175 -14.57 -31.10 -6.58
C LEU A 175 -15.73 -30.30 -5.99
N ARG A 176 -15.67 -30.02 -4.68
CA ARG A 176 -16.68 -29.20 -4.00
C ARG A 176 -16.32 -27.71 -4.13
N PRO A 177 -17.29 -26.79 -4.24
CA PRO A 177 -17.02 -25.35 -4.29
C PRO A 177 -16.14 -24.84 -3.14
N GLU A 178 -16.30 -25.41 -1.94
CA GLU A 178 -15.51 -25.06 -0.75
C GLU A 178 -14.01 -25.33 -0.90
N PHE A 179 -13.60 -26.29 -1.74
CA PHE A 179 -12.18 -26.58 -2.01
C PHE A 179 -11.47 -25.38 -2.62
N PHE A 180 -12.21 -24.52 -3.34
CA PHE A 180 -11.68 -23.32 -3.97
C PHE A 180 -11.69 -22.10 -3.05
N ARG A 181 -12.33 -22.18 -1.87
CA ARG A 181 -12.44 -21.09 -0.90
C ARG A 181 -11.47 -21.27 0.27
N ARG A 182 -11.38 -22.49 0.82
CA ARG A 182 -10.62 -22.79 2.03
C ARG A 182 -9.80 -24.07 1.87
N VAL A 183 -8.50 -23.96 2.11
CA VAL A 183 -7.56 -25.10 2.12
C VAL A 183 -8.02 -26.17 3.12
N ALA A 184 -8.47 -25.74 4.30
CA ALA A 184 -8.97 -26.63 5.35
C ALA A 184 -10.27 -27.36 5.00
N ALA A 185 -10.98 -26.96 3.94
CA ALA A 185 -12.16 -27.66 3.45
C ALA A 185 -11.81 -28.82 2.51
N ILE A 186 -10.58 -28.87 1.99
CA ILE A 186 -10.11 -29.98 1.16
C ILE A 186 -9.86 -31.17 2.06
N ASP A 187 -10.55 -32.27 1.80
CA ASP A 187 -10.39 -33.50 2.56
C ASP A 187 -8.99 -34.07 2.33
N GLU A 188 -8.20 -34.20 3.40
CA GLU A 188 -6.86 -34.79 3.39
C GLU A 188 -6.86 -36.23 2.88
N ASN A 189 -7.99 -36.94 2.98
CA ASN A 189 -8.15 -38.25 2.39
C ASN A 189 -8.58 -38.12 0.92
N VAL A 190 -7.60 -37.99 0.02
CA VAL A 190 -7.83 -37.85 -1.43
C VAL A 190 -8.72 -38.98 -2.00
N ALA A 191 -8.66 -40.17 -1.42
CA ALA A 191 -9.47 -41.31 -1.84
C ALA A 191 -10.99 -41.11 -1.65
N ASP A 192 -11.44 -40.13 -0.86
CA ASP A 192 -12.87 -39.87 -0.62
C ASP A 192 -13.51 -39.07 -1.76
N TRP A 193 -12.73 -38.33 -2.53
CA TRP A 193 -13.21 -37.49 -3.62
C TRP A 193 -12.49 -37.71 -4.95
N CYS A 194 -11.41 -38.51 -4.98
CA CYS A 194 -10.72 -38.97 -6.19
C CYS A 194 -10.74 -40.50 -6.23
N LYS A 195 -11.43 -41.06 -7.23
CA LYS A 195 -11.48 -42.51 -7.50
C LYS A 195 -10.74 -42.80 -8.78
N MET A 196 -10.06 -43.94 -8.82
CA MET A 196 -9.33 -44.43 -9.98
C MET A 196 -9.93 -45.77 -10.37
N SER A 197 -10.16 -45.95 -11.67
CA SER A 197 -10.68 -47.18 -12.23
C SER A 197 -10.01 -47.45 -13.58
N CYS A 198 -9.92 -48.73 -13.95
CA CYS A 198 -9.52 -49.15 -15.30
C CYS A 198 -10.65 -50.00 -15.88
N PRO A 199 -11.69 -49.38 -16.48
CA PRO A 199 -12.75 -50.10 -17.19
C PRO A 199 -12.18 -51.20 -18.10
N ALA A 200 -12.82 -52.36 -18.12
CA ALA A 200 -12.25 -53.56 -18.76
C ALA A 200 -11.71 -53.35 -20.19
N PRO A 201 -12.36 -52.58 -21.10
CA PRO A 201 -11.80 -52.32 -22.43
C PRO A 201 -10.46 -51.57 -22.45
N LEU A 202 -10.22 -50.70 -21.46
CA LEU A 202 -8.96 -49.96 -21.33
C LEU A 202 -7.79 -50.85 -20.85
N SER A 203 -8.06 -52.09 -20.44
CA SER A 203 -6.98 -53.03 -20.11
C SER A 203 -6.20 -53.52 -21.34
N PHE A 204 -6.78 -53.41 -22.55
CA PHE A 204 -6.18 -53.88 -23.80
C PHE A 204 -6.22 -52.88 -24.97
N ALA A 205 -6.97 -51.78 -24.87
CA ALA A 205 -7.01 -50.70 -25.87
C ALA A 205 -6.54 -49.38 -25.25
N HIS A 206 -5.91 -48.52 -26.05
CA HIS A 206 -5.47 -47.20 -25.55
C HIS A 206 -6.51 -46.14 -25.85
N PRO A 207 -6.80 -45.26 -24.87
CA PRO A 207 -7.64 -44.10 -25.08
C PRO A 207 -6.95 -43.06 -25.97
N HIS A 208 -7.70 -42.48 -26.91
CA HIS A 208 -7.29 -41.37 -27.77
C HIS A 208 -7.90 -40.05 -27.31
N ARG A 209 -9.20 -40.04 -26.97
CA ARG A 209 -9.94 -38.82 -26.56
C ARG A 209 -11.00 -39.15 -25.53
N LEU A 210 -11.28 -38.19 -24.64
CA LEU A 210 -12.33 -38.25 -23.64
C LEU A 210 -13.38 -37.16 -23.91
N HIS A 211 -14.66 -37.53 -23.81
CA HIS A 211 -15.78 -36.60 -23.84
C HIS A 211 -16.74 -36.94 -22.69
N ALA A 212 -17.10 -35.94 -21.88
CA ALA A 212 -18.08 -36.09 -20.82
C ALA A 212 -19.41 -35.47 -21.25
N SER A 213 -20.44 -36.31 -21.38
CA SER A 213 -21.81 -35.86 -21.70
C SER A 213 -22.47 -35.27 -20.46
N ASN A 214 -22.32 -35.98 -19.34
CA ASN A 214 -22.79 -35.59 -18.02
C ASN A 214 -21.97 -36.33 -16.95
N PRO A 215 -22.14 -36.04 -15.65
CA PRO A 215 -21.38 -36.70 -14.60
C PRO A 215 -21.51 -38.22 -14.53
N GLN A 216 -22.54 -38.81 -15.15
CA GLN A 216 -22.80 -40.25 -15.15
C GLN A 216 -22.49 -40.95 -16.47
N GLU A 217 -22.13 -40.22 -17.53
CA GLU A 217 -21.94 -40.76 -18.87
C GLU A 217 -20.72 -40.13 -19.58
N LEU A 218 -19.78 -41.00 -19.94
CA LEU A 218 -18.55 -40.64 -20.63
C LEU A 218 -18.42 -41.42 -21.93
N PHE A 219 -17.74 -40.81 -22.90
CA PHE A 219 -17.37 -41.43 -24.16
C PHE A 219 -15.85 -41.34 -24.32
N ILE A 220 -15.23 -42.47 -24.62
CA ILE A 220 -13.78 -42.58 -24.83
C ILE A 220 -13.53 -43.16 -26.22
N SER A 221 -12.83 -42.39 -27.04
CA SER A 221 -12.32 -42.88 -28.33
C SER A 221 -11.13 -43.82 -28.09
N LEU A 222 -11.12 -44.99 -28.71
CA LEU A 222 -10.03 -45.96 -28.60
C LEU A 222 -9.19 -46.02 -29.88
N ASP A 223 -7.90 -46.34 -29.73
CA ASP A 223 -6.95 -46.52 -30.84
C ASP A 223 -7.36 -47.61 -31.86
N SER A 224 -8.23 -48.53 -31.44
CA SER A 224 -8.81 -49.58 -32.29
C SER A 224 -9.91 -49.10 -33.24
N GLY A 225 -10.34 -47.84 -33.15
CA GLY A 225 -11.46 -47.29 -33.93
C GLY A 225 -12.82 -47.41 -33.23
N ALA A 226 -12.89 -48.07 -32.09
CA ALA A 226 -14.13 -48.25 -31.33
C ALA A 226 -14.40 -47.04 -30.41
N LEU A 227 -15.69 -46.76 -30.17
CA LEU A 227 -16.12 -45.75 -29.21
C LEU A 227 -16.65 -46.43 -27.95
N LEU A 228 -15.99 -46.20 -26.83
CA LEU A 228 -16.36 -46.74 -25.53
C LEU A 228 -17.31 -45.78 -24.81
N ARG A 229 -18.53 -46.24 -24.51
CA ARG A 229 -19.47 -45.57 -23.60
C ARG A 229 -19.32 -46.15 -22.20
N LEU A 230 -19.10 -45.28 -21.23
CA LEU A 230 -19.08 -45.62 -19.82
C LEU A 230 -20.28 -44.95 -19.14
N THR A 231 -21.05 -45.74 -18.39
CA THR A 231 -22.16 -45.23 -17.59
C THR A 231 -22.03 -45.66 -16.14
N ARG A 232 -22.52 -44.83 -15.20
CA ARG A 232 -22.62 -45.16 -13.77
C ARG A 232 -23.97 -44.72 -13.21
N LYS A 233 -24.34 -45.26 -12.05
CA LYS A 233 -25.58 -44.85 -11.36
C LYS A 233 -25.38 -43.51 -10.65
N ALA A 234 -26.46 -42.76 -10.48
CA ALA A 234 -26.44 -41.58 -9.62
C ALA A 234 -26.06 -41.99 -8.18
N GLY A 235 -25.12 -41.26 -7.57
CA GLY A 235 -24.57 -41.55 -6.24
C GLY A 235 -23.37 -42.52 -6.23
N ASP A 236 -23.02 -43.13 -7.37
CA ASP A 236 -21.77 -43.89 -7.51
C ASP A 236 -20.57 -42.93 -7.40
N ASP A 237 -19.53 -43.33 -6.66
CA ASP A 237 -18.36 -42.49 -6.41
C ASP A 237 -17.38 -42.43 -7.59
N GLY A 238 -17.60 -43.26 -8.63
CA GLY A 238 -16.75 -43.35 -9.82
C GLY A 238 -15.76 -44.51 -9.79
N SER A 239 -15.85 -45.38 -8.78
CA SER A 239 -15.08 -46.63 -8.72
C SER A 239 -15.59 -47.68 -9.71
N HIS A 240 -16.88 -47.65 -10.07
CA HIS A 240 -17.51 -48.61 -10.95
C HIS A 240 -18.19 -47.95 -12.16
N TRP A 241 -17.82 -48.42 -13.36
CA TRP A 241 -18.38 -47.98 -14.62
C TRP A 241 -18.86 -49.19 -15.43
N SER A 242 -20.10 -49.17 -15.91
CA SER A 242 -20.57 -50.11 -16.93
C SER A 242 -20.09 -49.68 -18.30
N ALA A 243 -19.42 -50.58 -19.00
CA ALA A 243 -18.81 -50.34 -20.30
C ALA A 243 -19.63 -50.95 -21.43
N ILE A 244 -19.89 -50.16 -22.47
CA ILE A 244 -20.49 -50.60 -23.73
C ILE A 244 -19.60 -50.07 -24.85
N THR A 245 -19.18 -50.95 -25.76
CA THR A 245 -18.32 -50.57 -26.88
C THR A 245 -19.16 -50.49 -28.15
N PHE A 246 -19.16 -49.33 -28.80
CA PHE A 246 -19.68 -49.15 -30.14
C PHE A 246 -18.57 -49.45 -31.14
N ASP A 247 -18.83 -50.39 -32.03
CA ASP A 247 -17.94 -50.75 -33.13
C ASP A 247 -18.80 -50.95 -34.38
N GLU A 248 -18.34 -50.46 -35.51
CA GLU A 248 -18.99 -50.67 -36.80
C GLU A 248 -18.84 -52.11 -37.26
N LYS A 249 -17.73 -52.73 -36.86
CA LYS A 249 -17.36 -54.11 -37.17
C LYS A 249 -18.22 -55.03 -36.28
N PRO A 250 -19.14 -55.84 -36.84
CA PRO A 250 -19.90 -56.79 -36.04
C PRO A 250 -18.95 -57.76 -35.33
N TRP A 251 -19.33 -58.20 -34.12
CA TRP A 251 -18.55 -59.05 -33.20
C TRP A 251 -17.77 -60.20 -33.87
N GLY A 252 -18.28 -60.77 -34.98
CA GLY A 252 -17.59 -61.82 -35.74
C GLY A 252 -16.27 -61.41 -36.44
N SER A 253 -15.99 -60.11 -36.57
CA SER A 253 -14.77 -59.60 -37.20
C SER A 253 -13.66 -59.20 -36.22
N SER A 254 -13.99 -58.97 -34.94
CA SER A 254 -13.00 -58.58 -33.91
C SER A 254 -11.95 -59.66 -33.63
N PHE A 255 -12.29 -60.94 -33.71
CA PHE A 255 -11.30 -62.02 -33.60
C PHE A 255 -10.41 -62.17 -34.84
N ARG A 256 -10.87 -61.75 -36.02
CA ARG A 256 -9.99 -61.65 -37.21
C ARG A 256 -9.08 -60.43 -37.13
N GLY A 257 -9.51 -59.35 -36.47
CA GLY A 257 -8.69 -58.15 -36.22
C GLY A 257 -7.49 -58.36 -35.29
N LEU A 258 -7.54 -59.38 -34.42
CA LEU A 258 -6.39 -59.81 -33.61
C LEU A 258 -5.24 -60.38 -34.47
N VAL A 259 -5.49 -60.69 -35.74
CA VAL A 259 -4.48 -61.10 -36.70
C VAL A 259 -4.29 -59.97 -37.71
N LYS A 260 -3.06 -59.44 -37.81
CA LYS A 260 -2.67 -58.36 -38.73
C LYS A 260 -2.66 -58.84 -40.20
N TRP A 261 -3.81 -59.25 -40.73
CA TRP A 261 -3.96 -59.54 -42.16
C TRP A 261 -3.87 -58.21 -42.94
N ASN A 262 -2.96 -58.22 -43.91
CA ASN A 262 -2.71 -57.24 -44.97
C ASN A 262 -3.37 -55.85 -44.85
N GLY A 263 -2.51 -54.84 -44.70
CA GLY A 263 -2.66 -53.58 -45.45
C GLY A 263 -3.64 -52.53 -44.92
N HIS A 264 -4.15 -52.65 -43.70
CA HIS A 264 -4.94 -51.57 -43.12
C HIS A 264 -4.05 -50.35 -42.89
N GLN A 265 -4.35 -49.22 -43.54
CA GLN A 265 -3.64 -47.95 -43.36
C GLN A 265 -3.81 -47.50 -41.90
N GLN A 266 -2.78 -47.67 -41.09
CA GLN A 266 -2.78 -47.15 -39.71
C GLN A 266 -2.17 -45.76 -39.68
N ILE A 267 -2.77 -44.86 -38.91
CA ILE A 267 -2.27 -43.50 -38.73
C ILE A 267 -1.32 -43.50 -37.53
N ARG A 268 -0.04 -43.17 -37.76
CA ARG A 268 0.96 -43.12 -36.68
C ARG A 268 0.85 -41.78 -35.95
N TYR A 269 0.59 -41.82 -34.66
CA TYR A 269 0.46 -40.63 -33.82
C TYR A 269 0.93 -40.93 -32.39
N ASP A 270 1.77 -40.06 -31.82
CA ASP A 270 2.27 -40.18 -30.44
C ASP A 270 2.85 -41.58 -30.11
N GLY A 271 3.64 -42.13 -31.04
CA GLY A 271 4.24 -43.47 -30.95
C GLY A 271 3.26 -44.65 -31.12
N ARG A 272 1.95 -44.38 -31.22
CA ARG A 272 0.87 -45.35 -31.39
C ARG A 272 0.42 -45.43 -32.85
N ALA A 273 -0.35 -46.47 -33.16
CA ALA A 273 -0.96 -46.67 -34.47
C ALA A 273 -2.49 -46.67 -34.31
N LEU A 274 -3.14 -45.65 -34.84
CA LEU A 274 -4.58 -45.44 -34.75
C LEU A 274 -5.27 -46.08 -35.97
N ASP A 275 -6.42 -46.73 -35.73
CA ASP A 275 -7.34 -47.15 -36.80
C ASP A 275 -7.97 -45.89 -37.45
N PRO A 276 -8.13 -45.84 -38.78
CA PRO A 276 -8.78 -44.70 -39.45
C PRO A 276 -10.18 -44.37 -38.93
N ASN A 277 -10.92 -45.34 -38.37
CA ASN A 277 -12.24 -45.09 -37.78
C ASN A 277 -12.18 -44.47 -36.38
N THR A 278 -10.99 -44.25 -35.81
CA THR A 278 -10.81 -43.63 -34.48
C THR A 278 -11.53 -42.29 -34.43
N SER A 279 -12.38 -42.11 -33.42
CA SER A 279 -13.16 -40.90 -33.21
C SER A 279 -12.24 -39.74 -32.81
N ASN A 280 -12.24 -38.66 -33.58
CA ASN A 280 -11.39 -37.48 -33.38
C ASN A 280 -12.16 -36.26 -32.85
N ALA A 281 -13.48 -36.20 -33.02
CA ALA A 281 -14.35 -35.30 -32.27
C ALA A 281 -15.63 -36.04 -31.85
N ILE A 282 -16.16 -35.70 -30.68
CA ILE A 282 -17.34 -36.34 -30.08
C ILE A 282 -18.25 -35.23 -29.54
N ALA A 283 -19.55 -35.33 -29.81
CA ALA A 283 -20.57 -34.47 -29.23
C ALA A 283 -21.87 -35.26 -29.01
N THR A 284 -22.56 -35.01 -27.90
CA THR A 284 -23.83 -35.67 -27.55
C THR A 284 -24.99 -34.70 -27.64
N THR A 285 -26.20 -35.22 -27.87
CA THR A 285 -27.42 -34.42 -27.78
C THR A 285 -27.81 -34.20 -26.31
N SER A 286 -28.48 -33.07 -26.01
CA SER A 286 -28.84 -32.67 -24.65
C SER A 286 -29.79 -33.65 -23.94
N ASP A 287 -30.62 -34.35 -24.72
CA ASP A 287 -31.57 -35.38 -24.29
C ASP A 287 -30.97 -36.80 -24.29
N GLN A 288 -29.68 -36.95 -24.62
CA GLN A 288 -28.93 -38.21 -24.57
C GLN A 288 -29.50 -39.30 -25.49
N THR A 289 -30.10 -38.91 -26.61
CA THR A 289 -30.59 -39.85 -27.63
C THR A 289 -29.50 -40.27 -28.62
N PHE A 290 -28.62 -39.35 -29.01
CA PHE A 290 -27.59 -39.59 -30.02
C PHE A 290 -26.21 -39.13 -29.57
N VAL A 291 -25.18 -39.83 -30.09
CA VAL A 291 -23.80 -39.36 -30.07
C VAL A 291 -23.30 -39.20 -31.50
N PHE A 292 -22.75 -38.02 -31.77
CA PHE A 292 -22.16 -37.62 -33.02
C PHE A 292 -20.65 -37.71 -32.91
N VAL A 293 -20.03 -38.22 -33.96
CA VAL A 293 -18.60 -38.48 -34.00
C VAL A 293 -18.04 -38.06 -35.35
N VAL A 294 -16.90 -37.40 -35.34
CA VAL A 294 -16.07 -37.25 -36.54
C VAL A 294 -14.88 -38.20 -36.42
N GLY A 295 -14.76 -39.15 -37.35
CA GLY A 295 -13.64 -40.10 -37.41
C GLY A 295 -12.42 -39.54 -38.13
N LEU A 296 -11.23 -40.12 -37.87
CA LEU A 296 -10.00 -39.77 -38.60
C LEU A 296 -10.12 -40.01 -40.12
N ASN A 297 -10.99 -40.92 -40.54
CA ASN A 297 -11.35 -41.23 -41.92
C ASN A 297 -12.27 -40.17 -42.58
N HIS A 298 -12.37 -38.96 -42.02
CA HIS A 298 -13.13 -37.85 -42.59
C HIS A 298 -14.65 -38.11 -42.70
N THR A 299 -15.22 -38.86 -41.75
CA THR A 299 -16.66 -39.15 -41.74
C THR A 299 -17.35 -38.67 -40.47
N LEU A 300 -18.55 -38.09 -40.63
CA LEU A 300 -19.52 -37.83 -39.56
C LEU A 300 -20.38 -39.09 -39.36
N LYS A 301 -20.38 -39.62 -38.15
CA LYS A 301 -21.12 -40.83 -37.74
C LYS A 301 -22.06 -40.49 -36.59
N ILE A 302 -23.27 -41.00 -36.64
CA ILE A 302 -24.28 -40.82 -35.60
C ILE A 302 -24.69 -42.19 -35.06
N TRP A 303 -24.61 -42.35 -33.75
CA TRP A 303 -25.02 -43.55 -33.05
C TRP A 303 -26.23 -43.28 -32.18
N ASN A 304 -27.20 -44.19 -32.21
CA ASN A 304 -28.33 -44.16 -31.31
C ASN A 304 -27.93 -44.78 -29.96
N LEU A 305 -28.04 -44.00 -28.88
CA LEU A 305 -27.61 -44.40 -27.55
C LEU A 305 -28.53 -45.43 -26.89
N ALA A 306 -29.77 -45.62 -27.36
CA ALA A 306 -30.68 -46.63 -26.83
C ALA A 306 -30.47 -47.99 -27.52
N SER A 307 -30.32 -48.01 -28.86
CA SER A 307 -30.16 -49.24 -29.64
C SER A 307 -28.70 -49.69 -29.79
N HIS A 308 -27.75 -48.80 -29.49
CA HIS A 308 -26.31 -48.98 -29.66
C HIS A 308 -25.88 -49.24 -31.12
N LYS A 309 -26.68 -48.80 -32.09
CA LYS A 309 -26.42 -48.98 -33.51
C LYS A 309 -26.00 -47.67 -34.16
N LEU A 310 -25.11 -47.77 -35.15
CA LEU A 310 -24.82 -46.70 -36.10
C LEU A 310 -26.09 -46.47 -36.92
N VAL A 311 -26.61 -45.24 -36.89
CA VAL A 311 -27.85 -44.87 -37.60
C VAL A 311 -27.59 -44.01 -38.84
N ALA A 312 -26.47 -43.28 -38.87
CA ALA A 312 -26.07 -42.51 -40.05
C ALA A 312 -24.54 -42.40 -40.16
N SER A 313 -24.05 -42.32 -41.41
CA SER A 313 -22.65 -42.04 -41.75
C SER A 313 -22.59 -41.20 -43.02
N ARG A 314 -21.85 -40.10 -42.97
CA ARG A 314 -21.64 -39.17 -44.10
C ARG A 314 -20.19 -38.73 -44.17
N ASP A 315 -19.68 -38.46 -45.36
CA ASP A 315 -18.41 -37.73 -45.53
C ASP A 315 -18.59 -36.26 -45.09
N LEU A 316 -17.57 -35.65 -44.45
CA LEU A 316 -17.69 -34.26 -43.95
C LEU A 316 -17.95 -33.22 -45.05
N LEU A 317 -17.63 -33.52 -46.30
CA LEU A 317 -17.90 -32.66 -47.46
C LEU A 317 -19.01 -33.23 -48.35
N ASN A 318 -19.78 -34.20 -47.85
CA ASN A 318 -20.85 -34.88 -48.56
C ASN A 318 -20.40 -35.51 -49.89
N ARG A 319 -19.14 -35.97 -49.97
CA ARG A 319 -18.60 -36.66 -51.14
C ARG A 319 -19.27 -38.02 -51.34
N THR A 320 -19.39 -38.46 -52.59
CA THR A 320 -19.95 -39.79 -52.90
C THR A 320 -18.93 -40.89 -52.58
N ALA A 321 -19.40 -42.13 -52.37
CA ALA A 321 -18.52 -43.27 -52.07
C ALA A 321 -17.41 -43.46 -53.12
N GLU A 322 -17.73 -43.26 -54.41
CA GLU A 322 -16.75 -43.32 -55.51
C GLU A 322 -15.65 -42.25 -55.37
N GLN A 323 -16.01 -41.03 -54.93
CA GLN A 323 -15.05 -39.95 -54.70
C GLN A 323 -14.17 -40.23 -53.47
N GLN A 324 -14.74 -40.85 -52.43
CA GLN A 324 -14.02 -41.22 -51.22
C GLN A 324 -13.01 -42.35 -51.47
N ASP A 325 -13.42 -43.39 -52.21
CA ASP A 325 -12.54 -44.52 -52.56
C ASP A 325 -11.39 -44.10 -53.49
N ALA A 326 -11.62 -43.10 -54.35
CA ALA A 326 -10.59 -42.56 -55.23
C ALA A 326 -9.51 -41.77 -54.45
N ALA A 327 -9.87 -41.14 -53.33
CA ALA A 327 -8.97 -40.28 -52.54
C ALA A 327 -9.25 -40.44 -51.03
N PRO A 328 -8.77 -41.54 -50.40
CA PRO A 328 -8.94 -41.74 -48.97
C PRO A 328 -8.25 -40.59 -48.21
N THR A 329 -9.03 -39.88 -47.39
CA THR A 329 -8.56 -38.71 -46.65
C THR A 329 -8.46 -39.02 -45.17
N THR A 330 -7.42 -38.48 -44.54
CA THR A 330 -7.17 -38.65 -43.11
C THR A 330 -7.05 -37.30 -42.44
N LEU A 331 -7.84 -37.08 -41.39
CA LEU A 331 -7.74 -35.90 -40.53
C LEU A 331 -6.51 -35.99 -39.62
N ASN A 332 -6.03 -34.83 -39.18
CA ASN A 332 -4.93 -34.73 -38.24
C ASN A 332 -5.37 -35.17 -36.83
N PRO A 333 -4.73 -36.17 -36.20
CA PRO A 333 -5.13 -36.66 -34.88
C PRO A 333 -4.94 -35.65 -33.73
N THR A 334 -4.13 -34.60 -33.92
CA THR A 334 -3.91 -33.56 -32.90
C THR A 334 -5.09 -32.60 -32.79
N GLU A 335 -5.75 -32.29 -33.90
CA GLU A 335 -6.84 -31.31 -34.00
C GLU A 335 -8.14 -31.88 -33.45
N SER A 336 -8.98 -31.05 -32.84
CA SER A 336 -10.25 -31.46 -32.20
C SER A 336 -11.46 -30.67 -32.68
N ALA A 337 -11.24 -29.57 -33.40
CA ALA A 337 -12.26 -28.61 -33.78
C ALA A 337 -12.97 -29.00 -35.08
N PHE A 338 -13.66 -30.13 -35.06
CA PHE A 338 -14.36 -30.66 -36.25
C PHE A 338 -15.89 -30.66 -36.13
N LEU A 339 -16.45 -30.56 -34.92
CA LEU A 339 -17.87 -30.81 -34.68
C LEU A 339 -18.42 -29.95 -33.53
N ARG A 340 -19.60 -29.37 -33.75
CA ARG A 340 -20.49 -28.82 -32.71
C ARG A 340 -21.91 -29.30 -32.99
N VAL A 341 -22.62 -29.73 -31.95
CA VAL A 341 -24.03 -30.15 -32.03
C VAL A 341 -24.86 -29.21 -31.17
N PHE A 342 -26.02 -28.80 -31.67
CA PHE A 342 -26.93 -27.89 -30.98
C PHE A 342 -28.38 -28.19 -31.37
N ASN A 343 -29.32 -27.62 -30.62
CA ASN A 343 -30.75 -27.67 -30.90
C ASN A 343 -31.22 -26.27 -31.34
N ALA A 344 -32.02 -26.19 -32.40
CA ALA A 344 -32.67 -24.97 -32.86
C ALA A 344 -34.16 -25.28 -33.15
N GLU A 345 -34.93 -25.43 -32.07
CA GLU A 345 -36.35 -25.75 -32.14
C GLU A 345 -37.14 -24.70 -32.94
N ARG A 346 -37.93 -25.16 -33.92
CA ARG A 346 -38.75 -24.31 -34.80
C ARG A 346 -37.96 -23.48 -35.83
N ALA A 347 -36.66 -23.71 -35.98
CA ALA A 347 -35.92 -23.13 -37.10
C ALA A 347 -36.48 -23.64 -38.45
N MET A 348 -36.75 -24.95 -38.55
CA MET A 348 -37.33 -25.62 -39.71
C MET A 348 -38.30 -26.73 -39.23
N ASP A 349 -39.40 -26.95 -39.93
CA ASP A 349 -40.39 -27.96 -39.55
C ASP A 349 -39.83 -29.39 -39.64
N GLY A 350 -39.97 -30.16 -38.55
CA GLY A 350 -39.62 -31.59 -38.48
C GLY A 350 -38.15 -31.90 -38.13
N GLU A 351 -37.29 -30.88 -38.03
CA GLU A 351 -35.88 -31.01 -37.64
C GLU A 351 -35.71 -30.92 -36.13
N THR A 352 -34.93 -31.83 -35.55
CA THR A 352 -34.80 -31.94 -34.08
C THR A 352 -33.41 -31.55 -33.57
N TYR A 353 -32.36 -31.82 -34.36
CA TYR A 353 -30.99 -31.47 -33.99
C TYR A 353 -30.21 -30.95 -35.21
N TYR A 354 -29.21 -30.14 -34.93
CA TYR A 354 -28.30 -29.59 -35.92
C TYR A 354 -26.85 -29.88 -35.54
N ALA A 355 -26.01 -30.06 -36.55
CA ALA A 355 -24.56 -30.19 -36.38
C ALA A 355 -23.82 -29.24 -37.33
N VAL A 356 -22.80 -28.55 -36.83
CA VAL A 356 -21.82 -27.86 -37.66
C VAL A 356 -20.55 -28.69 -37.68
N THR A 357 -20.05 -28.99 -38.87
CA THR A 357 -18.76 -29.63 -39.05
C THR A 357 -17.80 -28.74 -39.82
N TYR A 358 -16.52 -28.83 -39.47
CA TYR A 358 -15.42 -28.22 -40.22
C TYR A 358 -14.55 -29.32 -40.83
N SER A 359 -14.18 -29.18 -42.09
CA SER A 359 -13.15 -29.99 -42.74
C SER A 359 -12.00 -29.08 -43.18
N PRO A 360 -10.73 -29.40 -42.87
CA PRO A 360 -9.56 -28.65 -43.32
C PRO A 360 -9.20 -28.93 -44.79
N LEU A 361 -9.90 -29.84 -45.49
CA LEU A 361 -9.67 -30.12 -46.90
C LEU A 361 -10.20 -29.01 -47.80
N ASP A 362 -9.70 -28.96 -49.04
CA ASP A 362 -10.15 -28.03 -50.09
C ASP A 362 -10.19 -26.55 -49.63
N ASP A 363 -9.11 -26.11 -48.96
CA ASP A 363 -8.92 -24.80 -48.30
C ASP A 363 -9.78 -24.54 -47.05
N GLY A 364 -10.38 -25.57 -46.46
CA GLY A 364 -11.20 -25.43 -45.27
C GLY A 364 -12.67 -25.10 -45.60
N GLN A 365 -13.60 -25.98 -45.23
CA GLN A 365 -15.03 -25.79 -45.47
C GLN A 365 -15.88 -26.19 -44.27
N PHE A 366 -16.92 -25.40 -44.01
CA PHE A 366 -17.97 -25.73 -43.05
C PHE A 366 -19.16 -26.41 -43.73
N LYS A 367 -19.82 -27.31 -43.01
CA LYS A 367 -21.11 -27.89 -43.38
C LYS A 367 -22.07 -27.83 -42.20
N PHE A 368 -23.33 -27.56 -42.52
CA PHE A 368 -24.44 -27.51 -41.57
C PHE A 368 -25.37 -28.66 -41.88
N TRP A 369 -25.56 -29.54 -40.91
CA TRP A 369 -26.36 -30.75 -41.04
C TRP A 369 -27.62 -30.62 -40.22
N ALA A 370 -28.76 -30.91 -40.82
CA ALA A 370 -30.01 -31.11 -40.12
C ALA A 370 -30.25 -32.60 -39.92
N VAL A 371 -30.69 -32.96 -38.72
CA VAL A 371 -31.02 -34.33 -38.35
C VAL A 371 -32.51 -34.44 -38.09
N LYS A 372 -33.17 -35.21 -38.96
CA LYS A 372 -34.61 -35.49 -38.96
C LYS A 372 -34.84 -36.92 -38.52
N GLY A 373 -35.74 -37.13 -37.56
CA GLY A 373 -36.16 -38.46 -37.17
C GLY A 373 -36.53 -38.57 -35.69
N ALA A 374 -37.51 -39.42 -35.40
CA ALA A 374 -37.88 -39.81 -34.05
C ALA A 374 -37.07 -41.03 -33.60
N LEU A 375 -37.17 -41.39 -32.32
CA LEU A 375 -36.50 -42.55 -31.73
C LEU A 375 -36.78 -43.89 -32.46
N THR A 376 -37.90 -43.96 -33.18
CA THR A 376 -38.41 -45.17 -33.86
C THR A 376 -38.38 -45.09 -35.38
N SER A 377 -38.15 -43.92 -35.97
CA SER A 377 -38.04 -43.78 -37.44
C SER A 377 -36.58 -43.88 -37.86
N ASP A 378 -36.35 -44.17 -39.14
CA ASP A 378 -35.01 -44.02 -39.70
C ASP A 378 -34.57 -42.55 -39.57
N LEU A 379 -33.31 -42.36 -39.20
CA LEU A 379 -32.71 -41.04 -39.00
C LEU A 379 -32.18 -40.55 -40.35
N GLU A 380 -32.66 -39.40 -40.80
CA GLU A 380 -32.16 -38.73 -42.00
C GLU A 380 -31.21 -37.60 -41.61
N VAL A 381 -30.01 -37.64 -42.20
CA VAL A 381 -29.00 -36.59 -42.07
C VAL A 381 -28.92 -35.88 -43.40
N GLU A 382 -29.34 -34.61 -43.40
CA GLU A 382 -29.42 -33.74 -44.55
C GLU A 382 -28.34 -32.65 -44.45
N ASP A 383 -27.62 -32.42 -45.55
CA ASP A 383 -26.77 -31.24 -45.71
C ASP A 383 -27.69 -30.07 -46.08
N LEU A 384 -27.77 -29.05 -45.22
CA LEU A 384 -28.66 -27.90 -45.44
C LEU A 384 -28.26 -27.04 -46.63
N PHE A 385 -26.97 -27.06 -47.01
CA PHE A 385 -26.42 -26.24 -48.08
C PHE A 385 -25.49 -27.08 -48.97
N PRO A 386 -26.03 -28.08 -49.69
CA PRO A 386 -25.21 -29.05 -50.42
C PRO A 386 -24.42 -28.40 -51.55
N ASP A 387 -25.04 -27.44 -52.25
CA ASP A 387 -24.45 -26.74 -53.39
C ASP A 387 -23.55 -25.56 -53.00
N CYS A 388 -23.50 -25.21 -51.71
CA CYS A 388 -22.73 -24.08 -51.21
C CYS A 388 -21.41 -24.54 -50.58
N ARG A 389 -20.31 -23.90 -50.99
CA ARG A 389 -18.98 -24.08 -50.36
C ARG A 389 -18.77 -22.98 -49.33
N LEU A 390 -19.08 -23.28 -48.07
CA LEU A 390 -18.94 -22.35 -46.96
C LEU A 390 -17.47 -22.26 -46.50
N LYS A 391 -16.65 -21.58 -47.30
CA LYS A 391 -15.25 -21.28 -46.98
C LYS A 391 -15.16 -20.07 -46.06
N PRO A 392 -14.61 -20.18 -44.84
CA PRO A 392 -14.51 -19.05 -43.92
C PRO A 392 -13.59 -17.96 -44.48
N ALA A 393 -13.78 -16.71 -44.04
CA ALA A 393 -12.94 -15.61 -44.50
C ALA A 393 -11.48 -15.83 -44.07
N ASP A 394 -10.56 -15.83 -45.03
CA ASP A 394 -9.12 -15.99 -44.80
C ASP A 394 -8.54 -14.71 -44.15
N PRO A 395 -7.78 -14.82 -43.05
CA PRO A 395 -7.06 -13.70 -42.48
C PRO A 395 -6.05 -13.01 -43.40
N ASP A 396 -5.46 -13.74 -44.35
CA ASP A 396 -4.56 -13.17 -45.37
C ASP A 396 -5.01 -13.58 -46.78
N PRO A 397 -5.91 -12.79 -47.41
CA PRO A 397 -6.39 -13.06 -48.77
C PRO A 397 -5.30 -13.06 -49.84
N SER A 398 -4.10 -12.52 -49.54
CA SER A 398 -2.97 -12.55 -50.48
C SER A 398 -2.34 -13.94 -50.61
N GLY A 399 -2.58 -14.82 -49.64
CA GLY A 399 -1.96 -16.14 -49.54
C GLY A 399 -0.48 -16.11 -49.17
N SER A 400 0.04 -14.97 -48.68
CA SER A 400 1.45 -14.84 -48.27
C SER A 400 1.76 -15.59 -46.98
N VAL A 401 0.76 -15.70 -46.10
CA VAL A 401 0.82 -16.35 -44.81
C VAL A 401 -0.25 -17.44 -44.72
N PHE A 402 0.15 -18.64 -44.31
CA PHE A 402 -0.79 -19.75 -44.13
C PHE A 402 -1.42 -19.71 -42.73
N TRP A 403 -2.75 -19.72 -42.69
CA TRP A 403 -3.55 -19.72 -41.46
C TRP A 403 -4.34 -21.02 -41.34
N ASN A 404 -4.44 -21.55 -40.12
CA ASN A 404 -5.25 -22.72 -39.80
C ASN A 404 -6.36 -22.36 -38.82
N ILE A 405 -7.54 -22.96 -38.98
CA ILE A 405 -8.58 -22.88 -37.94
C ILE A 405 -8.15 -23.79 -36.78
N ALA A 406 -7.93 -23.18 -35.61
CA ALA A 406 -7.57 -23.89 -34.39
C ALA A 406 -8.81 -24.41 -33.66
N ASP A 407 -9.85 -23.59 -33.60
CA ASP A 407 -11.09 -23.88 -32.89
C ASP A 407 -12.26 -23.06 -33.44
N PHE A 408 -13.49 -23.49 -33.17
CA PHE A 408 -14.69 -22.73 -33.49
C PHE A 408 -15.80 -22.96 -32.48
N GLN A 409 -16.68 -21.98 -32.29
CA GLN A 409 -17.83 -22.07 -31.40
C GLN A 409 -19.07 -21.50 -32.08
N ILE A 410 -20.24 -22.04 -31.73
CA ILE A 410 -21.52 -21.57 -32.27
C ILE A 410 -22.44 -21.14 -31.13
N LYS A 411 -22.95 -19.92 -31.23
CA LYS A 411 -24.10 -19.45 -30.48
C LYS A 411 -25.35 -19.94 -31.19
N SER A 412 -26.11 -20.80 -30.51
CA SER A 412 -27.41 -21.27 -30.97
C SER A 412 -28.54 -20.52 -30.27
N MET A 413 -29.68 -20.41 -30.94
CA MET A 413 -30.90 -19.78 -30.47
C MET A 413 -32.08 -20.64 -30.96
N GLU A 414 -33.16 -20.71 -30.18
CA GLU A 414 -34.30 -21.61 -30.42
C GLU A 414 -34.80 -21.51 -31.87
N GLU A 415 -35.20 -20.33 -32.35
CA GLU A 415 -35.74 -20.15 -33.71
C GLU A 415 -34.69 -20.12 -34.84
N GLY A 416 -33.44 -20.50 -34.60
CA GLY A 416 -32.37 -20.42 -35.62
C GLY A 416 -31.99 -18.99 -36.03
N ARG A 417 -32.41 -18.00 -35.24
CA ARG A 417 -32.17 -16.57 -35.48
C ARG A 417 -31.08 -16.01 -34.58
N ARG A 418 -30.36 -14.97 -35.01
CA ARG A 418 -29.30 -14.28 -34.26
C ARG A 418 -28.20 -15.22 -33.80
N MET A 419 -27.89 -16.19 -34.65
CA MET A 419 -26.79 -17.11 -34.44
C MET A 419 -25.47 -16.41 -34.70
N VAL A 420 -24.43 -16.87 -34.01
CA VAL A 420 -23.07 -16.36 -34.19
C VAL A 420 -22.10 -17.53 -34.29
N LEU A 421 -21.32 -17.57 -35.36
CA LEU A 421 -20.20 -18.48 -35.51
C LEU A 421 -18.92 -17.73 -35.18
N TRP A 422 -18.18 -18.22 -34.18
CA TRP A 422 -16.85 -17.73 -33.81
C TRP A 422 -15.79 -18.68 -34.34
N VAL A 423 -14.79 -18.15 -35.03
CA VAL A 423 -13.70 -18.92 -35.65
C VAL A 423 -12.37 -18.38 -35.15
N LEU A 424 -11.58 -19.24 -34.53
CA LEU A 424 -10.20 -18.96 -34.12
C LEU A 424 -9.24 -19.43 -35.21
N TRP A 425 -8.58 -18.48 -35.86
CA TRP A 425 -7.47 -18.71 -36.77
C TRP A 425 -6.14 -18.62 -36.02
N ARG A 426 -5.18 -19.45 -36.40
CA ARG A 426 -3.82 -19.45 -35.85
C ARG A 426 -2.76 -19.59 -36.93
N ASN A 427 -1.60 -18.99 -36.68
CA ASN A 427 -0.36 -19.24 -37.38
C ASN A 427 0.80 -19.10 -36.39
N ASN A 428 1.41 -20.22 -35.99
CA ASN A 428 2.42 -20.27 -34.92
C ASN A 428 1.90 -19.54 -33.66
N SER A 429 2.56 -18.45 -33.25
CA SER A 429 2.18 -17.63 -32.10
C SER A 429 1.18 -16.51 -32.43
N LEU A 430 0.77 -16.35 -33.68
CA LEU A 430 -0.22 -15.37 -34.10
C LEU A 430 -1.61 -16.01 -34.15
N TYR A 431 -2.64 -15.22 -33.84
CA TYR A 431 -4.03 -15.65 -33.93
C TYR A 431 -4.94 -14.51 -34.39
N GLN A 432 -6.11 -14.89 -34.91
CA GLN A 432 -7.20 -13.97 -35.25
C GLN A 432 -8.53 -14.63 -34.86
N ILE A 433 -9.49 -13.83 -34.41
CA ILE A 433 -10.85 -14.31 -34.13
C ILE A 433 -11.83 -13.57 -35.02
N TYR A 434 -12.55 -14.34 -35.82
CA TYR A 434 -13.61 -13.86 -36.69
C TYR A 434 -14.96 -14.32 -36.17
N SER A 435 -15.95 -13.46 -36.27
CA SER A 435 -17.35 -13.72 -35.96
C SER A 435 -18.20 -13.56 -37.21
N LEU A 436 -19.19 -14.42 -37.37
CA LEU A 436 -20.21 -14.30 -38.40
C LEU A 436 -21.58 -14.26 -37.71
N HIS A 437 -22.33 -13.17 -37.92
CA HIS A 437 -23.70 -13.01 -37.43
C HIS A 437 -24.68 -13.36 -38.53
N PHE A 438 -25.59 -14.29 -38.26
CA PHE A 438 -26.52 -14.83 -39.26
C PHE A 438 -27.81 -15.38 -38.63
N ASP A 439 -28.80 -15.59 -39.48
CA ASP A 439 -29.95 -16.46 -39.24
C ASP A 439 -29.80 -17.69 -40.15
N LEU A 440 -30.33 -18.86 -39.76
CA LEU A 440 -30.16 -20.08 -40.56
C LEU A 440 -30.71 -19.94 -41.99
N ASP A 441 -31.78 -19.18 -42.18
CA ASP A 441 -32.40 -18.93 -43.50
C ASP A 441 -31.57 -17.99 -44.40
N ASN A 442 -30.76 -17.10 -43.80
CA ASN A 442 -29.92 -16.14 -44.54
C ASN A 442 -28.44 -16.51 -44.59
N LEU A 443 -28.05 -17.68 -44.05
CA LEU A 443 -26.66 -18.11 -43.85
C LEU A 443 -25.79 -17.91 -45.10
N GLU A 444 -26.22 -18.33 -46.29
CA GLU A 444 -25.40 -18.20 -47.51
C GLU A 444 -25.05 -16.73 -47.83
N SER A 445 -26.03 -15.84 -47.67
CA SER A 445 -25.85 -14.42 -47.91
C SER A 445 -24.98 -13.76 -46.83
N ALA A 446 -25.21 -14.14 -45.57
CA ALA A 446 -24.44 -13.68 -44.43
C ALA A 446 -22.98 -14.14 -44.54
N TRP A 447 -22.74 -15.41 -44.92
CA TRP A 447 -21.41 -15.99 -45.07
C TRP A 447 -20.52 -15.20 -46.05
N ARG A 448 -21.10 -14.51 -47.03
CA ARG A 448 -20.36 -13.69 -47.98
C ARG A 448 -20.06 -12.26 -47.48
N HIS A 449 -20.88 -11.71 -46.57
CA HIS A 449 -20.87 -10.27 -46.29
C HIS A 449 -20.80 -9.88 -44.80
N ASN A 450 -21.17 -10.78 -43.88
CA ASN A 450 -21.37 -10.46 -42.46
C ASN A 450 -20.21 -10.87 -41.54
N TRP A 451 -19.05 -11.21 -42.10
CA TRP A 451 -17.87 -11.48 -41.29
C TRP A 451 -17.40 -10.20 -40.58
N THR A 452 -17.07 -10.34 -39.31
CA THR A 452 -16.51 -9.30 -38.46
C THR A 452 -15.28 -9.85 -37.73
N GLY A 453 -14.36 -8.97 -37.39
CA GLY A 453 -13.11 -9.30 -36.72
C GLY A 453 -13.04 -8.76 -35.31
N MET A 454 -11.98 -9.19 -34.63
CA MET A 454 -11.57 -8.68 -33.34
C MET A 454 -10.37 -7.74 -33.49
N ALA A 455 -10.37 -6.64 -32.75
CA ALA A 455 -9.20 -5.81 -32.54
C ALA A 455 -8.31 -6.44 -31.46
N LEU A 456 -7.04 -6.65 -31.80
CA LEU A 456 -6.03 -7.14 -30.87
C LEU A 456 -5.62 -6.04 -29.90
N GLU A 457 -5.13 -6.46 -28.75
CA GLU A 457 -4.54 -5.62 -27.71
C GLU A 457 -3.14 -5.19 -28.14
N THR A 458 -2.86 -3.88 -28.11
CA THR A 458 -1.62 -3.29 -28.64
C THR A 458 -0.50 -3.18 -27.61
N THR A 459 -0.73 -3.55 -26.34
CA THR A 459 0.27 -3.41 -25.27
C THR A 459 1.58 -4.15 -25.55
N GLY A 460 1.51 -5.27 -26.29
CA GLY A 460 2.69 -6.04 -26.72
C GLY A 460 3.39 -5.50 -27.95
N GLU A 461 2.77 -4.59 -28.71
CA GLU A 461 3.32 -4.00 -29.93
C GLU A 461 4.02 -2.65 -29.67
N GLU A 462 4.03 -2.20 -28.42
CA GLU A 462 4.64 -0.93 -28.02
C GLU A 462 6.15 -0.94 -28.29
N LEU A 463 6.59 0.01 -29.13
CA LEU A 463 7.99 0.14 -29.52
C LEU A 463 8.89 0.31 -28.29
N PRO A 464 10.08 -0.32 -28.28
CA PRO A 464 11.04 -0.11 -27.21
C PRO A 464 11.43 1.37 -27.12
N PRO A 465 11.78 1.87 -25.91
CA PRO A 465 12.09 3.28 -25.72
C PRO A 465 13.23 3.72 -26.65
N SER A 466 13.06 4.89 -27.28
CA SER A 466 14.11 5.54 -28.06
C SER A 466 14.99 6.39 -27.14
N PHE A 467 16.29 6.36 -27.41
CA PHE A 467 17.29 7.16 -26.68
C PHE A 467 17.91 8.18 -27.62
N LEU A 468 17.68 9.46 -27.32
CA LEU A 468 18.27 10.60 -28.01
C LEU A 468 19.45 11.14 -27.22
N SER A 469 20.45 11.70 -27.91
CA SER A 469 21.62 12.31 -27.22
C SER A 469 21.25 13.52 -26.36
N SER A 470 20.10 14.15 -26.63
CA SER A 470 19.55 15.27 -25.86
C SER A 470 18.79 14.85 -24.61
N ASP A 471 18.54 13.56 -24.39
CA ASP A 471 17.76 13.08 -23.25
C ASP A 471 18.49 13.37 -21.92
N ILE A 472 17.73 13.94 -20.97
CA ILE A 472 18.18 14.19 -19.60
C ILE A 472 18.21 12.87 -18.82
N ALA A 473 17.20 12.02 -19.03
CA ALA A 473 17.02 10.75 -18.32
C ALA A 473 18.09 9.72 -18.70
N ASP A 474 18.49 8.91 -17.71
CA ASP A 474 19.41 7.80 -17.94
C ASP A 474 18.71 6.68 -18.74
N PRO A 475 19.37 6.00 -19.70
CA PRO A 475 18.76 4.88 -20.41
C PRO A 475 18.16 3.83 -19.47
N THR A 476 18.81 3.58 -18.33
CA THR A 476 18.34 2.61 -17.34
C THR A 476 16.95 2.95 -16.80
N GLU A 477 16.69 4.22 -16.53
CA GLU A 477 15.40 4.68 -16.00
C GLU A 477 14.27 4.41 -17.01
N LYS A 478 14.47 4.80 -18.28
CA LYS A 478 13.50 4.53 -19.36
C LYS A 478 13.24 3.03 -19.55
N TRP A 479 14.29 2.21 -19.49
CA TRP A 479 14.15 0.77 -19.63
C TRP A 479 13.44 0.12 -18.44
N LEU A 480 13.70 0.58 -17.22
CA LEU A 480 12.99 0.08 -16.03
C LEU A 480 11.52 0.45 -16.08
N GLU A 481 11.18 1.70 -16.40
CA GLU A 481 9.79 2.13 -16.57
C GLU A 481 9.07 1.28 -17.63
N TYR A 482 9.73 1.07 -18.77
CA TYR A 482 9.18 0.26 -19.86
C TYR A 482 8.99 -1.22 -19.47
N LEU A 483 10.00 -1.87 -18.88
CA LEU A 483 9.98 -3.31 -18.57
C LEU A 483 9.09 -3.64 -17.36
N PHE A 484 9.02 -2.75 -16.38
CA PHE A 484 8.21 -2.94 -15.16
C PHE A 484 6.85 -2.27 -15.23
N PHE A 485 6.46 -1.77 -16.40
CA PHE A 485 5.10 -1.31 -16.62
C PHE A 485 4.11 -2.42 -16.23
N PRO A 486 3.12 -2.15 -15.33
CA PRO A 486 2.19 -3.16 -14.86
C PRO A 486 1.45 -3.91 -15.99
N GLY A 487 1.54 -5.24 -15.98
CA GLY A 487 0.88 -6.11 -16.98
C GLY A 487 1.68 -6.38 -18.25
N LYS A 488 2.82 -5.71 -18.48
CA LYS A 488 3.60 -5.89 -19.72
C LYS A 488 4.37 -7.21 -19.76
N TYR A 489 5.18 -7.44 -18.72
CA TYR A 489 5.96 -8.66 -18.52
C TYR A 489 5.66 -9.21 -17.13
N SER A 490 5.48 -10.54 -17.03
CA SER A 490 5.38 -11.17 -15.73
C SER A 490 6.74 -11.21 -15.03
N ARG A 491 6.73 -11.31 -13.69
CA ARG A 491 7.96 -11.40 -12.90
C ARG A 491 8.82 -12.60 -13.31
N GLU A 492 8.19 -13.71 -13.65
CA GLU A 492 8.86 -14.94 -14.06
C GLU A 492 9.50 -14.83 -15.43
N VAL A 493 8.88 -14.11 -16.37
CA VAL A 493 9.49 -13.80 -17.67
C VAL A 493 10.78 -13.01 -17.46
N LEU A 494 10.73 -11.93 -16.68
CA LEU A 494 11.91 -11.09 -16.42
C LEU A 494 13.00 -11.84 -15.64
N ALA A 495 12.62 -12.65 -14.66
CA ALA A 495 13.57 -13.46 -13.89
C ALA A 495 14.25 -14.55 -14.73
N THR A 496 13.49 -15.25 -15.57
CA THR A 496 14.02 -16.27 -16.49
C THR A 496 14.90 -15.62 -17.56
N SER A 497 14.47 -14.50 -18.12
CA SER A 497 15.24 -13.74 -19.10
C SER A 497 16.56 -13.25 -18.51
N LEU A 498 16.58 -12.88 -17.22
CA LEU A 498 17.79 -12.51 -16.51
C LEU A 498 18.75 -13.70 -16.39
N ALA A 499 18.24 -14.90 -16.09
CA ALA A 499 19.06 -16.11 -16.03
C ALA A 499 19.67 -16.46 -17.39
N ILE A 500 18.87 -16.42 -18.47
CA ILE A 500 19.33 -16.64 -19.85
C ILE A 500 20.39 -15.60 -20.24
N TYR A 501 20.16 -14.33 -19.91
CA TYR A 501 21.10 -13.25 -20.21
C TYR A 501 22.43 -13.39 -19.46
N GLN A 502 22.39 -13.73 -18.17
CA GLN A 502 23.58 -13.95 -17.35
C GLN A 502 24.43 -15.11 -17.88
N ASP A 503 23.79 -16.20 -18.30
CA ASP A 503 24.47 -17.34 -18.93
C ASP A 503 25.10 -16.95 -20.27
N ALA A 504 24.33 -16.28 -21.14
CA ALA A 504 24.81 -15.82 -22.44
C ALA A 504 25.99 -14.84 -22.34
N MET A 505 25.98 -13.93 -21.35
CA MET A 505 27.06 -12.96 -21.10
C MET A 505 28.17 -13.50 -20.21
N LYS A 506 28.05 -14.74 -19.69
CA LYS A 506 28.98 -15.35 -18.71
C LYS A 506 29.19 -14.49 -17.46
N ILE A 507 28.17 -13.74 -17.06
CA ILE A 507 28.19 -12.90 -15.87
C ILE A 507 27.85 -13.80 -14.68
N LYS A 508 28.76 -13.85 -13.70
CA LYS A 508 28.48 -14.61 -12.48
C LYS A 508 27.51 -13.79 -11.63
N PRO A 509 26.40 -14.37 -11.15
CA PRO A 509 25.52 -13.67 -10.24
C PRO A 509 26.33 -13.24 -9.01
N ALA A 510 26.14 -12.00 -8.56
CA ALA A 510 26.88 -11.42 -7.43
C ALA A 510 26.80 -12.34 -6.21
N SER A 511 27.86 -13.09 -5.94
CA SER A 511 27.86 -14.20 -4.95
C SER A 511 28.08 -13.76 -3.50
N GLY A 512 28.06 -12.45 -3.22
CA GLY A 512 28.51 -11.90 -1.93
C GLY A 512 27.42 -11.44 -0.95
N PHE A 513 26.20 -11.19 -1.42
CA PHE A 513 25.13 -10.68 -0.57
C PHE A 513 24.05 -11.74 -0.42
N ASN A 514 23.60 -11.95 0.83
CA ASN A 514 22.49 -12.84 1.18
C ASN A 514 21.42 -12.82 0.09
N LYS A 515 21.29 -13.92 -0.68
CA LYS A 515 20.35 -14.04 -1.82
C LYS A 515 18.90 -13.64 -1.46
N LYS A 516 18.56 -13.65 -0.17
CA LYS A 516 17.20 -13.55 0.36
C LYS A 516 16.47 -12.19 0.22
N SER A 517 17.02 -11.14 -0.40
CA SER A 517 16.31 -9.84 -0.32
C SER A 517 16.59 -8.78 -1.38
N ILE A 518 17.28 -9.07 -2.49
CA ILE A 518 17.51 -8.04 -3.52
C ILE A 518 16.33 -8.08 -4.52
N PRO A 519 15.53 -7.00 -4.65
CA PRO A 519 14.45 -6.91 -5.63
C PRO A 519 14.94 -7.17 -7.07
N LEU A 520 14.09 -7.79 -7.89
CA LEU A 520 14.43 -8.15 -9.28
C LEU A 520 14.94 -6.94 -10.09
N GLN A 521 14.35 -5.76 -9.90
CA GLN A 521 14.80 -4.50 -10.51
C GLN A 521 16.27 -4.19 -10.20
N GLN A 522 16.70 -4.34 -8.94
CA GLN A 522 18.07 -4.09 -8.53
C GLN A 522 19.03 -5.16 -9.07
N GLN A 523 18.59 -6.42 -9.13
CA GLN A 523 19.37 -7.51 -9.74
C GLN A 523 19.61 -7.24 -11.23
N LEU A 524 18.58 -6.82 -11.96
CA LEU A 524 18.69 -6.42 -13.37
C LEU A 524 19.66 -5.25 -13.55
N CYS A 525 19.48 -4.16 -12.78
CA CYS A 525 20.37 -3.00 -12.85
C CYS A 525 21.83 -3.38 -12.60
N SER A 526 22.10 -4.19 -11.57
CA SER A 526 23.46 -4.62 -11.25
C SER A 526 24.08 -5.47 -12.36
N THR A 527 23.30 -6.36 -12.98
CA THR A 527 23.76 -7.24 -14.06
C THR A 527 24.06 -6.45 -15.34
N ILE A 528 23.18 -5.51 -15.71
CA ILE A 528 23.41 -4.65 -16.87
C ILE A 528 24.59 -3.72 -16.62
N LEU A 529 24.72 -3.15 -15.41
CA LEU A 529 25.85 -2.31 -15.06
C LEU A 529 27.19 -3.05 -15.12
N GLU A 530 27.25 -4.31 -14.66
CA GLU A 530 28.45 -5.16 -14.75
C GLU A 530 28.81 -5.50 -16.22
N SER A 531 27.81 -5.53 -17.11
CA SER A 531 28.01 -5.78 -18.54
C SER A 531 28.58 -4.59 -19.34
N VAL A 532 28.60 -3.40 -18.75
CA VAL A 532 29.04 -2.14 -19.39
C VAL A 532 30.31 -1.62 -18.72
N SER A 533 31.33 -1.22 -19.50
CA SER A 533 32.60 -0.73 -18.97
C SER A 533 32.78 0.78 -19.19
N LEU A 534 32.81 1.57 -18.11
CA LEU A 534 33.21 2.97 -18.17
C LEU A 534 34.73 3.08 -18.30
N ARG A 535 35.24 3.39 -19.50
CA ARG A 535 36.68 3.52 -19.78
C ARG A 535 37.08 4.97 -20.02
N LYS A 536 38.24 5.37 -19.51
CA LYS A 536 38.93 6.61 -19.88
C LYS A 536 39.80 6.35 -21.11
N PHE A 537 39.55 7.08 -22.20
CA PHE A 537 40.34 6.96 -23.44
C PHE A 537 41.41 8.05 -23.46
N SER A 538 42.68 7.71 -23.22
CA SER A 538 43.82 8.66 -23.34
C SER A 538 43.62 9.99 -22.56
N GLU A 539 44.25 11.09 -22.98
CA GLU A 539 44.07 12.41 -22.35
C GLU A 539 42.64 12.96 -22.46
N ALA A 540 41.80 12.37 -23.31
CA ALA A 540 40.38 12.68 -23.32
C ALA A 540 39.73 12.21 -22.00
N GLY A 541 38.79 13.02 -21.51
CA GLY A 541 37.99 12.71 -20.33
C GLY A 541 37.19 11.41 -20.48
N VAL A 542 36.36 11.13 -19.47
CA VAL A 542 35.45 9.99 -19.50
C VAL A 542 34.38 10.20 -20.59
N ASP A 543 34.23 9.25 -21.51
CA ASP A 543 33.23 9.33 -22.58
C ASP A 543 31.87 8.81 -22.09
N TYR A 544 31.11 9.70 -21.45
CA TYR A 544 29.75 9.42 -20.99
C TYR A 544 28.78 9.10 -22.13
N SER A 545 29.02 9.63 -23.33
CA SER A 545 28.14 9.42 -24.49
C SER A 545 28.20 7.98 -24.98
N LYS A 546 29.41 7.41 -25.04
CA LYS A 546 29.64 6.01 -25.39
C LYS A 546 29.12 5.08 -24.33
N TYR A 547 29.37 5.39 -23.06
CA TYR A 547 28.84 4.61 -21.94
C TYR A 547 27.30 4.50 -22.00
N ARG A 548 26.59 5.63 -22.18
CA ARG A 548 25.12 5.62 -22.31
C ARG A 548 24.62 4.79 -23.50
N ARG A 549 25.27 4.89 -24.66
CA ARG A 549 24.94 4.06 -25.84
C ARG A 549 25.17 2.57 -25.58
N GLU A 550 26.29 2.21 -24.96
CA GLU A 550 26.57 0.82 -24.59
C GLU A 550 25.52 0.30 -23.60
N THR A 551 25.14 1.08 -22.59
CA THR A 551 24.06 0.74 -21.65
C THR A 551 22.74 0.48 -22.36
N ASP A 552 22.30 1.38 -23.26
CA ASP A 552 21.08 1.18 -24.06
C ASP A 552 21.14 -0.11 -24.90
N THR A 553 22.27 -0.39 -25.56
CA THR A 553 22.42 -1.62 -26.36
C THR A 553 22.32 -2.89 -25.50
N LYS A 554 22.83 -2.87 -24.27
CA LYS A 554 22.75 -4.00 -23.35
C LYS A 554 21.33 -4.23 -22.84
N TRP A 555 20.60 -3.16 -22.56
CA TRP A 555 19.17 -3.25 -22.25
C TRP A 555 18.35 -3.80 -23.42
N ARG A 556 18.63 -3.37 -24.67
CA ARG A 556 17.96 -3.92 -25.86
C ARG A 556 18.20 -5.41 -26.04
N GLN A 557 19.42 -5.89 -25.78
CA GLN A 557 19.74 -7.32 -25.83
C GLN A 557 18.94 -8.12 -24.79
N PHE A 558 18.80 -7.59 -23.56
CA PHE A 558 17.96 -8.21 -22.54
C PHE A 558 16.48 -8.20 -22.93
N TRP A 559 15.98 -7.07 -23.44
CA TRP A 559 14.60 -6.92 -23.88
C TRP A 559 14.22 -7.91 -24.99
N GLN A 560 15.10 -8.17 -25.96
CA GLN A 560 14.86 -9.16 -27.02
C GLN A 560 14.57 -10.55 -26.43
N ILE A 561 15.37 -10.99 -25.45
CA ILE A 561 15.16 -12.26 -24.75
C ILE A 561 13.81 -12.27 -24.01
N ALA A 562 13.50 -11.18 -23.32
CA ALA A 562 12.23 -11.05 -22.59
C ALA A 562 11.01 -11.03 -23.52
N ASP A 563 11.12 -10.37 -24.67
CA ASP A 563 10.06 -10.29 -25.67
C ASP A 563 9.82 -11.64 -26.35
N ASP A 564 10.88 -12.34 -26.75
CA ASP A 564 10.83 -13.70 -27.31
C ASP A 564 10.15 -14.68 -26.35
N LEU A 565 10.55 -14.65 -25.06
CA LEU A 565 9.96 -15.49 -24.04
C LEU A 565 8.49 -15.13 -23.78
N ASN A 566 8.15 -13.84 -23.81
CA ASN A 566 6.79 -13.36 -23.60
C ASN A 566 5.86 -13.75 -24.76
N ARG A 567 6.34 -13.78 -26.01
CA ARG A 567 5.56 -14.25 -27.17
C ARG A 567 5.09 -15.70 -27.02
N ARG A 568 5.91 -16.58 -26.44
CA ARG A 568 5.54 -18.01 -26.22
C ARG A 568 4.42 -18.22 -25.21
N ARG A 569 4.16 -17.25 -24.33
CA ARG A 569 3.02 -17.27 -23.37
C ARG A 569 1.66 -17.03 -24.01
N ARG A 570 1.65 -16.54 -25.26
CA ARG A 570 0.46 -16.08 -25.98
C ARG A 570 0.06 -17.03 -27.11
N GLU A 571 0.55 -18.27 -27.08
CA GLU A 571 0.09 -19.31 -28.01
C GLU A 571 -1.36 -19.68 -27.66
N ALA A 572 -2.27 -19.53 -28.63
CA ALA A 572 -3.68 -19.82 -28.46
C ALA A 572 -3.95 -21.34 -28.41
N ILE A 573 -4.63 -21.79 -27.36
CA ILE A 573 -4.92 -23.20 -27.09
C ILE A 573 -6.36 -23.55 -27.49
N SER A 574 -7.35 -22.79 -27.02
CA SER A 574 -8.77 -23.13 -27.20
C SER A 574 -9.65 -21.89 -27.16
N LEU A 575 -10.76 -21.95 -27.91
CA LEU A 575 -11.85 -20.99 -27.89
C LEU A 575 -13.04 -21.62 -27.15
N SER A 576 -13.53 -20.96 -26.12
CA SER A 576 -14.71 -21.38 -25.35
C SER A 576 -15.78 -20.29 -25.40
N TYR A 577 -17.06 -20.66 -25.40
CA TYR A 577 -18.16 -19.69 -25.46
C TYR A 577 -19.16 -19.94 -24.34
N ASP A 578 -19.42 -18.91 -23.53
CA ASP A 578 -20.38 -18.97 -22.44
C ASP A 578 -21.77 -18.57 -22.93
N ALA A 579 -22.60 -19.56 -23.25
CA ALA A 579 -23.96 -19.31 -23.73
C ALA A 579 -24.88 -18.62 -22.70
N PHE A 580 -24.57 -18.69 -21.40
CA PHE A 580 -25.39 -18.07 -20.36
C PHE A 580 -25.16 -16.57 -20.25
N THR A 581 -23.90 -16.14 -20.41
CA THR A 581 -23.51 -14.73 -20.31
C THR A 581 -23.28 -14.08 -21.68
N ASP A 582 -23.32 -14.86 -22.76
CA ASP A 582 -23.01 -14.43 -24.13
C ASP A 582 -21.60 -13.81 -24.22
N LEU A 583 -20.58 -14.58 -23.79
CA LEU A 583 -19.20 -14.14 -23.73
C LEU A 583 -18.23 -15.18 -24.33
N PRO A 584 -17.43 -14.83 -25.34
CA PRO A 584 -16.36 -15.68 -25.84
C PRO A 584 -15.09 -15.52 -25.00
N TRP A 585 -14.40 -16.65 -24.81
CA TRP A 585 -13.15 -16.77 -24.06
C TRP A 585 -12.09 -17.43 -24.94
N LEU A 586 -10.91 -16.83 -24.99
CA LEU A 586 -9.73 -17.39 -25.63
C LEU A 586 -8.71 -17.76 -24.56
N LEU A 587 -8.21 -18.99 -24.60
CA LEU A 587 -7.17 -19.46 -23.69
C LEU A 587 -5.81 -19.46 -24.39
N PHE A 588 -4.79 -18.91 -23.73
CA PHE A 588 -3.39 -19.04 -24.13
C PHE A 588 -2.61 -19.99 -23.20
N SER A 589 -1.39 -20.33 -23.61
CA SER A 589 -0.45 -21.13 -22.81
C SER A 589 -0.20 -20.55 -21.40
N ASP A 590 -0.15 -19.23 -21.23
CA ASP A 590 0.01 -18.59 -19.91
C ASP A 590 -0.76 -17.26 -19.76
N GLY A 591 -2.00 -17.20 -20.27
CA GLY A 591 -3.01 -16.15 -19.98
C GLY A 591 -4.34 -16.42 -20.69
N CYS A 592 -5.43 -15.73 -20.35
CA CYS A 592 -6.67 -15.78 -21.15
C CYS A 592 -7.00 -14.40 -21.68
N CYS A 593 -7.88 -14.40 -22.67
CA CYS A 593 -8.50 -13.22 -23.20
C CYS A 593 -10.02 -13.38 -23.15
N LEU A 594 -10.70 -12.34 -22.68
CA LEU A 594 -12.14 -12.21 -22.80
C LEU A 594 -12.43 -11.26 -23.97
N ILE A 595 -13.40 -11.62 -24.79
CA ILE A 595 -13.75 -10.85 -25.99
C ILE A 595 -14.94 -9.96 -25.65
N ARG A 596 -14.70 -8.66 -25.51
CA ARG A 596 -15.74 -7.66 -25.25
C ARG A 596 -16.09 -6.90 -26.52
N GLU A 597 -17.18 -6.15 -26.51
CA GLU A 597 -17.51 -5.26 -27.63
C GLU A 597 -16.59 -4.03 -27.64
N CYS A 598 -16.29 -3.50 -28.82
CA CYS A 598 -15.64 -2.20 -28.93
C CYS A 598 -16.53 -1.10 -28.36
N SER A 599 -15.95 -0.21 -27.56
CA SER A 599 -16.54 1.08 -27.22
C SER A 599 -16.71 1.96 -28.46
N SER A 600 -17.45 3.05 -28.34
CA SER A 600 -17.71 3.98 -29.44
C SER A 600 -16.40 4.56 -30.02
N THR A 601 -15.45 4.95 -29.16
CA THR A 601 -14.11 5.39 -29.59
C THR A 601 -13.31 4.27 -30.27
N GLU A 602 -13.32 3.05 -29.71
CA GLU A 602 -12.61 1.90 -30.30
C GLU A 602 -13.18 1.51 -31.67
N LEU A 603 -14.50 1.62 -31.88
CA LEU A 603 -15.12 1.40 -33.18
C LEU A 603 -14.57 2.37 -34.24
N LEU A 604 -14.38 3.64 -33.89
CA LEU A 604 -13.82 4.65 -34.80
C LEU A 604 -12.32 4.43 -35.04
N VAL A 605 -11.57 4.03 -34.01
CA VAL A 605 -10.11 3.83 -34.11
C VAL A 605 -9.74 2.58 -34.91
N HIS A 606 -10.48 1.48 -34.73
CA HIS A 606 -10.12 0.18 -35.31
C HIS A 606 -10.70 -0.08 -36.70
N ASN A 607 -11.51 0.84 -37.24
CA ASN A 607 -12.18 0.67 -38.52
C ASN A 607 -11.99 1.87 -39.44
N ASP A 608 -11.80 1.59 -40.73
CA ASP A 608 -11.83 2.61 -41.77
C ASP A 608 -13.23 3.25 -41.89
N GLY A 609 -13.26 4.57 -42.11
CA GLY A 609 -14.51 5.33 -42.19
C GLY A 609 -15.42 4.92 -43.36
N HIS A 610 -14.85 4.53 -44.51
CA HIS A 610 -15.63 4.00 -45.63
C HIS A 610 -16.21 2.62 -45.29
N ALA A 611 -15.43 1.76 -44.67
CA ALA A 611 -15.88 0.44 -44.22
C ALA A 611 -17.03 0.55 -43.20
N LEU A 612 -16.95 1.46 -42.24
CA LEU A 612 -18.02 1.73 -41.26
C LEU A 612 -19.32 2.17 -41.92
N LYS A 613 -19.23 3.03 -42.94
CA LYS A 613 -20.40 3.49 -43.70
C LYS A 613 -21.01 2.37 -44.54
N GLN A 614 -20.17 1.59 -45.23
CA GLN A 614 -20.60 0.54 -46.14
C GLN A 614 -21.26 -0.64 -45.38
N HIS A 615 -20.72 -1.02 -44.22
CA HIS A 615 -21.16 -2.18 -43.45
C HIS A 615 -21.98 -1.79 -42.21
N ARG A 616 -22.62 -0.61 -42.23
CA ARG A 616 -23.41 -0.10 -41.11
C ARG A 616 -24.53 -1.05 -40.69
N ARG A 617 -25.23 -1.64 -41.67
CA ARG A 617 -26.29 -2.63 -41.40
C ARG A 617 -25.76 -3.85 -40.66
N THR A 618 -24.63 -4.40 -41.10
CA THR A 618 -23.97 -5.52 -40.41
C THR A 618 -23.64 -5.18 -38.96
N LEU A 619 -23.23 -3.93 -38.67
CA LEU A 619 -22.95 -3.45 -37.32
C LEU A 619 -24.23 -3.35 -36.46
N GLU A 620 -25.31 -2.77 -37.00
CA GLU A 620 -26.63 -2.68 -36.35
C GLU A 620 -27.26 -4.06 -36.11
N ASP A 621 -27.07 -5.00 -37.05
CA ASP A 621 -27.51 -6.38 -36.94
C ASP A 621 -26.68 -7.16 -35.91
N SER A 622 -25.40 -6.81 -35.72
CA SER A 622 -24.55 -7.44 -34.71
C SER A 622 -24.86 -6.92 -33.29
N PHE A 623 -25.22 -5.65 -33.16
CA PHE A 623 -25.38 -4.95 -31.87
C PHE A 623 -26.79 -4.41 -31.61
N HIS A 624 -27.81 -5.28 -31.69
CA HIS A 624 -29.21 -4.90 -31.49
C HIS A 624 -29.53 -4.23 -30.13
N HIS A 625 -28.70 -4.44 -29.11
CA HIS A 625 -28.87 -3.83 -27.77
C HIS A 625 -28.28 -2.42 -27.66
N ARG A 626 -27.62 -1.91 -28.70
CA ARG A 626 -26.95 -0.60 -28.72
C ARG A 626 -27.68 0.39 -29.63
N ASN A 627 -27.62 1.67 -29.27
CA ASN A 627 -28.12 2.75 -30.11
C ASN A 627 -26.94 3.46 -30.80
N LEU A 628 -26.47 2.87 -31.90
CA LEU A 628 -25.28 3.36 -32.61
C LEU A 628 -25.50 4.75 -33.25
N ASP A 629 -26.73 5.13 -33.56
CA ASP A 629 -27.08 6.48 -34.02
C ASP A 629 -26.75 7.52 -32.94
N GLN A 630 -27.06 7.20 -31.69
CA GLN A 630 -26.77 8.08 -30.55
C GLN A 630 -25.29 8.05 -30.18
N GLU A 631 -24.64 6.87 -30.24
CA GLU A 631 -23.26 6.70 -29.81
C GLU A 631 -22.22 7.26 -30.80
N LEU A 632 -22.48 7.15 -32.11
CA LEU A 632 -21.55 7.55 -33.17
C LEU A 632 -21.97 8.85 -33.90
N ARG A 633 -23.15 9.40 -33.59
CA ARG A 633 -23.79 10.55 -34.27
C ARG A 633 -23.92 10.34 -35.80
N ASP A 634 -24.18 11.42 -36.53
CA ASP A 634 -24.61 11.38 -37.95
C ASP A 634 -23.48 11.03 -38.96
N ARG A 635 -22.20 11.21 -38.60
CA ARG A 635 -21.05 11.14 -39.54
C ARG A 635 -19.85 10.32 -39.04
N PRO A 636 -20.03 9.04 -38.65
CA PRO A 636 -18.92 8.20 -38.17
C PRO A 636 -17.81 8.00 -39.20
N ASP A 637 -18.14 8.09 -40.50
CA ASP A 637 -17.18 8.00 -41.59
C ASP A 637 -16.15 9.13 -41.55
N LEU A 638 -16.58 10.35 -41.24
CA LEU A 638 -15.67 11.50 -41.08
C LEU A 638 -14.87 11.42 -39.78
N LEU A 639 -15.50 10.98 -38.68
CA LEU A 639 -14.81 10.88 -37.38
C LEU A 639 -13.65 9.87 -37.44
N ALA A 640 -13.87 8.69 -38.02
CA ALA A 640 -12.82 7.69 -38.19
C ALA A 640 -11.68 8.19 -39.08
N ARG A 641 -12.01 8.88 -40.20
CA ARG A 641 -11.01 9.48 -41.09
C ARG A 641 -10.21 10.58 -40.41
N LEU A 642 -10.82 11.39 -39.55
CA LEU A 642 -10.12 12.43 -38.79
C LEU A 642 -9.12 11.81 -37.80
N ILE A 643 -9.51 10.74 -37.10
CA ILE A 643 -8.61 10.00 -36.22
C ILE A 643 -7.44 9.40 -37.02
N GLU A 644 -7.73 8.80 -38.17
CA GLU A 644 -6.69 8.24 -39.05
C GLU A 644 -5.74 9.33 -39.58
N ALA A 645 -6.28 10.46 -40.02
CA ALA A 645 -5.51 11.62 -40.48
C ALA A 645 -4.58 12.14 -39.37
N ALA A 646 -5.11 12.31 -38.15
CA ALA A 646 -4.35 12.76 -36.99
C ALA A 646 -3.24 11.77 -36.59
N SER A 647 -3.55 10.46 -36.58
CA SER A 647 -2.58 9.42 -36.28
C SER A 647 -1.49 9.31 -37.36
N SER A 648 -1.87 9.38 -38.63
CA SER A 648 -0.96 9.38 -39.78
C SER A 648 -0.05 10.60 -39.79
N PHE A 649 -0.58 11.77 -39.39
CA PHE A 649 0.18 13.00 -39.22
C PHE A 649 1.31 12.83 -38.20
N ARG A 650 1.01 12.37 -36.96
CA ARG A 650 2.06 12.13 -35.95
C ARG A 650 3.04 11.03 -36.40
N LYS A 651 2.57 9.94 -37.02
CA LYS A 651 3.44 8.83 -37.46
C LYS A 651 4.52 9.24 -38.48
N LYS A 652 4.34 10.36 -39.19
CA LYS A 652 5.34 10.92 -40.12
C LYS A 652 6.45 11.71 -39.41
N PHE A 653 6.35 11.95 -38.11
CA PHE A 653 7.33 12.75 -37.37
C PHE A 653 8.66 12.02 -37.20
N THR A 654 9.76 12.77 -37.30
CA THR A 654 11.08 12.32 -36.87
C THR A 654 11.10 12.10 -35.36
N PRO A 655 12.00 11.26 -34.81
CA PRO A 655 12.08 11.06 -33.38
C PRO A 655 12.43 12.36 -32.61
N GLU A 656 13.19 13.27 -33.24
CA GLU A 656 13.50 14.59 -32.68
C GLU A 656 12.25 15.48 -32.59
N LEU A 657 11.42 15.49 -33.64
CA LEU A 657 10.17 16.24 -33.66
C LEU A 657 9.17 15.69 -32.62
N ASN A 658 9.01 14.36 -32.56
CA ASN A 658 8.18 13.71 -31.55
C ASN A 658 8.62 14.07 -30.12
N HIS A 659 9.93 14.09 -29.87
CA HIS A 659 10.46 14.48 -28.56
C HIS A 659 10.19 15.96 -28.25
N ALA A 660 10.39 16.86 -29.22
CA ALA A 660 10.08 18.28 -29.04
C ALA A 660 8.59 18.52 -28.75
N CYS A 661 7.69 17.83 -29.45
CA CYS A 661 6.26 17.85 -29.20
C CYS A 661 5.90 17.32 -27.80
N ALA A 662 6.52 16.23 -27.36
CA ALA A 662 6.30 15.68 -26.02
C ALA A 662 6.76 16.67 -24.92
N MET A 663 7.89 17.36 -25.13
CA MET A 663 8.37 18.38 -24.19
C MET A 663 7.46 19.62 -24.18
N ALA A 664 6.95 20.04 -25.34
CA ALA A 664 5.96 21.11 -25.46
C ALA A 664 4.68 20.77 -24.70
N LEU A 665 4.18 19.54 -24.84
CA LEU A 665 3.02 19.04 -24.08
C LEU A 665 3.29 19.04 -22.58
N ASN A 666 4.41 18.47 -22.13
CA ASN A 666 4.75 18.43 -20.70
C ASN A 666 4.80 19.84 -20.07
N ALA A 667 5.27 20.84 -20.81
CA ALA A 667 5.28 22.23 -20.35
C ALA A 667 3.86 22.79 -20.17
N GLU A 668 2.91 22.45 -21.04
CA GLU A 668 1.50 22.86 -20.91
C GLU A 668 0.73 22.07 -19.84
N LEU A 669 1.06 20.80 -19.62
CA LEU A 669 0.37 19.97 -18.64
C LEU A 669 0.66 20.38 -17.20
N TYR A 670 1.91 20.72 -16.89
CA TYR A 670 2.38 20.92 -15.51
C TYR A 670 2.64 22.39 -15.13
N THR A 671 2.38 23.33 -16.04
CA THR A 671 2.49 24.77 -15.78
C THR A 671 1.11 25.42 -15.82
N GLU A 672 0.83 26.31 -14.86
CA GLU A 672 -0.41 27.09 -14.92
C GLU A 672 -0.35 28.12 -16.06
N PRO A 673 -1.44 28.27 -16.84
CA PRO A 673 -1.46 29.18 -17.97
C PRO A 673 -1.40 30.64 -17.47
N SER A 674 -0.32 31.35 -17.81
CA SER A 674 -0.20 32.81 -17.61
C SER A 674 -0.43 33.61 -18.90
N LEU A 675 -0.50 32.92 -20.03
CA LEU A 675 -0.67 33.49 -21.37
C LEU A 675 -2.12 33.31 -21.84
N SER A 676 -2.55 34.16 -22.77
CA SER A 676 -3.84 34.00 -23.45
C SER A 676 -3.85 32.73 -24.33
N ALA A 677 -5.04 32.20 -24.65
CA ALA A 677 -5.17 31.02 -25.52
C ALA A 677 -4.35 31.10 -26.84
N PRO A 678 -4.38 32.20 -27.62
CA PRO A 678 -3.58 32.29 -28.84
C PRO A 678 -2.07 32.31 -28.57
N GLU A 679 -1.63 32.99 -27.52
CA GLU A 679 -0.23 33.00 -27.12
C GLU A 679 0.25 31.62 -26.65
N ARG A 680 -0.63 30.81 -26.06
CA ARG A 680 -0.32 29.42 -25.68
C ARG A 680 -0.15 28.52 -26.89
N VAL A 681 -1.03 28.63 -27.90
CA VAL A 681 -0.89 27.89 -29.16
C VAL A 681 0.42 28.27 -29.86
N ALA A 682 0.71 29.57 -29.98
CA ALA A 682 1.97 30.05 -30.57
C ALA A 682 3.20 29.59 -29.76
N ALA A 683 3.13 29.61 -28.42
CA ALA A 683 4.20 29.12 -27.57
C ALA A 683 4.40 27.60 -27.71
N PHE A 684 3.32 26.83 -27.83
CA PHE A 684 3.39 25.39 -28.07
C PHE A 684 4.06 25.10 -29.42
N HIS A 685 3.64 25.77 -30.49
CA HIS A 685 4.23 25.66 -31.83
C HIS A 685 5.73 26.00 -31.84
N SER A 686 6.11 27.08 -31.14
CA SER A 686 7.52 27.44 -31.00
C SER A 686 8.32 26.38 -30.23
N ARG A 687 7.77 25.83 -29.14
CA ARG A 687 8.42 24.78 -28.33
C ARG A 687 8.51 23.43 -29.04
N SER A 688 7.52 23.09 -29.87
CA SER A 688 7.55 21.88 -30.70
C SER A 688 8.52 22.00 -31.87
N LYS A 689 9.04 23.20 -32.14
CA LYS A 689 10.02 23.50 -33.20
C LYS A 689 9.53 23.11 -34.58
N PHE A 690 8.23 23.26 -34.84
CA PHE A 690 7.64 22.95 -36.15
C PHE A 690 8.39 23.64 -37.29
N ALA A 691 8.67 24.94 -37.15
CA ALA A 691 9.41 25.72 -38.16
C ALA A 691 10.86 25.24 -38.41
N GLU A 692 11.51 24.56 -37.44
CA GLU A 692 12.89 24.09 -37.59
C GLU A 692 12.97 22.63 -38.06
N LEU A 693 12.02 21.79 -37.63
CA LEU A 693 12.08 20.34 -37.78
C LEU A 693 11.16 19.80 -38.88
N ILE A 694 10.14 20.56 -39.29
CA ILE A 694 9.30 20.22 -40.45
C ILE A 694 9.94 20.83 -41.69
N THR A 695 10.56 19.99 -42.53
CA THR A 695 11.06 20.42 -43.84
C THR A 695 9.92 20.62 -44.84
N ASP A 696 10.12 21.44 -45.87
CA ASP A 696 9.12 21.67 -46.94
C ASP A 696 8.57 20.37 -47.55
N ASP A 697 9.42 19.36 -47.81
CA ASP A 697 9.00 18.05 -48.33
C ASP A 697 8.12 17.26 -47.33
N MET A 698 8.41 17.37 -46.03
CA MET A 698 7.55 16.77 -44.99
C MET A 698 6.21 17.51 -44.91
N PHE A 699 6.23 18.84 -45.00
CA PHE A 699 5.02 19.67 -45.02
C PHE A 699 4.12 19.26 -46.19
N ASP A 700 4.64 19.25 -47.43
CA ASP A 700 3.89 18.87 -48.63
C ASP A 700 3.27 17.47 -48.50
N LYS A 701 4.03 16.51 -47.95
CA LYS A 701 3.55 15.13 -47.71
C LYS A 701 2.51 15.03 -46.60
N MET A 702 2.58 15.88 -45.58
CA MET A 702 1.61 15.94 -44.50
C MET A 702 0.32 16.61 -44.98
N PHE A 703 0.43 17.76 -45.65
CA PHE A 703 -0.65 18.48 -46.30
C PHE A 703 -1.42 17.57 -47.27
N ALA A 704 -0.72 16.98 -48.24
CA ALA A 704 -1.35 16.06 -49.20
C ALA A 704 -2.00 14.85 -48.51
N GLY A 705 -1.44 14.39 -47.40
CA GLY A 705 -2.02 13.31 -46.60
C GLY A 705 -3.34 13.69 -45.91
N ILE A 706 -3.42 14.89 -45.34
CA ILE A 706 -4.65 15.42 -44.70
C ILE A 706 -5.72 15.66 -45.77
N GLU A 707 -5.36 16.29 -46.88
CA GLU A 707 -6.28 16.55 -47.99
C GLU A 707 -6.83 15.25 -48.60
N THR A 708 -5.99 14.22 -48.75
CA THR A 708 -6.42 12.92 -49.30
C THR A 708 -7.31 12.14 -48.32
N SER A 709 -7.06 12.24 -47.01
CA SER A 709 -7.76 11.42 -46.01
C SER A 709 -9.12 11.98 -45.61
N ILE A 710 -9.20 13.30 -45.38
CA ILE A 710 -10.42 13.95 -44.89
C ILE A 710 -10.86 15.14 -45.75
N GLY A 711 -9.91 15.91 -46.30
CA GLY A 711 -10.18 17.13 -47.07
C GLY A 711 -10.31 18.35 -46.15
N LEU A 712 -9.57 19.42 -46.46
CA LEU A 712 -9.41 20.59 -45.59
C LEU A 712 -10.72 21.35 -45.34
N GLU A 713 -11.59 21.46 -46.34
CA GLU A 713 -12.91 22.12 -46.22
C GLU A 713 -13.83 21.43 -45.20
N THR A 714 -13.57 20.16 -44.86
CA THR A 714 -14.38 19.40 -43.90
C THR A 714 -13.87 19.51 -42.47
N LEU A 715 -12.64 20.00 -42.27
CA LEU A 715 -12.04 20.14 -40.94
C LEU A 715 -12.73 21.27 -40.16
N THR A 716 -13.59 20.87 -39.24
CA THR A 716 -14.34 21.79 -38.36
C THR A 716 -14.14 21.40 -36.91
N SER A 717 -14.17 22.38 -35.99
CA SER A 717 -14.01 22.14 -34.56
C SER A 717 -15.10 21.18 -34.01
N GLU A 718 -16.30 21.19 -34.60
CA GLU A 718 -17.42 20.27 -34.32
C GLU A 718 -17.04 18.79 -34.49
N LEU A 719 -16.22 18.45 -35.50
CA LEU A 719 -15.77 17.06 -35.71
C LEU A 719 -14.83 16.59 -34.60
N PHE A 720 -13.95 17.47 -34.12
CA PHE A 720 -13.04 17.16 -33.02
C PHE A 720 -13.82 16.96 -31.71
N LEU A 721 -14.76 17.86 -31.41
CA LEU A 721 -15.65 17.72 -30.25
C LEU A 721 -16.50 16.44 -30.35
N SER A 722 -16.97 16.09 -31.54
CA SER A 722 -17.72 14.84 -31.76
C SER A 722 -16.89 13.59 -31.47
N ILE A 723 -15.57 13.59 -31.72
CA ILE A 723 -14.68 12.49 -31.30
C ILE A 723 -14.56 12.45 -29.77
N ILE A 724 -14.34 13.60 -29.14
CA ILE A 724 -14.22 13.74 -27.69
C ILE A 724 -15.49 13.20 -26.99
N ASP A 725 -16.67 13.49 -27.53
CA ASP A 725 -17.96 13.01 -27.02
C ASP A 725 -18.11 11.48 -27.03
N THR A 726 -17.33 10.76 -27.86
CA THR A 726 -17.34 9.28 -27.85
C THR A 726 -16.62 8.69 -26.63
N MET A 727 -15.80 9.50 -25.95
CA MET A 727 -15.04 9.08 -24.78
C MET A 727 -15.90 9.07 -23.51
N PRO A 728 -15.53 8.30 -22.47
CA PRO A 728 -16.26 8.23 -21.19
C PRO A 728 -16.18 9.54 -20.37
N LEU A 729 -16.97 10.56 -20.75
CA LEU A 729 -17.01 11.86 -20.05
C LEU A 729 -17.90 11.85 -18.80
N GLU A 730 -19.01 11.11 -18.86
CA GLU A 730 -20.01 11.06 -17.78
C GLU A 730 -20.11 9.67 -17.16
N PHE A 731 -20.40 9.62 -15.86
CA PHE A 731 -20.69 8.38 -15.15
C PHE A 731 -22.20 8.17 -15.05
N PRO A 732 -22.79 7.28 -15.87
CA PRO A 732 -24.22 6.97 -15.80
C PRO A 732 -24.55 5.93 -14.72
N GLY A 733 -23.56 5.50 -13.93
CA GLY A 733 -23.59 4.23 -13.19
C GLY A 733 -24.84 4.03 -12.34
N LYS A 734 -25.28 2.77 -12.30
CA LYS A 734 -26.42 2.31 -11.51
C LYS A 734 -25.94 1.54 -10.30
N ASP A 735 -26.67 1.64 -9.21
CA ASP A 735 -26.46 0.75 -8.08
C ASP A 735 -26.80 -0.69 -8.47
N SER A 736 -25.81 -1.56 -8.34
CA SER A 736 -25.92 -3.01 -8.48
C SER A 736 -25.73 -3.68 -7.11
N GLU A 737 -26.24 -4.89 -6.95
CA GLU A 737 -25.91 -5.74 -5.80
C GLU A 737 -24.70 -6.65 -6.09
N LEU A 738 -24.14 -6.60 -7.31
CA LEU A 738 -23.00 -7.40 -7.69
C LEU A 738 -21.70 -6.83 -7.12
N LEU A 739 -20.76 -7.72 -6.84
CA LEU A 739 -19.38 -7.41 -6.48
C LEU A 739 -18.44 -8.05 -7.51
N SER A 740 -17.34 -7.37 -7.80
CA SER A 740 -16.28 -7.90 -8.66
C SER A 740 -15.48 -8.97 -7.91
N THR A 741 -15.24 -10.11 -8.55
CA THR A 741 -14.23 -11.07 -8.07
C THR A 741 -12.83 -10.50 -8.33
N ASP A 742 -11.79 -11.08 -7.73
CA ASP A 742 -10.39 -10.76 -7.94
C ASP A 742 -9.99 -10.92 -9.41
N PHE A 743 -10.49 -11.95 -10.06
CA PHE A 743 -10.30 -12.19 -11.49
C PHE A 743 -11.05 -11.14 -12.32
N GLY A 744 -12.33 -10.91 -12.01
CA GLY A 744 -13.15 -9.89 -12.68
C GLY A 744 -12.56 -8.49 -12.58
N ARG A 745 -12.07 -8.10 -11.40
CA ARG A 745 -11.35 -6.82 -11.23
C ARG A 745 -10.10 -6.75 -12.08
N ALA A 746 -9.30 -7.82 -12.16
CA ALA A 746 -8.11 -7.84 -12.99
C ALA A 746 -8.47 -7.62 -14.48
N VAL A 747 -9.51 -8.29 -14.97
CA VAL A 747 -10.04 -8.09 -16.33
C VAL A 747 -10.49 -6.64 -16.55
N THR A 748 -11.30 -6.09 -15.63
CA THR A 748 -11.77 -4.71 -15.73
C THR A 748 -10.62 -3.71 -15.74
N VAL A 749 -9.64 -3.86 -14.85
CA VAL A 749 -8.48 -2.96 -14.77
C VAL A 749 -7.66 -3.01 -16.06
N GLN A 750 -7.43 -4.19 -16.64
CA GLN A 750 -6.71 -4.29 -17.92
C GLN A 750 -7.46 -3.58 -19.05
N GLY A 751 -8.78 -3.80 -19.17
CA GLY A 751 -9.60 -3.08 -20.15
C GLY A 751 -9.59 -1.56 -19.95
N VAL A 752 -9.57 -1.10 -18.70
CA VAL A 752 -9.48 0.32 -18.33
C VAL A 752 -8.13 0.92 -18.73
N LEU A 753 -7.03 0.25 -18.41
CA LEU A 753 -5.68 0.72 -18.76
C LEU A 753 -5.51 0.84 -20.28
N GLU A 754 -6.01 -0.13 -21.03
CA GLU A 754 -5.97 -0.09 -22.49
C GLU A 754 -6.80 1.08 -23.04
N THR A 755 -8.03 1.25 -22.54
CA THR A 755 -8.93 2.33 -22.96
C THR A 755 -8.32 3.71 -22.66
N ILE A 756 -7.72 3.88 -21.47
CA ILE A 756 -7.04 5.13 -21.08
C ILE A 756 -5.92 5.46 -22.05
N ARG A 757 -5.08 4.48 -22.42
CA ARG A 757 -3.97 4.71 -23.34
C ARG A 757 -4.44 5.05 -24.74
N LEU A 758 -5.41 4.29 -25.28
CA LEU A 758 -5.97 4.53 -26.61
C LEU A 758 -6.57 5.92 -26.70
N ASN A 759 -7.38 6.32 -25.70
CA ASN A 759 -7.97 7.65 -25.67
C ASN A 759 -6.92 8.75 -25.51
N ARG A 760 -5.91 8.56 -24.64
CA ARG A 760 -4.78 9.50 -24.50
C ARG A 760 -4.02 9.69 -25.81
N GLU A 761 -3.81 8.61 -26.56
CA GLU A 761 -3.15 8.66 -27.87
C GLU A 761 -4.00 9.41 -28.90
N VAL A 762 -5.30 9.14 -28.96
CA VAL A 762 -6.24 9.88 -29.83
C VAL A 762 -6.25 11.37 -29.47
N LEU A 763 -6.35 11.73 -28.19
CA LEU A 763 -6.33 13.13 -27.75
C LEU A 763 -5.00 13.82 -28.11
N TYR A 764 -3.89 13.11 -28.00
CA TYR A 764 -2.58 13.64 -28.37
C TYR A 764 -2.46 13.85 -29.88
N ASP A 765 -2.92 12.89 -30.68
CA ASP A 765 -2.97 13.00 -32.15
C ASP A 765 -3.84 14.19 -32.57
N LEU A 766 -5.01 14.35 -31.96
CA LEU A 766 -5.90 15.48 -32.19
C LEU A 766 -5.25 16.81 -31.79
N LEU A 767 -4.57 16.90 -30.64
CA LEU A 767 -3.88 18.12 -30.21
C LEU A 767 -2.83 18.57 -31.21
N LEU A 768 -1.97 17.64 -31.66
CA LEU A 768 -0.91 17.96 -32.61
C LEU A 768 -1.49 18.43 -33.94
N LEU A 769 -2.56 17.78 -34.42
CA LEU A 769 -3.26 18.21 -35.62
C LEU A 769 -3.93 19.57 -35.44
N THR A 770 -4.60 19.84 -34.31
CA THR A 770 -5.19 21.14 -33.99
C THR A 770 -4.15 22.26 -34.04
N VAL A 771 -2.99 22.08 -33.40
CA VAL A 771 -1.92 23.09 -33.44
C VAL A 771 -1.43 23.30 -34.86
N PHE A 772 -1.21 22.25 -35.64
CA PHE A 772 -0.74 22.34 -37.01
C PHE A 772 -1.75 23.05 -37.94
N VAL A 773 -3.03 22.66 -37.89
CA VAL A 773 -4.09 23.29 -38.69
C VAL A 773 -4.20 24.77 -38.34
N GLU A 774 -4.23 25.10 -37.04
CA GLU A 774 -4.42 26.46 -36.56
C GLU A 774 -3.26 27.41 -36.92
N THR A 775 -2.03 26.91 -36.91
CA THR A 775 -0.83 27.74 -37.10
C THR A 775 -0.32 27.78 -38.53
N GLU A 776 -0.43 26.66 -39.27
CA GLU A 776 0.15 26.52 -40.61
C GLU A 776 -0.91 26.53 -41.73
N LEU A 777 -2.16 26.10 -41.47
CA LEU A 777 -3.17 25.91 -42.53
C LEU A 777 -4.31 26.93 -42.53
N THR A 778 -4.59 27.64 -41.44
CA THR A 778 -5.67 28.66 -41.37
C THR A 778 -5.48 29.83 -42.35
N GLN A 779 -4.28 29.99 -42.93
CA GLN A 779 -4.00 30.98 -43.97
C GLN A 779 -4.51 30.56 -45.35
N GLU A 780 -4.88 29.29 -45.53
CA GLU A 780 -5.40 28.75 -46.79
C GLU A 780 -6.91 29.05 -46.97
N ASP A 781 -7.31 29.32 -48.21
CA ASP A 781 -8.71 29.60 -48.55
C ASP A 781 -9.61 28.39 -48.22
N GLY A 782 -10.68 28.62 -47.45
CA GLY A 782 -11.73 27.63 -47.17
C GLY A 782 -11.65 26.92 -45.81
N VAL A 783 -10.57 27.09 -45.04
CA VAL A 783 -10.44 26.49 -43.71
C VAL A 783 -11.20 27.33 -42.67
N LEU A 784 -12.39 26.86 -42.26
CA LEU A 784 -13.17 27.44 -41.15
C LEU A 784 -12.93 26.64 -39.86
N PHE A 785 -11.70 26.74 -39.33
CA PHE A 785 -11.28 26.04 -38.13
C PHE A 785 -11.01 27.04 -37.00
N ASP A 786 -11.62 26.83 -35.84
CA ASP A 786 -11.28 27.55 -34.61
C ASP A 786 -10.65 26.55 -33.63
N GLY A 787 -9.32 26.55 -33.61
CA GLY A 787 -8.53 25.66 -32.79
C GLY A 787 -8.27 26.17 -31.36
N MET A 788 -8.65 27.39 -31.00
CA MET A 788 -8.25 28.00 -29.73
C MET A 788 -8.92 27.36 -28.52
N ASP A 789 -10.25 27.28 -28.54
CA ASP A 789 -11.02 26.64 -27.47
C ASP A 789 -10.81 25.12 -27.46
N LEU A 790 -10.60 24.55 -28.64
CA LEU A 790 -10.30 23.14 -28.81
C LEU A 790 -8.93 22.79 -28.21
N PHE A 791 -7.90 23.62 -28.43
CA PHE A 791 -6.58 23.45 -27.83
C PHE A 791 -6.69 23.46 -26.29
N ALA A 792 -7.41 24.42 -25.72
CA ALA A 792 -7.62 24.47 -24.28
C ALA A 792 -8.33 23.21 -23.75
N SER A 793 -9.38 22.77 -24.44
CA SER A 793 -10.17 21.58 -24.07
C SER A 793 -9.34 20.29 -24.16
N LEU A 794 -8.54 20.13 -25.22
CA LEU A 794 -7.65 18.97 -25.40
C LEU A 794 -6.56 18.91 -24.34
N ILE A 795 -5.99 20.06 -23.95
CA ILE A 795 -4.99 20.11 -22.86
C ILE A 795 -5.62 19.70 -21.52
N GLU A 796 -6.83 20.16 -21.18
CA GLU A 796 -7.49 19.76 -19.94
C GLU A 796 -7.82 18.26 -19.93
N LEU A 797 -8.33 17.70 -21.03
CA LEU A 797 -8.55 16.25 -21.15
C LEU A 797 -7.24 15.47 -21.06
N LEU A 798 -6.17 15.91 -21.73
CA LEU A 798 -4.86 15.26 -21.63
C LEU A 798 -4.31 15.30 -20.20
N LYS A 799 -4.55 16.36 -19.41
CA LYS A 799 -4.17 16.38 -17.98
C LYS A 799 -4.90 15.28 -17.20
N GLU A 800 -6.19 15.08 -17.45
CA GLU A 800 -6.97 14.00 -16.82
C GLU A 800 -6.41 12.62 -17.21
N TYR A 801 -6.16 12.39 -18.50
CA TYR A 801 -5.66 11.12 -19.00
C TYR A 801 -4.21 10.83 -18.57
N GLU A 802 -3.33 11.83 -18.49
CA GLU A 802 -1.97 11.66 -17.99
C GLU A 802 -1.94 11.31 -16.50
N MET A 803 -2.87 11.88 -15.73
CA MET A 803 -3.07 11.46 -14.33
C MET A 803 -3.56 10.01 -14.24
N MET A 804 -4.51 9.62 -15.09
CA MET A 804 -5.00 8.23 -15.14
C MET A 804 -3.91 7.23 -15.57
N VAL A 805 -3.09 7.59 -16.55
CA VAL A 805 -1.90 6.80 -16.94
C VAL A 805 -0.96 6.67 -15.76
N TRP A 806 -0.70 7.74 -15.02
CA TRP A 806 0.16 7.69 -13.83
C TRP A 806 -0.39 6.74 -12.76
N LEU A 807 -1.70 6.81 -12.46
CA LEU A 807 -2.35 5.89 -11.52
C LEU A 807 -2.26 4.42 -11.98
N GLY A 808 -2.34 4.19 -13.28
CA GLY A 808 -2.21 2.87 -13.89
C GLY A 808 -0.79 2.32 -13.95
N SER A 809 0.20 3.21 -13.97
CA SER A 809 1.63 2.86 -14.08
C SER A 809 2.29 2.61 -12.73
N ASN A 810 1.71 3.14 -11.66
CA ASN A 810 2.26 3.02 -10.30
C ASN A 810 1.50 1.97 -9.49
N VAL A 811 2.24 1.16 -8.74
CA VAL A 811 1.71 0.06 -7.94
C VAL A 811 2.01 0.25 -6.45
N ARG A 812 1.11 -0.26 -5.60
CA ARG A 812 1.34 -0.37 -4.16
C ARG A 812 0.84 -1.71 -3.60
N PRO A 813 1.33 -2.14 -2.43
CA PRO A 813 0.76 -3.26 -1.70
C PRO A 813 -0.72 -2.99 -1.38
N LEU A 814 -1.61 -3.87 -1.82
CA LEU A 814 -3.04 -3.74 -1.50
C LEU A 814 -3.22 -3.84 0.03
N PRO A 815 -3.87 -2.85 0.69
CA PRO A 815 -4.15 -2.94 2.10
C PRO A 815 -5.04 -4.15 2.35
N GLY A 816 -4.55 -5.12 3.13
CA GLY A 816 -5.36 -6.27 3.51
C GLY A 816 -6.65 -5.77 4.17
N ASN A 817 -7.81 -6.28 3.73
CA ASN A 817 -9.12 -5.96 4.31
C ASN A 817 -9.10 -6.19 5.84
N SER A 818 -8.69 -5.20 6.63
CA SER A 818 -9.27 -5.00 7.94
C SER A 818 -10.67 -4.51 7.66
N SER A 819 -11.64 -5.43 7.62
CA SER A 819 -13.06 -5.18 7.46
C SER A 819 -13.46 -3.79 7.97
N HIS A 820 -13.89 -2.93 7.06
CA HIS A 820 -14.66 -1.74 7.38
C HIS A 820 -15.72 -2.10 8.43
N GLY A 821 -15.70 -1.40 9.57
CA GLY A 821 -16.79 -1.28 10.53
C GLY A 821 -17.66 -2.51 10.78
N SER A 822 -17.21 -3.41 11.66
CA SER A 822 -18.14 -4.20 12.47
C SER A 822 -17.59 -4.31 13.89
N THR A 823 -18.06 -3.41 14.73
CA THR A 823 -17.89 -3.41 16.18
C THR A 823 -18.50 -4.67 16.81
N SER A 824 -17.77 -5.30 17.73
CA SER A 824 -18.17 -6.45 18.57
C SER A 824 -18.28 -7.78 17.80
N ASN A 825 -17.74 -8.92 18.24
CA ASN A 825 -17.70 -9.45 19.59
C ASN A 825 -16.50 -10.40 19.75
N ALA A 826 -15.96 -10.43 20.98
CA ALA A 826 -14.96 -11.38 21.42
C ALA A 826 -15.43 -12.84 21.29
N MET A 827 -14.57 -13.73 20.77
CA MET A 827 -14.31 -15.12 21.18
C MET A 827 -13.80 -15.97 20.00
N SER A 828 -12.49 -15.95 19.78
CA SER A 828 -11.73 -17.09 19.27
C SER A 828 -10.25 -16.89 19.66
N PRO A 829 -9.77 -17.52 20.74
CA PRO A 829 -8.35 -17.63 21.02
C PRO A 829 -7.78 -18.80 20.21
N VAL A 830 -6.45 -18.83 20.07
CA VAL A 830 -5.65 -19.86 19.37
C VAL A 830 -5.49 -19.60 17.86
N LEU A 831 -4.62 -18.65 17.53
CA LEU A 831 -3.51 -18.78 16.57
C LEU A 831 -2.72 -17.46 16.56
N SER A 832 -1.49 -17.53 17.08
CA SER A 832 -0.35 -16.61 16.84
C SER A 832 -0.58 -15.09 16.98
N LYS A 833 -0.47 -14.61 18.22
CA LYS A 833 0.09 -13.27 18.51
C LYS A 833 1.61 -13.31 18.24
N GLU A 834 2.02 -13.22 16.99
CA GLU A 834 3.38 -12.79 16.67
C GLU A 834 3.29 -11.50 15.87
N LYS A 835 3.55 -10.38 16.55
CA LYS A 835 3.83 -9.06 15.96
C LYS A 835 5.19 -9.04 15.23
N GLY A 836 5.55 -10.12 14.57
CA GLY A 836 6.55 -10.04 13.50
C GLY A 836 5.88 -9.32 12.33
N PRO A 837 6.59 -8.50 11.55
CA PRO A 837 6.12 -8.15 10.22
C PRO A 837 6.16 -9.45 9.42
N ASN A 838 5.11 -10.26 9.54
CA ASN A 838 4.84 -11.34 8.62
C ASN A 838 4.72 -10.63 7.28
N LYS A 839 5.82 -10.63 6.52
CA LYS A 839 5.88 -10.29 5.11
C LYS A 839 5.04 -11.33 4.37
N GLN A 840 3.73 -11.35 4.63
CA GLN A 840 2.79 -11.80 3.64
C GLN A 840 3.03 -10.82 2.50
N GLU A 841 3.64 -11.30 1.42
CA GLU A 841 3.78 -10.51 0.21
C GLU A 841 2.37 -10.13 -0.22
N HIS A 842 2.00 -8.88 0.07
CA HIS A 842 0.73 -8.33 -0.32
C HIS A 842 0.70 -8.26 -1.84
N ARG A 843 -0.43 -8.68 -2.42
CA ARG A 843 -0.72 -8.47 -3.85
C ARG A 843 -0.44 -7.01 -4.19
N LEU A 844 0.38 -6.79 -5.22
CA LEU A 844 0.55 -5.46 -5.79
C LEU A 844 -0.70 -5.12 -6.61
N SER A 845 -1.29 -3.96 -6.36
CA SER A 845 -2.37 -3.38 -7.14
C SER A 845 -1.91 -2.05 -7.70
N THR A 846 -2.39 -1.69 -8.90
CA THR A 846 -2.20 -0.33 -9.40
C THR A 846 -2.92 0.66 -8.48
N LEU A 847 -2.45 1.90 -8.41
CA LEU A 847 -3.17 2.94 -7.66
C LEU A 847 -4.58 3.15 -8.22
N LEU A 848 -4.73 3.00 -9.54
CA LEU A 848 -6.03 3.01 -10.22
C LEU A 848 -6.96 1.91 -9.70
N GLU A 849 -6.46 0.67 -9.60
CA GLU A 849 -7.25 -0.47 -9.10
C GLU A 849 -7.75 -0.20 -7.68
N ASP A 850 -6.84 0.21 -6.80
CA ASP A 850 -7.11 0.35 -5.37
C ASP A 850 -8.01 1.56 -5.06
N LEU A 851 -7.70 2.72 -5.65
CA LEU A 851 -8.44 3.96 -5.33
C LEU A 851 -9.79 4.07 -6.03
N PHE A 852 -9.99 3.39 -7.16
CA PHE A 852 -11.18 3.60 -8.00
C PHE A 852 -11.86 2.30 -8.41
N ALA A 853 -11.16 1.38 -9.08
CA ALA A 853 -11.80 0.19 -9.64
C ALA A 853 -12.41 -0.73 -8.55
N PHE A 854 -11.80 -0.78 -7.37
CA PHE A 854 -12.29 -1.57 -6.23
C PHE A 854 -13.68 -1.14 -5.75
N HIS A 855 -14.02 0.14 -5.91
CA HIS A 855 -15.27 0.71 -5.38
C HIS A 855 -16.44 0.66 -6.38
N ILE A 856 -16.21 0.23 -7.61
CA ILE A 856 -17.24 0.18 -8.65
C ILE A 856 -17.86 -1.20 -8.74
N LYS A 857 -19.19 -1.22 -8.65
CA LYS A 857 -19.97 -2.44 -8.75
C LYS A 857 -20.22 -2.84 -10.20
N PRO A 858 -20.07 -4.14 -10.56
CA PRO A 858 -20.36 -4.63 -11.90
C PRO A 858 -21.81 -4.44 -12.31
N ARG A 859 -22.03 -4.27 -13.63
CA ARG A 859 -23.37 -4.28 -14.21
C ARG A 859 -23.90 -5.70 -14.37
N PRO A 860 -25.20 -5.94 -14.09
CA PRO A 860 -25.83 -7.22 -14.37
C PRO A 860 -26.05 -7.43 -15.87
N THR A 861 -25.98 -8.69 -16.32
CA THR A 861 -26.17 -9.11 -17.73
C THR A 861 -27.63 -9.38 -18.10
N PHE A 862 -28.59 -8.65 -17.49
CA PHE A 862 -30.01 -8.87 -17.73
C PHE A 862 -30.44 -8.28 -19.09
N GLY A 863 -30.75 -9.15 -20.05
CA GLY A 863 -31.24 -8.77 -21.38
C GLY A 863 -30.17 -8.19 -22.33
N VAL A 864 -28.91 -8.15 -21.90
CA VAL A 864 -27.78 -7.67 -22.69
C VAL A 864 -26.58 -8.60 -22.52
N PRO A 865 -25.75 -8.79 -23.55
CA PRO A 865 -24.63 -9.71 -23.50
C PRO A 865 -23.51 -9.20 -22.58
N GLN A 866 -22.77 -10.13 -21.97
CA GLN A 866 -21.67 -9.76 -21.08
C GLN A 866 -20.51 -9.10 -21.84
N THR A 867 -20.36 -9.39 -23.14
CA THR A 867 -19.48 -8.67 -24.07
C THR A 867 -19.69 -7.15 -24.00
N PHE A 868 -20.94 -6.70 -23.88
CA PHE A 868 -21.29 -5.29 -23.77
C PHE A 868 -21.15 -4.76 -22.35
N THR A 869 -21.64 -5.51 -21.34
CA THR A 869 -21.58 -5.04 -19.94
C THR A 869 -20.14 -4.87 -19.44
N LEU A 870 -19.19 -5.67 -19.94
CA LEU A 870 -17.77 -5.49 -19.67
C LEU A 870 -17.25 -4.16 -20.23
N THR A 871 -17.61 -3.82 -21.46
CA THR A 871 -17.27 -2.53 -22.08
C THR A 871 -17.89 -1.37 -21.32
N GLN A 872 -19.14 -1.51 -20.87
CA GLN A 872 -19.77 -0.52 -19.99
C GLN A 872 -19.08 -0.40 -18.64
N GLN A 873 -18.65 -1.51 -18.03
CA GLN A 873 -17.93 -1.49 -16.75
C GLN A 873 -16.58 -0.79 -16.88
N VAL A 874 -15.85 -1.03 -17.98
CA VAL A 874 -14.61 -0.31 -18.31
C VAL A 874 -14.90 1.20 -18.43
N ARG A 875 -15.94 1.57 -19.17
CA ARG A 875 -16.40 2.97 -19.30
C ARG A 875 -16.74 3.61 -17.95
N ASP A 876 -17.45 2.88 -17.09
CA ASP A 876 -17.85 3.33 -15.75
C ASP A 876 -16.62 3.61 -14.87
N VAL A 877 -15.56 2.78 -14.94
CA VAL A 877 -14.33 3.03 -14.18
C VAL A 877 -13.58 4.24 -14.70
N VAL A 878 -13.42 4.40 -16.01
CA VAL A 878 -12.72 5.57 -16.57
C VAL A 878 -13.46 6.87 -16.20
N SER A 879 -14.78 6.91 -16.44
CA SER A 879 -15.60 8.08 -16.11
C SER A 879 -15.70 8.36 -14.60
N TRP A 880 -15.54 7.35 -13.74
CA TRP A 880 -15.53 7.55 -12.30
C TRP A 880 -14.25 8.24 -11.80
N ILE A 881 -13.11 8.02 -12.46
CA ILE A 881 -11.85 8.67 -12.08
C ILE A 881 -11.93 10.18 -12.36
N THR A 882 -12.57 10.58 -13.46
CA THR A 882 -12.69 11.97 -13.90
C THR A 882 -14.02 12.64 -13.54
N ARG A 883 -14.95 11.89 -12.94
CA ARG A 883 -16.36 12.19 -12.65
C ARG A 883 -16.68 13.70 -12.53
N GLN A 884 -17.03 14.31 -13.65
CA GLN A 884 -17.51 15.68 -13.65
C GLN A 884 -18.97 15.70 -13.15
N GLY A 885 -19.25 16.37 -12.03
CA GLY A 885 -20.61 16.60 -11.55
C GLY A 885 -20.79 16.61 -10.03
N GLU A 886 -20.35 15.56 -9.31
CA GLU A 886 -20.46 15.52 -7.83
C GLU A 886 -19.21 16.06 -7.14
N VAL A 887 -18.02 15.67 -7.63
CA VAL A 887 -16.73 16.09 -7.08
C VAL A 887 -15.93 16.69 -8.23
N SER A 888 -15.52 17.94 -8.10
CA SER A 888 -14.69 18.57 -9.12
C SER A 888 -13.34 17.87 -9.23
N PHE A 889 -12.81 17.75 -10.45
CA PHE A 889 -11.51 17.13 -10.72
C PHE A 889 -10.36 17.62 -9.81
N PRO A 890 -10.23 18.92 -9.50
CA PRO A 890 -9.25 19.40 -8.51
C PRO A 890 -9.35 18.74 -7.13
N ASN A 891 -10.55 18.38 -6.67
CA ASN A 891 -10.73 17.71 -5.38
C ASN A 891 -10.30 16.24 -5.44
N VAL A 892 -10.51 15.56 -6.58
CA VAL A 892 -10.02 14.19 -6.81
C VAL A 892 -8.50 14.15 -6.70
N LEU A 893 -7.81 15.12 -7.31
CA LEU A 893 -6.35 15.24 -7.22
C LEU A 893 -5.86 15.41 -5.78
N VAL A 894 -6.53 16.25 -4.99
CA VAL A 894 -6.15 16.41 -3.58
C VAL A 894 -6.48 15.17 -2.75
N PHE A 895 -7.57 14.47 -3.05
CA PHE A 895 -7.91 13.19 -2.43
C PHE A 895 -6.83 12.14 -2.67
N ILE A 896 -6.35 11.98 -3.91
CA ILE A 896 -5.27 11.04 -4.25
C ILE A 896 -4.00 11.36 -3.45
N GLN A 897 -3.60 12.64 -3.39
CA GLN A 897 -2.44 13.06 -2.58
C GLN A 897 -2.61 12.72 -1.10
N CYS A 898 -3.82 12.93 -0.55
CA CYS A 898 -4.11 12.57 0.84
C CYS A 898 -4.04 11.06 1.07
N ALA A 899 -4.56 10.26 0.14
CA ALA A 899 -4.52 8.79 0.22
C ALA A 899 -3.08 8.26 0.19
N LEU A 900 -2.21 8.84 -0.65
CA LEU A 900 -0.78 8.48 -0.68
C LEU A 900 -0.07 8.85 0.63
N LEU A 901 -0.40 9.99 1.23
CA LEU A 901 0.14 10.38 2.55
C LEU A 901 -0.39 9.52 3.70
N ALA A 902 -1.67 9.16 3.67
CA ALA A 902 -2.29 8.31 4.69
C ALA A 902 -1.71 6.89 4.69
N SER A 903 -1.24 6.42 3.53
CA SER A 903 -0.56 5.12 3.34
C SER A 903 0.97 5.18 3.46
N ASP A 904 1.54 6.32 3.86
CA ASP A 904 3.00 6.54 4.01
C ASP A 904 3.80 6.32 2.71
N ASN A 905 3.16 6.49 1.54
CA ASN A 905 3.83 6.39 0.24
C ASN A 905 4.42 7.74 -0.18
N ILE A 906 5.45 8.19 0.54
CA ILE A 906 6.02 9.54 0.38
C ILE A 906 6.65 9.78 -1.00
N ASP A 907 7.30 8.78 -1.60
CA ASP A 907 7.91 8.92 -2.92
C ASP A 907 6.86 9.11 -4.02
N LEU A 908 5.80 8.28 -4.01
CA LEU A 908 4.66 8.42 -4.91
C LEU A 908 3.94 9.76 -4.69
N ALA A 909 3.76 10.16 -3.43
CA ALA A 909 3.20 11.45 -3.08
C ALA A 909 4.07 12.62 -3.59
N SER A 910 5.39 12.46 -3.60
CA SER A 910 6.32 13.46 -4.15
C SER A 910 6.19 13.58 -5.66
N ASP A 911 6.09 12.44 -6.35
CA ASP A 911 5.93 12.39 -7.80
C ASP A 911 4.58 13.00 -8.22
N PHE A 912 3.50 12.68 -7.49
CA PHE A 912 2.14 13.16 -7.77
C PHE A 912 1.93 14.67 -7.57
N LEU A 913 2.88 15.38 -6.91
CA LEU A 913 2.78 16.82 -6.70
C LEU A 913 2.60 17.62 -8.01
N ARG A 914 3.09 17.11 -9.15
CA ARG A 914 2.97 17.77 -10.46
C ARG A 914 1.52 17.95 -10.93
N PHE A 915 0.59 17.14 -10.43
CA PHE A 915 -0.82 17.25 -10.75
C PHE A 915 -1.60 18.13 -9.76
N GLN A 916 -0.99 18.57 -8.64
CA GLN A 916 -1.73 19.20 -7.56
C GLN A 916 -2.20 20.63 -7.90
N PRO A 917 -3.51 20.92 -7.79
CA PRO A 917 -4.06 22.23 -8.15
C PRO A 917 -3.65 23.31 -7.14
N ASN A 918 -3.84 24.59 -7.48
CA ASN A 918 -3.58 25.71 -6.59
C ASN A 918 -4.84 26.15 -5.80
N THR A 919 -5.40 25.21 -5.04
CA THR A 919 -6.47 25.50 -4.07
C THR A 919 -5.92 25.65 -2.66
N ALA A 920 -6.65 26.34 -1.77
CA ALA A 920 -6.25 26.45 -0.37
C ALA A 920 -6.16 25.07 0.32
N TRP A 921 -7.06 24.14 -0.05
CA TRP A 921 -7.05 22.77 0.43
C TRP A 921 -5.80 22.00 -0.04
N SER A 922 -5.49 22.05 -1.33
CA SER A 922 -4.24 21.49 -1.89
C SER A 922 -3.01 22.09 -1.21
N THR A 923 -2.99 23.40 -0.96
CA THR A 923 -1.89 24.10 -0.28
C THR A 923 -1.68 23.56 1.14
N TYR A 924 -2.75 23.30 1.89
CA TYR A 924 -2.65 22.64 3.20
C TYR A 924 -2.11 21.20 3.09
N VAL A 925 -2.54 20.43 2.09
CA VAL A 925 -2.05 19.06 1.87
C VAL A 925 -0.57 19.05 1.45
N LYS A 926 -0.13 20.02 0.64
CA LYS A 926 1.30 20.28 0.37
C LYS A 926 2.07 20.51 1.67
N GLY A 927 1.51 21.27 2.61
CA GLY A 927 2.05 21.42 3.96
C GLY A 927 2.17 20.07 4.70
N ARG A 928 1.14 19.23 4.67
CA ARG A 928 1.16 17.87 5.26
C ARG A 928 2.24 16.98 4.63
N PHE A 929 2.41 17.05 3.31
CA PHE A 929 3.47 16.33 2.59
C PHE A 929 4.87 16.74 3.08
N TYR A 930 5.14 18.05 3.22
CA TYR A 930 6.44 18.51 3.71
C TYR A 930 6.69 18.18 5.19
N VAL A 931 5.65 18.07 6.02
CA VAL A 931 5.78 17.51 7.37
C VAL A 931 6.23 16.06 7.32
N ALA A 932 5.63 15.24 6.45
CA ALA A 932 6.02 13.84 6.28
C ALA A 932 7.47 13.70 5.76
N LYS A 933 7.91 14.59 4.86
CA LYS A 933 9.30 14.70 4.38
C LYS A 933 10.27 15.30 5.41
N SER A 934 9.81 15.65 6.62
CA SER A 934 10.61 16.32 7.67
C SER A 934 11.19 17.69 7.26
N MET A 935 10.59 18.35 6.27
CA MET A 935 10.95 19.70 5.81
C MET A 935 10.03 20.73 6.45
N PHE A 936 10.23 20.97 7.75
CA PHE A 936 9.28 21.73 8.57
C PHE A 936 9.17 23.22 8.21
N ASP A 937 10.27 23.84 7.79
CA ASP A 937 10.27 25.26 7.38
C ASP A 937 9.37 25.50 6.17
N VAL A 938 9.48 24.63 5.16
CA VAL A 938 8.66 24.69 3.95
C VAL A 938 7.20 24.39 4.29
N ALA A 939 6.96 23.38 5.14
CA ALA A 939 5.61 23.06 5.61
C ALA A 939 4.93 24.26 6.30
N ALA A 940 5.66 24.98 7.15
CA ALA A 940 5.15 26.15 7.85
C ALA A 940 4.66 27.24 6.88
N ILE A 941 5.42 27.50 5.81
CA ILE A 941 5.04 28.46 4.75
C ILE A 941 3.72 28.04 4.09
N TYR A 942 3.57 26.77 3.72
CA TYR A 942 2.34 26.28 3.09
C TYR A 942 1.13 26.38 4.02
N PHE A 943 1.27 26.01 5.30
CA PHE A 943 0.19 26.15 6.27
C PHE A 943 -0.21 27.60 6.50
N GLN A 944 0.75 28.54 6.52
CA GLN A 944 0.45 29.97 6.61
C GLN A 944 -0.31 30.47 5.37
N LYS A 945 0.11 30.06 4.15
CA LYS A 945 -0.57 30.45 2.89
C LYS A 945 -2.02 29.97 2.84
N ALA A 946 -2.32 28.78 3.35
CA ALA A 946 -3.67 28.22 3.35
C ALA A 946 -4.58 28.75 4.47
N ALA A 947 -4.02 29.40 5.50
CA ALA A 947 -4.69 29.66 6.76
C ALA A 947 -5.97 30.50 6.63
N TYR A 948 -5.90 31.65 5.95
CA TYR A 948 -7.04 32.57 5.88
C TYR A 948 -8.28 31.92 5.24
N ILE A 949 -8.11 31.30 4.07
CA ILE A 949 -9.20 30.70 3.31
C ILE A 949 -9.79 29.48 4.04
N LEU A 950 -8.96 28.60 4.63
CA LEU A 950 -9.45 27.41 5.32
C LEU A 950 -10.02 27.69 6.72
N SER A 951 -9.78 28.88 7.26
CA SER A 951 -10.34 29.31 8.55
C SER A 951 -11.74 29.91 8.43
N GLN A 952 -12.13 30.35 7.23
CA GLN A 952 -13.39 31.03 6.95
C GLN A 952 -14.28 30.21 6.02
N GLY A 953 -15.60 30.41 6.14
CA GLY A 953 -16.58 29.83 5.23
C GLY A 953 -17.24 28.57 5.80
N LYS A 954 -17.70 27.70 4.90
CA LYS A 954 -18.29 26.39 5.23
C LYS A 954 -17.52 25.32 4.46
N ALA A 955 -17.36 24.15 5.07
CA ALA A 955 -16.71 23.02 4.42
C ALA A 955 -17.48 22.63 3.16
N VAL A 956 -16.76 22.46 2.05
CA VAL A 956 -17.30 21.84 0.84
C VAL A 956 -17.29 20.34 1.10
N GLY A 957 -18.40 19.79 1.60
CA GLY A 957 -18.53 18.37 1.89
C GLY A 957 -17.80 17.89 3.15
N ASN A 958 -17.69 16.56 3.28
CA ASN A 958 -17.09 15.90 4.44
C ASN A 958 -15.56 15.85 4.32
N LEU A 959 -14.88 16.82 4.94
CA LEU A 959 -13.41 16.91 4.94
C LEU A 959 -12.72 15.64 5.46
N HIS A 960 -13.35 14.85 6.33
CA HIS A 960 -12.80 13.57 6.80
C HIS A 960 -12.63 12.59 5.64
N GLU A 961 -13.72 12.34 4.90
CA GLU A 961 -13.75 11.45 3.74
C GLU A 961 -12.87 11.97 2.60
N MET A 962 -12.97 13.27 2.30
CA MET A 962 -12.15 13.91 1.26
C MET A 962 -10.65 13.88 1.56
N SER A 963 -10.27 13.73 2.82
CA SER A 963 -8.87 13.61 3.24
C SER A 963 -8.38 12.17 3.28
N SER A 964 -9.17 11.18 2.85
CA SER A 964 -8.80 9.76 2.94
C SER A 964 -8.35 9.37 4.36
N ASN A 965 -9.11 9.81 5.37
CA ASN A 965 -8.82 9.62 6.81
C ASN A 965 -7.53 10.27 7.34
N LEU A 966 -6.87 11.14 6.56
CA LEU A 966 -5.71 11.91 7.00
C LEU A 966 -6.06 12.95 8.09
N LEU A 967 -7.32 13.42 8.08
CA LEU A 967 -7.97 14.11 9.19
C LEU A 967 -8.85 13.12 9.93
N ASP A 968 -8.82 13.12 11.27
CA ASP A 968 -9.87 12.47 12.06
C ASP A 968 -11.13 13.35 12.16
N ILE A 969 -12.25 12.75 12.58
CA ILE A 969 -13.55 13.45 12.70
C ILE A 969 -13.45 14.66 13.64
N ILE A 970 -12.56 14.62 14.63
CA ILE A 970 -12.35 15.70 15.59
C ILE A 970 -11.61 16.88 14.94
N SER A 971 -10.58 16.60 14.15
CA SER A 971 -9.73 17.59 13.49
C SER A 971 -10.50 18.37 12.41
N VAL A 972 -11.56 17.79 11.84
CA VAL A 972 -12.46 18.50 10.90
C VAL A 972 -13.02 19.79 11.51
N ASN A 973 -13.30 19.80 12.82
CA ASN A 973 -13.79 20.99 13.53
C ASN A 973 -12.75 22.13 13.62
N SER A 974 -11.51 21.88 13.22
CA SER A 974 -10.45 22.90 13.19
C SER A 974 -10.49 23.75 11.91
N PHE A 975 -11.28 23.34 10.91
CA PHE A 975 -11.47 24.05 9.64
C PHE A 975 -12.79 24.83 9.68
N ASN A 976 -12.86 25.97 8.99
CA ASN A 976 -14.04 26.85 8.91
C ASN A 976 -14.56 27.41 10.26
N ASN A 977 -13.80 27.23 11.35
CA ASN A 977 -14.16 27.68 12.70
C ASN A 977 -13.18 28.73 13.24
N GLY A 978 -12.59 29.54 12.36
CA GLY A 978 -11.69 30.64 12.70
C GLY A 978 -10.21 30.28 12.76
N LEU A 979 -9.37 31.31 12.59
CA LEU A 979 -7.90 31.19 12.57
C LEU A 979 -7.31 30.54 13.83
N PRO A 980 -7.79 30.82 15.06
CA PRO A 980 -7.23 30.22 16.25
C PRO A 980 -7.28 28.69 16.22
N ARG A 981 -8.43 28.11 15.81
CA ARG A 981 -8.61 26.64 15.78
C ARG A 981 -7.80 26.01 14.66
N TYR A 982 -7.71 26.67 13.51
CA TYR A 982 -6.84 26.23 12.42
C TYR A 982 -5.37 26.15 12.88
N PHE A 983 -4.83 27.22 13.48
CA PHE A 983 -3.45 27.19 13.98
C PHE A 983 -3.24 26.22 15.14
N GLN A 984 -4.24 25.98 15.99
CA GLN A 984 -4.21 24.93 17.01
C GLN A 984 -4.10 23.52 16.42
N HIS A 985 -4.73 23.28 15.29
CA HIS A 985 -4.55 22.03 14.54
C HIS A 985 -3.14 21.93 13.97
N ILE A 986 -2.65 22.99 13.30
CA ILE A 986 -1.30 23.01 12.71
C ILE A 986 -0.20 22.80 13.76
N LEU A 987 -0.27 23.48 14.90
CA LEU A 987 0.71 23.28 15.98
C LEU A 987 0.66 21.83 16.51
N SER A 988 -0.51 21.20 16.56
CA SER A 988 -0.66 19.80 16.99
C SER A 988 0.01 18.83 16.00
N LEU A 989 0.03 19.16 14.70
CA LEU A 989 0.77 18.39 13.69
C LEU A 989 2.29 18.48 13.92
N PHE A 990 2.82 19.68 14.14
CA PHE A 990 4.25 19.86 14.45
C PHE A 990 4.64 19.26 15.81
N GLU A 991 3.72 19.27 16.78
CA GLU A 991 3.92 18.64 18.08
C GLU A 991 4.06 17.12 17.96
N LYS A 992 3.21 16.48 17.15
CA LYS A 992 3.34 15.04 16.79
C LYS A 992 4.68 14.76 16.10
N ALA A 993 5.14 15.65 15.24
CA ALA A 993 6.45 15.56 14.56
C ALA A 993 7.65 16.03 15.43
N ARG A 994 7.42 16.43 16.69
CA ARG A 994 8.43 16.95 17.64
C ARG A 994 9.21 18.20 17.16
N ALA A 995 8.65 18.97 16.23
CA ALA A 995 9.23 20.21 15.71
C ALA A 995 8.84 21.42 16.59
N PHE A 996 9.36 21.49 17.82
CA PHE A 996 8.90 22.44 18.84
C PHE A 996 9.13 23.93 18.50
N ALA A 997 10.05 24.26 17.60
CA ALA A 997 10.23 25.64 17.13
C ALA A 997 8.95 26.17 16.46
N HIS A 998 8.40 25.40 15.52
CA HIS A 998 7.16 25.76 14.83
C HIS A 998 5.93 25.62 15.74
N VAL A 999 5.96 24.74 16.74
CA VAL A 999 4.90 24.69 17.77
C VAL A 999 4.80 26.04 18.48
N ALA A 1000 5.93 26.65 18.86
CA ALA A 1000 5.95 27.98 19.46
C ALA A 1000 5.44 29.05 18.49
N ASP A 1001 5.88 29.02 17.22
CA ASP A 1001 5.47 30.00 16.22
C ASP A 1001 3.96 29.97 15.94
N PHE A 1002 3.38 28.78 15.70
CA PHE A 1002 1.95 28.64 15.47
C PHE A 1002 1.11 28.85 16.74
N ALA A 1003 1.63 28.56 17.94
CA ALA A 1003 0.96 28.94 19.18
C ALA A 1003 0.89 30.47 19.36
N ARG A 1004 1.94 31.21 18.97
CA ARG A 1004 1.92 32.69 18.94
C ARG A 1004 0.89 33.21 17.95
N HIS A 1005 0.87 32.67 16.73
CA HIS A 1005 -0.14 33.04 15.72
C HIS A 1005 -1.57 32.74 16.19
N ALA A 1006 -1.79 31.57 16.81
CA ALA A 1006 -3.08 31.19 17.36
C ALA A 1006 -3.54 32.14 18.48
N LEU A 1007 -2.64 32.50 19.39
CA LEU A 1007 -2.93 33.45 20.48
C LEU A 1007 -3.22 34.86 19.96
N GLN A 1008 -2.43 35.34 19.00
CA GLN A 1008 -2.65 36.64 18.38
C GLN A 1008 -4.02 36.69 17.69
N ALA A 1009 -4.36 35.65 16.92
CA ALA A 1009 -5.66 35.53 16.28
C ALA A 1009 -6.80 35.45 17.30
N LEU A 1010 -6.63 34.70 18.39
CA LEU A 1010 -7.62 34.55 19.46
C LEU A 1010 -7.85 35.85 20.22
N GLU A 1011 -6.81 36.67 20.39
CA GLU A 1011 -6.91 37.99 21.05
C GLU A 1011 -7.60 39.04 20.18
N SER A 1012 -7.53 38.88 18.86
CA SER A 1012 -8.26 39.70 17.89
C SER A 1012 -9.68 39.23 17.60
N ASP A 1013 -10.10 38.07 18.12
CA ASP A 1013 -11.41 37.48 17.80
C ASP A 1013 -12.56 38.28 18.46
N PRO A 1014 -13.55 38.79 17.68
CA PRO A 1014 -14.70 39.51 18.23
C PRO A 1014 -15.55 38.67 19.19
N LYS A 1015 -15.55 37.33 19.06
CA LYS A 1015 -16.30 36.41 19.93
C LYS A 1015 -15.67 36.18 21.30
N ARG A 1016 -14.60 36.93 21.64
CA ARG A 1016 -13.90 36.82 22.93
C ARG A 1016 -14.82 36.98 24.14
N ASN A 1017 -15.86 37.83 24.03
CA ASN A 1017 -16.76 38.15 25.12
C ASN A 1017 -18.06 37.31 25.12
N ASP A 1018 -18.21 36.36 24.20
CA ASP A 1018 -19.39 35.50 24.15
C ASP A 1018 -19.34 34.47 25.30
N PRO A 1019 -20.40 34.35 26.12
CA PRO A 1019 -20.41 33.42 27.26
C PRO A 1019 -20.41 31.95 26.85
N GLU A 1020 -20.80 31.63 25.61
CA GLU A 1020 -20.73 30.27 25.03
C GLU A 1020 -19.35 29.95 24.44
N SER A 1021 -18.40 30.89 24.49
CA SER A 1021 -17.09 30.73 23.86
C SER A 1021 -16.11 29.96 24.75
N ASP A 1022 -15.45 28.96 24.18
CA ASP A 1022 -14.35 28.20 24.81
C ASP A 1022 -13.05 29.03 25.00
N TYR A 1023 -13.13 30.36 24.87
CA TYR A 1023 -12.00 31.30 24.90
C TYR A 1023 -11.01 31.03 26.05
N ILE A 1024 -11.52 30.87 27.29
CA ILE A 1024 -10.68 30.68 28.48
C ILE A 1024 -9.91 29.35 28.39
N TYR A 1025 -10.58 28.27 27.99
CA TYR A 1025 -9.97 26.96 27.84
C TYR A 1025 -8.92 26.95 26.74
N MET A 1026 -9.27 27.48 25.56
CA MET A 1026 -8.37 27.54 24.41
C MET A 1026 -7.15 28.43 24.66
N ARG A 1027 -7.34 29.59 25.30
CA ARG A 1027 -6.25 30.48 25.72
C ARG A 1027 -5.29 29.75 26.67
N THR A 1028 -5.83 28.99 27.63
CA THR A 1028 -5.03 28.23 28.59
C THR A 1028 -4.25 27.10 27.91
N ASP A 1029 -4.87 26.33 27.01
CA ASP A 1029 -4.20 25.29 26.21
C ASP A 1029 -3.05 25.90 25.38
N LEU A 1030 -3.32 26.95 24.60
CA LEU A 1030 -2.32 27.59 23.74
C LEU A 1030 -1.14 28.19 24.53
N LEU A 1031 -1.40 28.85 25.66
CA LEU A 1031 -0.35 29.38 26.53
C LEU A 1031 0.46 28.25 27.18
N SER A 1032 -0.17 27.12 27.51
CA SER A 1032 0.52 25.93 28.01
C SER A 1032 1.46 25.35 26.96
N ARG A 1033 0.99 25.14 25.72
CA ARG A 1033 1.82 24.59 24.65
C ARG A 1033 2.94 25.54 24.22
N LEU A 1034 2.66 26.85 24.14
CA LEU A 1034 3.68 27.87 23.90
C LEU A 1034 4.78 27.83 24.95
N PHE A 1035 4.41 27.76 26.23
CA PHE A 1035 5.38 27.66 27.33
C PHE A 1035 6.27 26.41 27.17
N HIS A 1036 5.68 25.23 27.01
CA HIS A 1036 6.43 23.98 26.89
C HIS A 1036 7.31 23.92 25.64
N ALA A 1037 6.82 24.42 24.50
CA ALA A 1037 7.58 24.48 23.25
C ALA A 1037 8.77 25.46 23.36
N SER A 1038 8.54 26.63 23.95
CA SER A 1038 9.58 27.63 24.20
C SER A 1038 10.63 27.13 25.18
N LEU A 1039 10.21 26.38 26.20
CA LEU A 1039 11.10 25.75 27.18
C LEU A 1039 12.01 24.71 26.51
N LYS A 1040 11.45 23.83 25.67
CA LYS A 1040 12.21 22.81 24.91
C LYS A 1040 13.17 23.41 23.89
N THR A 1041 12.89 24.60 23.38
CA THR A 1041 13.73 25.33 22.40
C THR A 1041 14.66 26.35 23.04
N CYS A 1042 14.72 26.41 24.38
CA CYS A 1042 15.50 27.39 25.15
C CYS A 1042 15.17 28.86 24.82
N ARG A 1043 13.99 29.15 24.27
CA ARG A 1043 13.46 30.51 24.06
C ARG A 1043 12.89 31.03 25.38
N PHE A 1044 13.75 31.28 26.36
CA PHE A 1044 13.33 31.53 27.74
C PHE A 1044 12.52 32.83 27.93
N ASP A 1045 12.79 33.86 27.14
CA ASP A 1045 12.01 35.11 27.16
C ASP A 1045 10.55 34.85 26.73
N GLU A 1046 10.36 34.02 25.70
CA GLU A 1046 9.02 33.63 25.24
C GLU A 1046 8.32 32.76 26.28
N ALA A 1047 9.04 31.81 26.90
CA ALA A 1047 8.50 30.98 27.97
C ALA A 1047 8.03 31.81 29.16
N TYR A 1048 8.83 32.79 29.62
CA TYR A 1048 8.44 33.70 30.68
C TYR A 1048 7.21 34.53 30.28
N SER A 1049 7.17 35.05 29.05
CA SER A 1049 6.03 35.83 28.55
C SER A 1049 4.72 35.02 28.58
N ALA A 1050 4.74 33.75 28.18
CA ALA A 1050 3.58 32.87 28.19
C ALA A 1050 3.12 32.56 29.62
N LEU A 1051 4.05 32.22 30.50
CA LEU A 1051 3.81 31.96 31.92
C LEU A 1051 3.21 33.18 32.65
N SER A 1052 3.72 34.38 32.38
CA SER A 1052 3.25 35.60 33.03
C SER A 1052 1.77 35.90 32.70
N ARG A 1053 1.25 35.32 31.62
CA ARG A 1053 -0.13 35.45 31.14
C ARG A 1053 -1.07 34.36 31.68
N TYR A 1054 -0.59 33.42 32.49
CA TYR A 1054 -1.45 32.42 33.14
C TYR A 1054 -2.34 33.08 34.21
N THR A 1055 -3.60 32.64 34.27
CA THR A 1055 -4.58 33.10 35.27
C THR A 1055 -4.57 32.25 36.54
N ASP A 1056 -4.32 30.94 36.39
CA ASP A 1056 -4.22 30.00 37.50
C ASP A 1056 -2.86 30.11 38.19
N SER A 1057 -2.87 30.55 39.45
CA SER A 1057 -1.66 30.73 40.26
C SER A 1057 -0.92 29.41 40.52
N ALA A 1058 -1.62 28.27 40.65
CA ALA A 1058 -0.98 26.98 40.87
C ALA A 1058 -0.22 26.52 39.60
N LEU A 1059 -0.86 26.63 38.44
CA LEU A 1059 -0.24 26.35 37.16
C LEU A 1059 0.95 27.29 36.91
N GLN A 1060 0.81 28.59 37.19
CA GLN A 1060 1.87 29.59 37.05
C GLN A 1060 3.10 29.25 37.90
N LYS A 1061 2.91 28.87 39.16
CA LYS A 1061 4.00 28.45 40.06
C LYS A 1061 4.71 27.19 39.56
N SER A 1062 3.95 26.21 39.07
CA SER A 1062 4.53 24.96 38.53
C SER A 1062 5.37 25.19 37.27
N ALA A 1063 4.88 26.02 36.35
CA ALA A 1063 5.59 26.40 35.14
C ALA A 1063 6.80 27.28 35.46
N LEU A 1064 6.73 28.17 36.45
CA LEU A 1064 7.88 28.97 36.89
C LEU A 1064 8.99 28.08 37.42
N THR A 1065 8.63 27.09 38.23
CA THR A 1065 9.55 26.08 38.76
C THR A 1065 10.25 25.35 37.61
N SER A 1066 9.49 24.93 36.60
CA SER A 1066 10.04 24.25 35.41
C SER A 1066 10.97 25.16 34.60
N LEU A 1067 10.60 26.43 34.43
CA LEU A 1067 11.41 27.43 33.72
C LEU A 1067 12.76 27.66 34.40
N ILE A 1068 12.75 27.93 35.69
CA ILE A 1068 13.97 28.16 36.48
C ILE A 1068 14.87 26.93 36.43
N THR A 1069 14.30 25.75 36.68
CA THR A 1069 15.05 24.50 36.69
C THR A 1069 15.71 24.24 35.34
N THR A 1070 14.99 24.50 34.24
CA THR A 1070 15.52 24.33 32.88
C THR A 1070 16.57 25.39 32.54
N ILE A 1071 16.39 26.66 32.91
CA ILE A 1071 17.39 27.72 32.66
C ILE A 1071 18.71 27.39 33.37
N LEU A 1072 18.64 26.96 34.63
CA LEU A 1072 19.82 26.60 35.43
C LEU A 1072 20.50 25.35 34.85
N ALA A 1073 19.71 24.32 34.48
CA ALA A 1073 20.26 23.13 33.84
C ALA A 1073 20.89 23.43 32.47
N ALA A 1074 20.27 24.28 31.65
CA ALA A 1074 20.74 24.63 30.30
C ALA A 1074 21.98 25.53 30.30
N SER A 1075 22.17 26.34 31.35
CA SER A 1075 23.21 27.37 31.40
C SER A 1075 24.50 26.90 32.07
N GLY A 1076 24.54 25.68 32.60
CA GLY A 1076 25.71 25.09 33.25
C GLY A 1076 26.05 25.69 34.61
N PRO A 1077 27.22 25.33 35.18
CA PRO A 1077 27.69 25.88 36.44
C PRO A 1077 27.96 27.39 36.37
N GLY A 1078 27.69 28.10 37.47
CA GLY A 1078 27.96 29.54 37.61
C GLY A 1078 26.71 30.43 37.62
N THR A 1079 26.91 31.74 37.39
CA THR A 1079 25.85 32.77 37.50
C THR A 1079 25.17 33.09 36.17
N ALA A 1080 25.56 32.46 35.06
CA ALA A 1080 24.99 32.74 33.74
C ALA A 1080 23.48 32.46 33.67
N GLY A 1081 23.02 31.37 34.28
CA GLY A 1081 21.59 31.06 34.40
C GLY A 1081 20.84 32.12 35.23
N LEU A 1082 21.45 32.58 36.33
CA LEU A 1082 20.90 33.66 37.15
C LEU A 1082 20.79 34.97 36.37
N GLN A 1083 21.80 35.34 35.58
CA GLN A 1083 21.75 36.55 34.75
C GLN A 1083 20.57 36.52 33.78
N LYS A 1084 20.22 35.36 33.23
CA LYS A 1084 19.02 35.20 32.39
C LYS A 1084 17.73 35.38 33.21
N ILE A 1085 17.66 34.78 34.41
CA ILE A 1085 16.50 34.93 35.30
C ILE A 1085 16.29 36.41 35.66
N LEU A 1086 17.36 37.14 36.01
CA LEU A 1086 17.30 38.54 36.41
C LEU A 1086 16.90 39.50 35.26
N ARG A 1087 16.96 39.07 34.00
CA ARG A 1087 16.45 39.86 32.86
C ARG A 1087 14.92 39.88 32.81
N PHE A 1088 14.25 38.91 33.43
CA PHE A 1088 12.80 38.91 33.48
C PHE A 1088 12.29 39.99 34.44
N PRO A 1089 11.17 40.68 34.13
CA PRO A 1089 10.59 41.73 34.97
C PRO A 1089 9.86 41.17 36.20
N ILE A 1090 10.57 40.40 37.01
CA ILE A 1090 10.04 39.66 38.16
C ILE A 1090 9.56 40.61 39.27
N SER A 1091 10.13 41.81 39.36
CA SER A 1091 9.77 42.84 40.34
C SER A 1091 8.36 43.40 40.17
N LEU A 1092 7.77 43.29 38.96
CA LEU A 1092 6.39 43.72 38.71
C LEU A 1092 5.34 42.82 39.39
N GLN A 1093 5.72 41.58 39.76
CA GLN A 1093 4.84 40.59 40.36
C GLN A 1093 5.49 40.01 41.63
N PRO A 1094 5.26 40.62 42.81
CA PRO A 1094 5.95 40.23 44.05
C PRO A 1094 5.72 38.77 44.47
N ASN A 1095 4.56 38.20 44.15
CA ASN A 1095 4.22 36.78 44.34
C ASN A 1095 5.10 35.83 43.50
N LEU A 1096 5.54 36.27 42.32
CA LEU A 1096 6.43 35.50 41.46
C LEU A 1096 7.85 35.53 42.03
N ALA A 1097 8.31 36.72 42.45
CA ALA A 1097 9.62 36.96 43.03
C ALA A 1097 9.88 36.12 44.29
N SER A 1098 8.87 35.98 45.16
CA SER A 1098 8.92 35.11 46.34
C SER A 1098 8.97 33.63 45.95
N HIS A 1099 8.21 33.22 44.94
CA HIS A 1099 8.23 31.82 44.45
C HIS A 1099 9.57 31.44 43.83
N ILE A 1100 10.27 32.35 43.15
CA ILE A 1100 11.65 32.10 42.67
C ILE A 1100 12.58 31.83 43.86
N ASP A 1101 12.50 32.63 44.92
CA ASP A 1101 13.28 32.42 46.13
C ASP A 1101 12.95 31.06 46.78
N GLU A 1102 11.67 30.70 46.87
CA GLU A 1102 11.22 29.38 47.36
C GLU A 1102 11.77 28.22 46.51
N VAL A 1103 11.79 28.36 45.17
CA VAL A 1103 12.33 27.34 44.25
C VAL A 1103 13.84 27.21 44.42
N LEU A 1104 14.58 28.32 44.43
CA LEU A 1104 16.03 28.33 44.63
C LEU A 1104 16.40 27.78 46.01
N LEU A 1105 15.66 28.15 47.05
CA LEU A 1105 15.80 27.62 48.40
C LEU A 1105 15.48 26.11 48.43
N SER A 1106 14.44 25.66 47.74
CA SER A 1106 14.10 24.24 47.61
C SER A 1106 15.21 23.46 46.90
N LEU A 1107 15.76 23.98 45.81
CA LEU A 1107 16.87 23.38 45.08
C LEU A 1107 18.15 23.35 45.93
N ALA A 1108 18.47 24.44 46.64
CA ALA A 1108 19.59 24.53 47.56
C ALA A 1108 19.46 23.57 48.76
N LYS A 1109 18.25 23.43 49.33
CA LYS A 1109 17.96 22.45 50.39
C LYS A 1109 18.02 21.01 49.87
N LYS A 1110 17.49 20.73 48.68
CA LYS A 1110 17.57 19.39 48.05
C LYS A 1110 19.01 19.00 47.74
N GLN A 1111 19.83 19.93 47.25
CA GLN A 1111 21.27 19.74 47.04
C GLN A 1111 22.01 19.50 48.36
N ALA A 1112 21.61 20.17 49.45
CA ALA A 1112 22.18 19.93 50.78
C ALA A 1112 21.79 18.58 51.37
N ALA A 1113 20.53 18.15 51.20
CA ALA A 1113 20.02 16.87 51.72
C ALA A 1113 20.61 15.67 50.97
N HIS A 1114 20.81 15.77 49.66
CA HIS A 1114 21.47 14.75 48.84
C HIS A 1114 22.96 15.08 48.75
N GLY A 1115 23.63 15.15 49.90
CA GLY A 1115 25.05 15.50 49.95
C GLY A 1115 25.88 14.50 49.17
N ARG A 1116 26.54 14.96 48.08
CA ARG A 1116 27.59 14.35 47.20
C ARG A 1116 27.58 12.83 46.92
N SER A 1117 26.60 12.09 47.41
CA SER A 1117 26.44 10.66 47.25
C SER A 1117 25.89 10.41 45.85
N LEU A 1118 26.82 10.16 44.94
CA LEU A 1118 26.71 9.14 43.90
C LEU A 1118 25.32 9.01 43.24
N GLY A 1119 25.16 9.67 42.09
CA GLY A 1119 24.41 9.09 40.97
C GLY A 1119 22.88 9.17 40.93
N GLN A 1120 22.17 9.68 41.94
CA GLN A 1120 20.72 9.90 41.79
C GLN A 1120 20.42 11.33 41.31
N SER A 1121 20.39 11.46 39.98
CA SER A 1121 19.87 12.64 39.29
C SER A 1121 18.51 13.06 39.86
N LEU A 1122 18.31 14.37 40.09
CA LEU A 1122 16.99 14.94 40.38
C LEU A 1122 15.96 14.36 39.38
N PRO A 1123 14.83 13.78 39.81
CA PRO A 1123 13.90 13.07 38.92
C PRO A 1123 13.26 13.93 37.82
N SER A 1124 13.42 15.25 37.84
CA SER A 1124 12.81 16.17 36.89
C SER A 1124 13.75 16.69 35.80
N ALA A 1125 15.05 16.38 35.86
CA ALA A 1125 15.98 16.78 34.80
C ALA A 1125 15.90 15.78 33.65
N THR A 1126 15.25 16.16 32.55
CA THR A 1126 15.41 15.45 31.27
C THR A 1126 16.90 15.25 30.96
N PRO A 1127 17.30 14.14 30.31
CA PRO A 1127 18.70 13.75 30.13
C PRO A 1127 19.39 14.64 29.09
N TRP A 1128 19.58 15.92 29.43
CA TRP A 1128 20.42 16.85 28.70
C TRP A 1128 21.86 16.60 29.13
N GLN A 1129 22.47 15.61 28.48
CA GLN A 1129 23.91 15.36 28.37
C GLN A 1129 24.70 15.08 29.66
N GLY A 1130 25.73 14.24 29.49
CA GLY A 1130 26.45 13.55 30.56
C GLY A 1130 27.39 14.45 31.36
N LYS A 1131 27.61 14.06 32.63
CA LYS A 1131 28.64 14.56 33.57
C LYS A 1131 28.82 16.10 33.66
N GLY A 1132 27.86 16.88 33.17
CA GLY A 1132 27.87 18.34 33.28
C GLY A 1132 27.57 18.75 34.72
N ASP A 1133 28.49 19.53 35.30
CA ASP A 1133 28.44 20.05 36.67
C ASP A 1133 27.06 20.64 37.01
N ILE A 1134 26.42 20.06 38.02
CA ILE A 1134 25.15 20.54 38.56
C ILE A 1134 25.38 21.96 39.12
N PRO A 1135 24.52 22.95 38.80
CA PRO A 1135 24.65 24.30 39.33
C PRO A 1135 24.69 24.34 40.86
N ASP A 1136 25.54 25.19 41.42
CA ASP A 1136 25.59 25.45 42.86
C ASP A 1136 24.42 26.35 43.29
N TYR A 1137 23.30 25.74 43.67
CA TYR A 1137 22.04 26.43 43.93
C TYR A 1137 22.12 27.37 45.13
N GLN A 1138 22.82 26.95 46.20
CA GLN A 1138 23.97 27.69 46.70
C GLN A 1138 24.12 29.20 46.52
N ARG A 1139 25.22 29.46 45.85
CA ARG A 1139 25.69 30.73 45.32
C ARG A 1139 24.66 31.38 44.40
N VAL A 1140 23.85 30.61 43.67
CA VAL A 1140 22.77 31.16 42.84
C VAL A 1140 21.71 31.85 43.70
N LEU A 1141 21.28 31.25 44.81
CA LEU A 1141 20.33 31.82 45.76
C LEU A 1141 20.90 33.08 46.44
N GLN A 1142 22.14 33.01 46.90
CA GLN A 1142 22.84 34.17 47.47
C GLN A 1142 22.89 35.33 46.47
N ALA A 1143 23.39 35.09 45.26
CA ALA A 1143 23.51 36.11 44.23
C ALA A 1143 22.14 36.66 43.78
N TYR A 1144 21.08 35.84 43.76
CA TYR A 1144 19.72 36.29 43.50
C TYR A 1144 19.21 37.27 44.56
N ARG A 1145 19.42 36.98 45.85
CA ARG A 1145 19.02 37.86 46.95
C ARG A 1145 19.80 39.18 46.95
N ILE A 1146 21.11 39.15 46.66
CA ILE A 1146 21.92 40.36 46.46
C ILE A 1146 21.33 41.21 45.32
N ALA A 1147 21.04 40.60 44.17
CA ALA A 1147 20.52 41.31 43.02
C ALA A 1147 19.14 41.96 43.26
N ARG A 1148 18.33 41.41 44.19
CA ARG A 1148 17.06 41.99 44.64
C ARG A 1148 17.20 43.08 45.71
N ASN A 1149 18.43 43.43 46.09
CA ASN A 1149 18.74 44.30 47.22
C ASN A 1149 18.27 43.73 48.57
N ASP A 1150 18.04 42.42 48.66
CA ASP A 1150 17.83 41.71 49.93
C ASP A 1150 19.21 41.29 50.49
N ILE A 1151 19.97 42.30 50.88
CA ILE A 1151 21.34 42.14 51.38
C ILE A 1151 21.32 41.32 52.66
N ARG A 1152 20.33 41.54 53.54
CA ARG A 1152 20.17 40.76 54.78
C ARG A 1152 19.88 39.29 54.50
N GLY A 1153 18.93 38.97 53.61
CA GLY A 1153 18.61 37.60 53.25
C GLY A 1153 19.76 36.89 52.51
N ALA A 1154 20.55 37.61 51.73
CA ALA A 1154 21.77 37.08 51.11
C ALA A 1154 22.86 36.79 52.14
N ALA A 1155 23.01 37.70 53.11
CA ALA A 1155 23.92 37.52 54.23
C ALA A 1155 23.51 36.31 55.08
N GLU A 1156 22.21 36.05 55.23
CA GLU A 1156 21.68 34.88 55.94
C GLU A 1156 22.04 33.55 55.23
N VAL A 1157 21.95 33.50 53.90
CA VAL A 1157 22.37 32.31 53.09
C VAL A 1157 23.88 32.13 53.15
N ASN A 1158 24.63 33.22 53.01
CA ASN A 1158 26.09 33.20 53.13
C ASN A 1158 26.51 32.78 54.54
N TYR A 1159 25.84 33.28 55.58
CA TYR A 1159 26.07 32.84 56.95
C TYR A 1159 25.76 31.35 57.14
N GLN A 1160 24.75 30.78 56.47
CA GLN A 1160 24.54 29.33 56.46
C GLN A 1160 25.68 28.57 55.76
N ALA A 1161 26.27 29.13 54.69
CA ALA A 1161 27.45 28.56 54.05
C ALA A 1161 28.68 28.65 54.96
N VAL A 1162 28.88 29.78 55.62
CA VAL A 1162 29.90 29.99 56.66
C VAL A 1162 29.69 29.01 57.82
N GLN A 1163 28.46 28.80 58.30
CA GLN A 1163 28.18 27.82 59.36
C GLN A 1163 28.47 26.39 58.94
N ARG A 1164 28.19 26.03 57.69
CA ARG A 1164 28.58 24.70 57.16
C ARG A 1164 30.08 24.57 57.00
N LEU A 1165 30.76 25.63 56.58
CA LEU A 1165 32.22 25.66 56.52
C LEU A 1165 32.82 25.64 57.93
N ARG A 1166 32.17 26.26 58.92
CA ARG A 1166 32.53 26.13 60.35
C ARG A 1166 32.29 24.73 60.85
N GLU A 1167 31.16 24.11 60.57
CA GLU A 1167 30.88 22.74 60.98
C GLU A 1167 31.79 21.74 60.26
N ALA A 1168 32.09 21.95 58.97
CA ALA A 1168 33.05 21.15 58.21
C ALA A 1168 34.46 21.31 58.77
N ARG A 1169 34.89 22.57 58.98
CA ARG A 1169 36.16 22.91 59.61
C ARG A 1169 36.24 22.36 61.01
N ASP A 1170 35.23 22.55 61.87
CA ASP A 1170 35.21 22.08 63.25
C ASP A 1170 35.11 20.57 63.29
N ARG A 1171 34.35 19.92 62.40
CA ARG A 1171 34.41 18.46 62.22
C ARG A 1171 35.77 18.02 61.71
N SER A 1172 36.46 18.78 60.87
CA SER A 1172 37.83 18.51 60.43
C SER A 1172 38.80 18.68 61.59
N PHE A 1173 38.66 19.72 62.43
CA PHE A 1173 39.44 19.93 63.65
C PHE A 1173 39.15 18.88 64.71
N TYR A 1174 37.90 18.44 64.89
CA TYR A 1174 37.56 17.35 65.80
C TYR A 1174 37.96 15.99 65.20
N SER A 1175 37.93 15.81 63.88
CA SER A 1175 38.41 14.58 63.23
C SER A 1175 39.93 14.51 63.28
N THR A 1176 40.65 15.61 63.02
CA THR A 1176 42.11 15.69 63.20
C THR A 1176 42.48 15.66 64.68
N ARG A 1177 41.65 16.16 65.60
CA ARG A 1177 41.89 15.98 67.04
C ARG A 1177 41.59 14.56 67.50
N ILE A 1178 40.57 13.87 66.97
CA ILE A 1178 40.36 12.44 67.25
C ILE A 1178 41.47 11.61 66.60
N LEU A 1179 41.96 11.98 65.42
CA LEU A 1179 43.11 11.33 64.77
C LEU A 1179 44.43 11.65 65.47
N LYS A 1180 44.62 12.86 66.03
CA LYS A 1180 45.80 13.21 66.83
C LYS A 1180 45.72 12.69 68.26
N ILE A 1181 44.55 12.58 68.86
CA ILE A 1181 44.37 11.88 70.16
C ILE A 1181 44.55 10.38 69.94
N ARG A 1182 44.07 9.80 68.83
CA ARG A 1182 44.41 8.41 68.48
C ARG A 1182 45.89 8.24 68.13
N ARG A 1183 46.54 9.19 67.45
CA ARG A 1183 47.98 9.10 67.17
C ARG A 1183 48.85 9.33 68.40
N ASN A 1184 48.49 10.24 69.29
CA ASN A 1184 49.23 10.41 70.54
C ASN A 1184 49.02 9.25 71.53
N ALA A 1185 48.08 8.33 71.24
CA ALA A 1185 47.97 7.04 71.92
C ALA A 1185 48.62 5.87 71.15
N CYS A 1186 49.27 6.11 70.02
CA CYS A 1186 50.02 5.09 69.30
C CYS A 1186 51.45 5.59 69.07
N GLU A 1187 52.35 5.07 69.90
CA GLU A 1187 53.80 5.25 69.83
C GLU A 1187 54.36 5.21 68.41
N GLU A 1188 55.37 6.06 68.21
CA GLU A 1188 56.54 5.85 67.36
C GLU A 1188 56.33 5.22 65.98
N VAL A 1189 55.63 5.91 65.07
CA VAL A 1189 55.85 5.70 63.63
C VAL A 1189 55.96 7.02 62.89
N ALA A 1190 57.02 7.12 62.09
CA ALA A 1190 57.52 8.30 61.40
C ALA A 1190 56.47 9.12 60.61
N PRO A 1191 56.64 10.47 60.53
CA PRO A 1191 55.69 11.37 59.89
C PRO A 1191 55.59 11.14 58.36
N PRO A 1192 54.38 10.86 57.82
CA PRO A 1192 54.11 10.92 56.38
C PRO A 1192 54.09 12.38 55.88
N LYS A 1193 54.53 12.56 54.65
CA LYS A 1193 54.72 13.86 53.98
C LYS A 1193 53.37 14.55 53.65
N PHE A 1194 53.15 15.72 54.25
CA PHE A 1194 52.56 16.94 53.68
C PHE A 1194 51.22 16.94 52.92
N GLN A 1195 50.37 15.91 52.97
CA GLN A 1195 49.05 15.98 52.30
C GLN A 1195 47.93 16.55 53.19
N GLU A 1196 48.00 16.41 54.53
CA GLU A 1196 46.87 16.78 55.42
C GLU A 1196 46.75 18.30 55.69
N VAL A 1197 47.84 19.06 55.59
CA VAL A 1197 47.82 20.52 55.85
C VAL A 1197 47.03 21.26 54.76
N ASP A 1198 46.98 20.70 53.54
CA ASP A 1198 46.36 21.36 52.40
C ASP A 1198 44.83 21.39 52.53
N ASP A 1199 44.20 20.34 53.07
CA ASP A 1199 42.73 20.29 53.21
C ASP A 1199 42.20 21.28 54.26
N ASP A 1200 42.79 21.30 55.47
CA ASP A 1200 42.42 22.26 56.52
C ASP A 1200 42.66 23.71 56.07
N ASP A 1201 43.72 23.96 55.29
CA ASP A 1201 44.01 25.29 54.76
C ASP A 1201 43.06 25.64 53.60
N VAL A 1202 42.63 24.69 52.77
CA VAL A 1202 41.59 24.92 51.75
C VAL A 1202 40.24 25.22 52.40
N GLU A 1203 39.82 24.46 53.41
CA GLU A 1203 38.57 24.73 54.15
C GLU A 1203 38.64 26.07 54.89
N SER A 1204 39.76 26.36 55.56
CA SER A 1204 39.97 27.64 56.26
C SER A 1204 40.07 28.80 55.27
N LYS A 1205 40.70 28.63 54.10
CA LYS A 1205 40.71 29.62 53.00
C LYS A 1205 39.30 29.87 52.48
N ASN A 1206 38.52 28.82 52.26
CA ASN A 1206 37.12 28.94 51.84
C ASN A 1206 36.26 29.64 52.90
N LEU A 1207 36.45 29.29 54.18
CA LEU A 1207 35.79 29.95 55.30
C LEU A 1207 36.17 31.43 55.38
N ARG A 1208 37.46 31.78 55.27
CA ARG A 1208 37.92 33.18 55.24
C ARG A 1208 37.34 33.94 54.06
N ASN A 1209 37.31 33.32 52.88
CA ASN A 1209 36.75 33.94 51.68
C ASN A 1209 35.24 34.18 51.82
N GLU A 1210 34.50 33.24 52.41
CA GLU A 1210 33.06 33.43 52.66
C GLU A 1210 32.76 34.38 53.83
N LEU A 1211 33.57 34.38 54.90
CA LEU A 1211 33.50 35.38 55.97
C LEU A 1211 33.76 36.78 55.42
N LEU A 1212 34.79 36.95 54.60
CA LEU A 1212 35.09 38.22 53.96
C LEU A 1212 33.97 38.64 53.00
N SER A 1213 33.43 37.70 52.23
CA SER A 1213 32.29 37.96 51.35
C SER A 1213 31.07 38.41 52.18
N LEU A 1214 30.81 37.79 53.33
CA LEU A 1214 29.73 38.14 54.27
C LEU A 1214 29.93 39.53 54.90
N ILE A 1215 31.14 39.85 55.35
CA ILE A 1215 31.49 41.17 55.90
C ILE A 1215 31.25 42.25 54.86
N ASN A 1216 31.74 42.03 53.64
CA ASN A 1216 31.56 42.98 52.54
C ASN A 1216 30.06 43.18 52.25
N LEU A 1217 29.27 42.12 52.32
CA LEU A 1217 27.84 42.14 52.07
C LEU A 1217 27.10 42.96 53.15
N LEU A 1218 27.35 42.72 54.44
CA LEU A 1218 26.77 43.53 55.52
C LEU A 1218 27.29 44.96 55.55
N ALA A 1219 28.53 45.21 55.12
CA ALA A 1219 29.09 46.55 55.03
C ALA A 1219 28.41 47.42 53.96
N CYS A 1220 27.70 46.81 53.00
CA CYS A 1220 26.86 47.54 52.05
C CYS A 1220 25.53 48.05 52.67
N MET A 1221 25.19 47.64 53.89
CA MET A 1221 24.01 48.13 54.61
C MET A 1221 24.38 49.28 55.54
N ASP A 1222 23.41 50.15 55.83
CA ASP A 1222 23.58 51.14 56.88
C ASP A 1222 23.88 50.45 58.22
N LYS A 1223 24.72 51.07 59.04
CA LYS A 1223 25.19 50.49 60.32
C LYS A 1223 24.04 50.07 61.24
N SER A 1224 22.88 50.74 61.17
CA SER A 1224 21.67 50.39 61.93
C SER A 1224 20.94 49.15 61.41
N GLU A 1225 21.16 48.76 60.16
CA GLU A 1225 20.51 47.63 59.50
C GLU A 1225 21.44 46.43 59.27
N ALA A 1226 22.76 46.62 59.40
CA ALA A 1226 23.82 45.63 59.17
C ALA A 1226 23.92 44.54 60.26
N TYR A 1227 22.85 43.77 60.42
CA TYR A 1227 22.78 42.60 61.30
C TYR A 1227 22.00 41.44 60.67
N ILE A 1228 22.30 40.22 61.09
CA ILE A 1228 21.60 38.99 60.70
C ILE A 1228 20.96 38.38 61.93
N LEU A 1229 19.71 37.92 61.81
CA LEU A 1229 19.02 37.19 62.85
C LEU A 1229 19.33 35.71 62.69
N VAL A 1230 20.22 35.20 63.52
CA VAL A 1230 20.56 33.79 63.53
C VAL A 1230 19.68 33.12 64.56
N GLU A 1231 18.89 32.14 64.12
CA GLU A 1231 18.27 31.20 65.06
C GLU A 1231 19.41 30.35 65.63
N THR A 1232 19.85 30.70 66.84
CA THR A 1232 20.73 29.81 67.59
C THR A 1232 19.89 28.63 68.04
N GLU A 1233 20.32 27.43 67.69
CA GLU A 1233 19.90 26.25 68.42
C GLU A 1233 20.29 26.48 69.88
N ASP A 1234 19.29 26.47 70.78
CA ASP A 1234 19.50 26.77 72.19
C ASP A 1234 20.61 25.84 72.73
N PRO A 1235 21.78 26.39 73.14
CA PRO A 1235 22.90 25.57 73.61
C PRO A 1235 22.65 24.97 75.00
N SER A 1236 21.41 24.98 75.48
CA SER A 1236 21.01 24.26 76.71
C SER A 1236 21.18 22.75 76.63
N ASN A 1237 21.59 22.20 75.47
CA ASN A 1237 22.08 20.83 75.37
C ASN A 1237 23.60 20.67 75.56
N SER A 1238 24.31 21.71 76.03
CA SER A 1238 25.74 21.60 76.34
C SER A 1238 26.07 22.19 77.70
N PHE A 1239 26.22 21.30 78.67
CA PHE A 1239 26.70 21.54 80.03
C PHE A 1239 28.02 22.34 80.01
N ARG A 1240 28.07 23.51 80.66
CA ARG A 1240 29.34 24.05 81.17
C ARG A 1240 29.22 24.52 82.62
N PRO A 1241 30.19 24.20 83.50
CA PRO A 1241 30.09 24.39 84.93
C PRO A 1241 30.52 25.79 85.38
N ARG A 1242 30.00 26.20 86.54
CA ARG A 1242 30.29 27.44 87.27
C ARG A 1242 31.77 27.51 87.67
N SER A 1243 32.42 28.65 87.48
CA SER A 1243 33.57 29.06 88.30
C SER A 1243 33.69 30.58 88.42
N SER A 1244 34.19 30.97 89.58
CA SER A 1244 34.11 32.24 90.26
C SER A 1244 35.27 33.19 89.98
N SER A 1245 34.93 34.49 89.96
CA SER A 1245 35.72 35.68 90.34
C SER A 1245 37.22 35.53 90.65
N VAL A 1246 38.06 36.15 89.82
CA VAL A 1246 39.20 36.95 90.29
C VAL A 1246 39.22 38.26 89.50
N VAL A 1247 39.23 39.35 90.25
CA VAL A 1247 39.25 40.75 89.80
C VAL A 1247 40.62 41.07 89.24
N GLY A 1248 40.67 41.45 87.96
CA GLY A 1248 41.83 42.07 87.32
C GLY A 1248 41.33 43.29 86.54
N ASN A 1249 41.59 44.47 87.07
CA ASN A 1249 41.29 45.75 86.44
C ASN A 1249 41.99 45.87 85.08
N ALA A 1250 41.24 45.78 84.00
CA ALA A 1250 41.58 46.37 82.70
C ALA A 1250 40.32 47.04 82.15
N GLY A 1251 40.49 48.25 81.63
CA GLY A 1251 39.41 49.20 81.36
C GLY A 1251 38.35 48.75 80.36
N PRO A 1252 37.21 49.47 80.32
CA PRO A 1252 36.01 49.09 79.59
C PRO A 1252 36.25 49.16 78.08
N VAL A 1253 36.00 48.04 77.40
CA VAL A 1253 35.80 48.01 75.94
C VAL A 1253 34.34 47.61 75.73
N GLU A 1254 33.62 48.44 75.00
CA GLU A 1254 32.17 48.40 74.80
C GLU A 1254 31.74 47.14 74.00
N ASP A 1255 31.25 46.12 74.70
CA ASP A 1255 30.51 44.99 74.12
C ASP A 1255 29.13 45.46 73.66
N SER A 1256 29.02 45.78 72.36
CA SER A 1256 27.77 46.26 71.74
C SER A 1256 27.13 45.19 70.85
N SER A 1257 26.83 44.01 71.41
CA SER A 1257 25.87 43.07 70.80
C SER A 1257 24.51 43.30 71.46
N VAL A 1258 23.61 44.03 70.78
CA VAL A 1258 22.29 44.37 71.33
C VAL A 1258 21.40 43.14 71.27
N ILE A 1259 21.16 42.53 72.44
CA ILE A 1259 20.22 41.43 72.63
C ILE A 1259 18.82 42.03 72.68
N LEU A 1260 17.99 41.76 71.67
CA LEU A 1260 16.64 42.30 71.61
C LEU A 1260 15.70 41.47 72.48
N ASP A 1261 15.58 41.84 73.75
CA ASP A 1261 14.47 41.39 74.61
C ASP A 1261 13.21 42.19 74.25
N SER A 1262 12.15 41.47 73.89
CA SER A 1262 10.85 42.07 73.56
C SER A 1262 10.18 42.62 74.82
N THR A 1263 10.44 43.88 75.19
CA THR A 1263 9.69 44.56 76.25
C THR A 1263 8.50 45.34 75.70
N SER A 1264 7.35 44.79 76.01
CA SER A 1264 6.01 45.38 76.02
C SER A 1264 5.90 46.72 76.75
N SER A 1265 5.26 47.71 76.12
CA SER A 1265 4.50 48.85 76.69
C SER A 1265 4.52 50.02 75.68
N THR A 1266 3.57 50.94 75.52
CA THR A 1266 2.20 51.17 76.02
C THR A 1266 1.67 52.32 75.15
N THR A 1267 0.43 52.18 74.63
CA THR A 1267 -0.58 53.24 74.47
C THR A 1267 -0.18 54.66 74.02
N SER A 1268 -0.61 55.04 72.81
CA SER A 1268 -1.23 56.36 72.60
C SER A 1268 -2.10 56.38 71.33
N THR A 1269 -3.39 56.25 71.57
CA THR A 1269 -4.56 56.76 70.83
C THR A 1269 -4.28 57.81 69.74
N ILE A 1270 -4.55 57.49 68.47
CA ILE A 1270 -5.15 58.44 67.53
C ILE A 1270 -6.31 57.74 66.81
N SER A 1271 -7.50 58.22 67.15
CA SER A 1271 -8.78 57.89 66.56
C SER A 1271 -8.86 58.54 65.17
N HIS A 1272 -8.99 57.74 64.11
CA HIS A 1272 -9.75 58.13 62.93
C HIS A 1272 -10.84 57.10 62.64
N ARG A 1273 -12.05 57.58 62.91
CA ARG A 1273 -13.36 57.01 62.66
C ARG A 1273 -13.65 57.09 61.15
N ALA A 1274 -13.75 55.96 60.49
CA ALA A 1274 -14.48 55.80 59.23
C ALA A 1274 -15.12 54.41 59.21
N SER A 1275 -16.40 54.41 59.60
CA SER A 1275 -17.32 53.29 59.59
C SER A 1275 -17.93 53.14 58.20
N ILE A 1276 -17.79 51.97 57.58
CA ILE A 1276 -18.76 51.46 56.60
C ILE A 1276 -19.16 50.07 57.06
N SER A 1277 -20.31 50.03 57.71
CA SER A 1277 -21.14 48.86 57.91
C SER A 1277 -21.97 48.64 56.65
N LEU A 1278 -22.01 47.41 56.12
CA LEU A 1278 -23.28 46.82 55.71
C LEU A 1278 -23.17 45.29 55.63
N PRO A 1279 -24.24 44.56 55.97
CA PRO A 1279 -24.22 43.14 56.30
C PRO A 1279 -24.96 42.27 55.27
N THR A 1280 -24.85 40.96 55.52
CA THR A 1280 -25.88 39.92 55.30
C THR A 1280 -26.18 39.41 53.88
N SER A 1281 -25.72 38.17 53.65
CA SER A 1281 -26.57 36.97 53.48
C SER A 1281 -27.70 37.02 52.44
N VAL A 1282 -27.58 36.22 51.37
CA VAL A 1282 -28.65 35.29 50.94
C VAL A 1282 -28.04 33.99 50.41
N LYS A 1283 -28.62 32.89 50.88
CA LYS A 1283 -28.38 31.48 50.53
C LYS A 1283 -29.03 31.13 49.19
N GLY A 1284 -28.45 30.23 48.41
CA GLY A 1284 -29.12 29.67 47.23
C GLY A 1284 -28.39 28.51 46.57
N HIS A 1285 -28.79 27.29 46.98
CA HIS A 1285 -28.80 26.02 46.24
C HIS A 1285 -27.52 25.42 45.64
N SER A 1286 -27.03 24.42 46.37
CA SER A 1286 -26.28 23.26 45.91
C SER A 1286 -26.98 22.50 44.78
N TYR A 1287 -26.24 22.23 43.69
CA TYR A 1287 -26.37 21.00 42.92
C TYR A 1287 -24.98 20.37 42.82
N SER A 1288 -24.84 19.18 43.40
CA SER A 1288 -23.62 18.38 43.36
C SER A 1288 -23.93 17.10 42.59
N PRO A 1289 -23.34 16.91 41.39
CA PRO A 1289 -23.32 15.62 40.72
C PRO A 1289 -22.00 14.92 41.03
N ARG A 1290 -22.06 14.04 42.04
CA ARG A 1290 -21.66 12.63 41.95
C ARG A 1290 -20.58 12.29 40.90
N SER A 1291 -19.31 12.24 41.30
CA SER A 1291 -18.42 11.19 40.79
C SER A 1291 -17.47 10.71 41.88
N SER A 1292 -17.47 9.39 41.98
CA SER A 1292 -16.99 8.54 43.04
C SER A 1292 -15.57 8.07 42.74
N LEU A 1293 -14.60 8.41 43.58
CA LEU A 1293 -13.38 7.62 43.70
C LEU A 1293 -13.07 7.34 45.17
N GLY A 1294 -13.34 6.09 45.55
CA GLY A 1294 -12.25 5.21 45.95
C GLY A 1294 -11.58 5.50 47.29
N THR A 1295 -12.34 5.28 48.36
CA THR A 1295 -11.96 4.40 49.50
C THR A 1295 -10.49 3.96 49.58
N GLY A 1296 -9.77 4.54 50.54
CA GLY A 1296 -8.46 4.10 51.03
C GLY A 1296 -8.38 4.36 52.52
N GLU A 1297 -8.95 3.43 53.29
CA GLU A 1297 -9.03 3.43 54.74
C GLU A 1297 -7.64 3.44 55.39
N ARG A 1298 -7.37 4.39 56.29
CA ARG A 1298 -6.64 4.12 57.52
C ARG A 1298 -7.20 4.98 58.66
N LYS A 1299 -7.89 4.25 59.54
CA LYS A 1299 -8.53 4.67 60.77
C LYS A 1299 -7.46 5.12 61.77
N PHE A 1300 -7.57 6.35 62.28
CA PHE A 1300 -7.21 6.64 63.65
C PHE A 1300 -8.32 7.47 64.30
N SER A 1301 -9.05 6.74 65.14
CA SER A 1301 -9.81 7.12 66.32
C SER A 1301 -9.83 8.60 66.71
N THR A 1302 -11.04 9.13 66.66
CA THR A 1302 -11.63 10.09 67.59
C THR A 1302 -11.41 9.67 69.04
N GLY A 1303 -10.64 10.47 69.78
CA GLY A 1303 -10.59 10.47 71.24
C GLY A 1303 -10.95 11.87 71.73
N SER A 1304 -12.25 12.11 71.91
CA SER A 1304 -12.76 13.22 72.71
C SER A 1304 -12.31 13.01 74.14
N GLN A 1305 -11.63 14.00 74.75
CA GLN A 1305 -11.69 14.20 76.18
C GLN A 1305 -11.35 15.64 76.55
N HIS A 1306 -12.38 16.34 76.99
CA HIS A 1306 -12.30 17.51 77.84
C HIS A 1306 -11.35 17.24 79.02
N SER A 1307 -10.28 18.03 79.13
CA SER A 1307 -9.71 18.35 80.44
C SER A 1307 -9.57 19.87 80.53
N THR A 1308 -10.55 20.43 81.21
CA THR A 1308 -10.48 21.71 81.89
C THR A 1308 -9.29 21.75 82.83
N GLY A 1309 -8.49 22.80 82.72
CA GLY A 1309 -7.76 23.39 83.83
C GLY A 1309 -6.63 22.53 84.39
N GLN A 1310 -5.41 22.86 84.01
CA GLN A 1310 -4.35 23.02 85.00
C GLN A 1310 -3.40 24.10 84.54
N ARG A 1311 -3.31 25.13 85.37
CA ARG A 1311 -2.19 26.06 85.43
C ARG A 1311 -0.92 25.24 85.67
N GLN A 1312 -0.33 24.72 84.61
CA GLN A 1312 1.07 24.35 84.62
C GLN A 1312 1.80 25.49 83.93
N GLN A 1313 2.58 26.20 84.73
CA GLN A 1313 3.67 27.03 84.26
C GLN A 1313 4.65 26.12 83.52
N LEU A 1314 4.34 25.74 82.27
CA LEU A 1314 5.39 25.34 81.35
C LEU A 1314 6.12 26.63 80.95
N PRO A 1315 7.45 26.65 81.01
CA PRO A 1315 8.24 27.83 80.73
C PRO A 1315 7.84 28.31 79.34
N GLN A 1316 7.73 29.63 79.18
CA GLN A 1316 7.65 30.27 77.88
C GLN A 1316 8.53 29.47 76.93
N ALA A 1317 7.91 28.82 75.94
CA ALA A 1317 8.63 28.16 74.86
C ALA A 1317 9.52 29.25 74.31
N LYS A 1318 10.80 29.21 74.69
CA LYS A 1318 11.77 30.16 74.22
C LYS A 1318 11.79 29.89 72.73
N PHE A 1319 11.18 30.79 71.99
CA PHE A 1319 11.43 30.92 70.57
C PHE A 1319 12.95 30.82 70.43
N PRO A 1320 13.46 29.95 69.54
CA PRO A 1320 14.89 29.72 69.40
C PRO A 1320 15.58 31.08 69.43
N LYS A 1321 16.49 31.25 70.40
CA LYS A 1321 17.06 32.57 70.68
C LYS A 1321 17.59 33.11 69.36
N ARG A 1322 17.05 34.23 68.94
CA ARG A 1322 17.53 34.93 67.75
C ARG A 1322 18.71 35.77 68.20
N VAL A 1323 19.91 35.29 67.94
CA VAL A 1323 21.12 36.08 68.17
C VAL A 1323 21.28 37.03 67.00
N ILE A 1324 21.46 38.30 67.33
CA ILE A 1324 21.78 39.34 66.36
C ILE A 1324 23.28 39.29 66.15
N VAL A 1325 23.71 38.81 64.99
CA VAL A 1325 25.11 38.86 64.57
C VAL A 1325 25.34 40.18 63.84
N THR A 1326 26.19 41.03 64.39
CA THR A 1326 26.49 42.35 63.81
C THR A 1326 27.74 42.30 62.92
N LEU A 1327 27.89 43.32 62.07
CA LEU A 1327 29.09 43.51 61.24
C LEU A 1327 30.39 43.50 62.06
N GLU A 1328 30.37 44.07 63.27
CA GLU A 1328 31.55 44.14 64.13
C GLU A 1328 31.92 42.77 64.72
N ASP A 1329 30.91 41.94 65.02
CA ASP A 1329 31.13 40.57 65.46
C ASP A 1329 31.82 39.74 64.35
N LEU A 1330 31.37 39.90 63.11
CA LEU A 1330 32.00 39.23 61.96
C LEU A 1330 33.41 39.75 61.66
N ARG A 1331 33.67 41.06 61.81
CA ARG A 1331 35.02 41.62 61.66
C ARG A 1331 35.98 41.10 62.72
N ARG A 1332 35.52 41.02 63.98
CA ARG A 1332 36.28 40.38 65.06
C ARG A 1332 36.57 38.93 64.74
N GLU A 1333 35.59 38.20 64.20
CA GLU A 1333 35.78 36.81 63.82
C GLU A 1333 36.75 36.65 62.63
N TYR A 1334 36.65 37.48 61.61
CA TYR A 1334 37.58 37.45 60.47
C TYR A 1334 38.99 37.85 60.89
N GLN A 1335 39.13 38.85 61.76
CA GLN A 1335 40.42 39.19 62.35
C GLN A 1335 40.95 38.03 63.19
N ALA A 1336 40.10 37.37 63.99
CA ALA A 1336 40.50 36.18 64.74
C ALA A 1336 40.95 35.04 63.81
N GLU A 1337 40.30 34.85 62.66
CA GLU A 1337 40.70 33.84 61.67
C GLU A 1337 42.01 34.25 60.94
N LEU A 1338 42.23 35.54 60.66
CA LEU A 1338 43.51 36.04 60.13
C LEU A 1338 44.64 35.93 61.15
N ASP A 1339 44.41 36.31 62.40
CA ASP A 1339 45.37 36.17 63.49
C ASP A 1339 45.67 34.70 63.76
N ARG A 1340 44.67 33.83 63.62
CA ARG A 1340 44.86 32.37 63.70
C ARG A 1340 45.70 31.84 62.54
N VAL A 1341 45.44 32.24 61.29
CA VAL A 1341 46.23 31.81 60.13
C VAL A 1341 47.64 32.35 60.20
N SER A 1342 47.82 33.62 60.56
CA SER A 1342 49.12 34.24 60.81
C SER A 1342 49.87 33.48 61.90
N ARG A 1343 49.17 33.08 62.97
CA ARG A 1343 49.76 32.24 64.01
C ARG A 1343 50.10 30.83 63.49
N ILE A 1344 49.23 30.16 62.74
CA ILE A 1344 49.54 28.87 62.10
C ILE A 1344 50.73 28.99 61.13
N GLU A 1345 50.80 30.05 60.31
CA GLU A 1345 51.91 30.35 59.39
C GLU A 1345 53.21 30.67 60.14
N ASN A 1346 53.13 31.38 61.28
CA ASN A 1346 54.24 31.63 62.18
C ASN A 1346 54.60 30.43 63.07
N GLY A 1347 53.89 29.30 62.92
CA GLY A 1347 54.09 28.08 63.71
C GLY A 1347 53.46 28.09 65.12
N ASP A 1348 52.77 29.17 65.49
CA ASP A 1348 51.96 29.31 66.69
C ASP A 1348 50.59 28.67 66.47
N TRP A 1349 50.49 27.36 66.60
CA TRP A 1349 49.19 26.69 66.60
C TRP A 1349 48.39 27.18 67.80
N GLU A 1350 47.27 27.86 67.58
CA GLU A 1350 46.29 28.07 68.64
C GLU A 1350 45.66 26.72 68.98
N PHE A 1351 46.28 26.03 69.95
CA PHE A 1351 45.59 25.07 70.76
C PHE A 1351 44.55 25.86 71.55
N GLY A 1352 43.33 25.96 71.01
CA GLY A 1352 42.19 26.47 71.75
C GLY A 1352 42.23 25.87 73.15
N PHE A 1353 42.46 26.76 74.13
CA PHE A 1353 42.88 26.46 75.49
C PHE A 1353 41.93 25.43 76.08
N VAL A 1354 42.40 24.18 76.13
CA VAL A 1354 41.85 23.20 77.06
C VAL A 1354 42.39 23.68 78.39
N ALA A 1355 41.54 24.30 79.22
CA ALA A 1355 41.82 24.29 80.65
C ALA A 1355 41.99 22.82 81.00
N GLY A 1356 43.25 22.45 81.25
CA GLY A 1356 43.66 21.10 81.57
C GLY A 1356 42.77 20.59 82.70
N PRO A 1357 42.17 19.41 82.58
CA PRO A 1357 41.59 18.76 83.73
C PRO A 1357 42.74 18.50 84.70
N GLU A 1358 42.74 19.21 85.82
CA GLU A 1358 43.53 18.80 86.97
C GLU A 1358 43.01 17.44 87.41
N GLU A 1359 43.87 16.47 87.13
CA GLU A 1359 44.00 15.14 87.68
C GLU A 1359 43.55 15.07 89.15
N ASN A 1360 42.36 14.51 89.36
CA ASN A 1360 42.23 13.46 90.36
C ASN A 1360 42.41 12.13 89.63
N MET A 1361 43.52 11.47 89.91
CA MET A 1361 43.77 10.08 89.52
C MET A 1361 42.76 9.18 90.23
N ASP A 1362 41.84 8.62 89.47
CA ASP A 1362 41.32 7.26 89.71
C ASP A 1362 41.28 6.56 88.35
N ILE A 1363 42.23 5.65 88.21
CA ILE A 1363 42.40 4.72 87.09
C ILE A 1363 41.38 3.61 87.30
N ASP A 1364 40.43 3.47 86.39
CA ASP A 1364 39.73 2.20 86.18
C ASP A 1364 39.80 1.84 84.71
N MET A 1365 40.61 0.82 84.42
CA MET A 1365 40.74 0.19 83.12
C MET A 1365 39.54 -0.72 82.88
N ASN A 1366 38.84 -0.52 81.78
CA ASN A 1366 38.13 -1.60 81.09
C ASN A 1366 38.33 -1.42 79.59
N ASP A 1367 39.22 -2.25 79.07
CA ASP A 1367 39.26 -2.71 77.68
C ASP A 1367 37.87 -3.18 77.27
N ASP A 1368 37.35 -2.69 76.14
CA ASP A 1368 36.53 -3.52 75.28
C ASP A 1368 36.75 -3.15 73.80
N ASN A 1369 37.19 -4.19 73.11
CA ASN A 1369 37.73 -4.27 71.79
C ASN A 1369 36.59 -4.57 70.82
N VAL A 1370 36.25 -3.68 69.88
CA VAL A 1370 35.28 -4.00 68.81
C VAL A 1370 35.83 -3.54 67.46
N ASN A 1371 36.32 -4.55 66.73
CA ASN A 1371 36.64 -4.57 65.31
C ASN A 1371 35.59 -3.86 64.47
N ASN A 1372 36.03 -2.91 63.63
CA ASN A 1372 35.33 -2.55 62.41
C ASN A 1372 36.12 -3.15 61.24
N THR A 1373 35.71 -4.34 60.84
CA THR A 1373 36.08 -5.03 59.60
C THR A 1373 34.96 -4.81 58.59
N GLU A 1374 35.25 -4.18 57.46
CA GLU A 1374 34.56 -4.31 56.14
C GLU A 1374 35.17 -3.21 55.24
N VAL A 1375 36.30 -3.48 54.60
CA VAL A 1375 36.43 -4.12 53.27
C VAL A 1375 35.68 -3.30 52.20
N MET A 1376 36.50 -2.54 51.47
CA MET A 1376 36.23 -2.10 50.10
C MET A 1376 35.55 -3.21 49.31
N ASP A 1377 34.50 -2.87 48.56
CA ASP A 1377 34.41 -3.24 47.15
C ASP A 1377 33.18 -2.59 46.52
N THR A 1378 33.27 -2.37 45.22
CA THR A 1378 32.20 -2.14 44.24
C THR A 1378 31.86 -0.69 43.82
N LEU A 1379 32.10 -0.49 42.51
CA LEU A 1379 31.46 0.39 41.52
C LEU A 1379 31.98 1.83 41.34
#